data_AF-A0A947P994-F1
#
_entry.id   AF-A0A947P994-F1
#
_cell.length_a   1.000
_cell.length_b   1.000
_cell.length_c   1.000
_cell.angle_alpha   90.00
_cell.angle_beta   90.00
_cell.angle_gamma   90.00
#
_symmetry.space_group_name_H-M   'P 1'
#
loop_
_entity.id
_entity.type
_entity.pdbx_description
1 polymer ?
#
loop_
_entity_poly.entity_id
_entity_poly.type
_entity_poly.pdbx_seq_one_letter_code
_entity_poly.pdbx_strand_id
1 'polypeptide(L)'
;MNDQTDAGGKRPMRPERVSYTQAWLYFLMIVCMLVAWWFPARMLFQHFAYFKNVPKVPRDAYVFTALAYGGISDLTNEVSVGLFKEHFAALRDAGYIAIGLEDVHALVVNGKPLPRKAVLMTFDQSRKSSYFDVRSVLREANWKAVMFLWTKPIVDEDPSALRWPYIREMVRSRFWEVGAQSHNGFAQVPADSSGRLGNYLTTPRWLADKNSYEPFEAFKTRIAEDHAQCIKLIRSGSRSKPTAYAYPYGDFGQFDERAIITRRLNLDFVGNYYDLGFIVGNLALNTRYSDRRRLNRLLVKPEWSGPELVARLSKAWPVRDGYASLEAITAPYSMIVDWGKTKVLTNRIDLFASQQVTGAKMWLNGSDLCRDFSAKIAFRVSAGQLGVFLRASSDEEEYMYLGLDRRAAWVRQKYAGLEPFTLASAPMRSDLNEVNELEIHLRDRVCFVNLNGQHLFKEHIAVHGQINPGMFGLSVWDPEKGKASAEIVGFSLYPQKPMLAEWTPRCNRGPYIAQWLDQNAYRLTHLSPPWINGARGGLNNTLPWDGRLFGLLAKTYNLKLMPALTIENLQWMEEVAPSNIIERAAALKADGLMINLAEFDSLAGAKAVPWLQEIGAGLQKKGLDLLVRFPQYLEKAVTLPAMLAVIPNLQVVALPGSPLLAADARQTNTTVSAESVPLPPDDLNLALYYEITGLAAKDDRMIPEVRAELLRQEGYAAFNAGNYAGALATWGKWHAFEPDNEEALMLMGDACLRMYDTPRAIDYYANSLAINPGQINLAIRRSRLIDESGKSDEAREILNLYARVFPGNVQVALAQAEWLNRHSRWREAMDIIRQVLSLHPNDISAIARLHGMLEKPADRYANMRRLLGVASQPILQYELGETIFQNDLMARPEFCVMTDFVERMSRQKDDPQMAQLYGRLLPLNRIFTENFSRSKLSPAWIVFGESTDDYDGQYRIKAHKTQMEVSLRLIGSDTMRNGFIEAGINDVKGFFWLYACRAGGNMIRFGFDQKGYIYLQVWQNGELFTNEMRPWQPPARQMRARLEIRADGATGLIDGKPPFSAPIQIQRDFGLGWWGLAPYSPKPGATHLALSTLTAGPLPVQLAILPGQVDEDGVLMMLKPYTSLLSAVCPSWFTQDDNGKIQKKSGSEEVIVRMFTRYNRLRLLPVINVSEEAKLNGSILAKLAAQNYVRGFVLMMRELPADEWFERLARELESAPLDILVMAIDDYRNIAEIREVNLGVGLFADGNQFRRVHVLTPTDMEIEEGEAQEALSDCVIKF
;
A
#
# COMPACT_ATOMS: atom_id res chain seq x y z
N MET A 1 -72.86 -115.45 50.94
CA MET A 1 -72.56 -116.88 51.09
C MET A 1 -71.06 -117.01 50.83
N ASN A 2 -70.26 -116.86 51.88
CA ASN A 2 -68.79 -116.86 51.96
C ASN A 2 -68.11 -115.71 51.16
N ASP A 3 -67.23 -114.84 51.67
CA ASP A 3 -66.12 -114.95 52.67
C ASP A 3 -64.97 -115.86 52.21
N GLN A 4 -63.66 -115.62 52.45
CA GLN A 4 -62.80 -114.46 52.85
C GLN A 4 -61.33 -114.92 52.53
N THR A 5 -60.19 -114.19 52.64
CA THR A 5 -59.79 -112.90 53.26
C THR A 5 -58.51 -112.35 52.56
N ASP A 6 -58.00 -111.20 53.06
CA ASP A 6 -56.56 -110.85 53.19
C ASP A 6 -55.73 -110.19 52.07
N ALA A 7 -54.60 -109.58 52.48
CA ALA A 7 -53.85 -108.61 51.69
C ALA A 7 -52.31 -108.80 51.71
N GLY A 8 -51.61 -108.27 50.68
CA GLY A 8 -50.17 -107.98 50.74
C GLY A 8 -49.36 -108.23 49.46
N GLY A 9 -48.37 -107.37 49.18
CA GLY A 9 -47.21 -107.67 48.32
C GLY A 9 -47.36 -107.52 46.80
N LYS A 10 -47.18 -106.28 46.28
CA LYS A 10 -46.84 -106.09 44.85
C LYS A 10 -45.43 -106.65 44.58
N ARG A 11 -45.32 -107.64 43.67
CA ARG A 11 -44.02 -108.18 43.23
C ARG A 11 -43.29 -107.19 42.30
N PRO A 12 -41.95 -107.06 42.38
CA PRO A 12 -41.19 -106.17 41.50
C PRO A 12 -41.08 -106.72 40.08
N MET A 13 -41.16 -105.84 39.08
CA MET A 13 -40.77 -106.17 37.70
C MET A 13 -39.24 -106.26 37.58
N ARG A 14 -38.75 -107.07 36.64
CA ARG A 14 -37.31 -107.10 36.29
C ARG A 14 -36.91 -105.75 35.69
N PRO A 15 -35.81 -105.11 36.13
CA PRO A 15 -35.29 -103.92 35.45
C PRO A 15 -34.61 -104.32 34.13
N GLU A 16 -35.17 -103.88 33.01
CA GLU A 16 -34.41 -103.86 31.76
C GLU A 16 -33.23 -102.88 31.88
N ARG A 17 -32.06 -103.29 31.38
CA ARG A 17 -30.90 -102.39 31.28
C ARG A 17 -31.08 -101.44 30.10
N VAL A 18 -31.89 -100.40 30.29
CA VAL A 18 -32.01 -99.29 29.33
C VAL A 18 -30.62 -98.66 29.15
N SER A 19 -30.10 -98.76 27.93
CA SER A 19 -28.76 -98.25 27.62
C SER A 19 -28.81 -96.75 27.39
N TYR A 20 -28.65 -95.97 28.47
CA TYR A 20 -28.66 -94.51 28.43
C TYR A 20 -27.55 -93.88 27.59
N THR A 21 -26.60 -94.65 27.02
CA THR A 21 -25.49 -94.12 26.21
C THR A 21 -25.99 -93.38 24.97
N GLN A 22 -27.00 -93.89 24.26
CA GLN A 22 -27.60 -93.17 23.12
C GLN A 22 -28.32 -91.90 23.57
N ALA A 23 -29.10 -91.95 24.66
CA ALA A 23 -29.77 -90.77 25.20
C ALA A 23 -28.77 -89.69 25.64
N TRP A 24 -27.65 -90.08 26.28
CA TRP A 24 -26.57 -89.17 26.66
C TRP A 24 -25.80 -88.63 25.46
N LEU A 25 -25.57 -89.43 24.41
CA LEU A 25 -24.94 -88.95 23.17
C LEU A 25 -25.84 -87.95 22.44
N TYR A 26 -27.14 -88.19 22.35
CA TYR A 26 -28.09 -87.22 21.79
C TYR A 26 -28.20 -85.95 22.65
N PHE A 27 -28.25 -86.08 23.98
CA PHE A 27 -28.24 -84.93 24.89
C PHE A 27 -26.95 -84.09 24.73
N LEU A 28 -25.78 -84.75 24.74
CA LEU A 28 -24.49 -84.09 24.56
C LEU A 28 -24.39 -83.44 23.17
N MET A 29 -24.85 -84.12 22.11
CA MET A 29 -24.90 -83.57 20.75
C MET A 29 -25.80 -82.34 20.66
N ILE A 30 -26.98 -82.36 21.32
CA ILE A 30 -27.89 -81.20 21.40
C ILE A 30 -27.25 -80.05 22.18
N VAL A 31 -26.60 -80.31 23.32
CA VAL A 31 -25.87 -79.28 24.08
C VAL A 31 -24.71 -78.71 23.27
N CYS A 32 -23.92 -79.54 22.58
CA CYS A 32 -22.85 -79.11 21.69
C CYS A 32 -23.38 -78.31 20.49
N MET A 33 -24.51 -78.71 19.88
CA MET A 33 -25.16 -77.92 18.83
C MET A 33 -25.66 -76.58 19.38
N LEU A 34 -26.30 -76.54 20.54
CA LEU A 34 -26.76 -75.30 21.17
C LEU A 34 -25.60 -74.35 21.49
N VAL A 35 -24.47 -74.85 22.00
CA VAL A 35 -23.25 -74.05 22.23
C VAL A 35 -22.60 -73.59 20.91
N ALA A 36 -22.52 -74.47 19.91
CA ALA A 36 -21.97 -74.16 18.59
C ALA A 36 -22.83 -73.17 17.80
N TRP A 37 -24.16 -73.20 17.98
CA TRP A 37 -25.11 -72.25 17.39
C TRP A 37 -25.28 -70.99 18.25
N TRP A 38 -25.02 -71.02 19.55
CA TRP A 38 -25.12 -69.85 20.43
C TRP A 38 -24.20 -68.72 19.96
N PHE A 39 -22.97 -69.01 19.54
CA PHE A 39 -22.07 -67.97 19.00
C PHE A 39 -22.58 -67.36 17.67
N PRO A 40 -22.88 -68.13 16.61
CA PRO A 40 -23.47 -67.60 15.37
C PRO A 40 -24.83 -66.93 15.57
N ALA A 41 -25.74 -67.51 16.36
CA ALA A 41 -27.07 -66.95 16.61
C ALA A 41 -26.98 -65.67 17.46
N ARG A 42 -26.09 -65.60 18.46
CA ARG A 42 -25.78 -64.37 19.19
C ARG A 42 -25.15 -63.34 18.26
N MET A 43 -24.24 -63.73 17.37
CA MET A 43 -23.61 -62.81 16.42
C MET A 43 -24.62 -62.26 15.41
N LEU A 44 -25.55 -63.08 14.91
CA LEU A 44 -26.66 -62.67 14.06
C LEU A 44 -27.67 -61.80 14.81
N PHE A 45 -28.05 -62.16 16.04
CA PHE A 45 -28.94 -61.35 16.87
C PHE A 45 -28.32 -60.00 17.20
N GLN A 46 -27.02 -59.95 17.52
CA GLN A 46 -26.28 -58.70 17.69
C GLN A 46 -26.14 -57.93 16.37
N HIS A 47 -26.05 -58.60 15.22
CA HIS A 47 -26.04 -57.94 13.92
C HIS A 47 -27.38 -57.29 13.60
N PHE A 48 -28.51 -57.96 13.82
CA PHE A 48 -29.84 -57.47 13.45
C PHE A 48 -30.51 -56.61 14.53
N ALA A 49 -30.48 -57.01 15.81
CA ALA A 49 -31.18 -56.31 16.89
C ALA A 49 -30.52 -54.98 17.30
N TYR A 50 -29.25 -54.75 16.94
CA TYR A 50 -28.58 -53.46 17.15
C TYR A 50 -28.76 -52.47 15.99
N PHE A 51 -29.37 -52.86 14.86
CA PHE A 51 -29.91 -51.90 13.89
C PHE A 51 -31.23 -51.31 14.41
N LYS A 52 -31.18 -50.60 15.53
CA LYS A 52 -32.20 -49.57 15.82
C LYS A 52 -32.14 -48.56 14.69
N ASN A 53 -33.27 -48.29 14.04
CA ASN A 53 -33.36 -47.23 13.04
C ASN A 53 -32.92 -45.91 13.68
N VAL A 54 -31.73 -45.44 13.32
CA VAL A 54 -31.28 -44.08 13.64
C VAL A 54 -32.31 -43.14 13.01
N PRO A 55 -32.95 -42.23 13.77
CA PRO A 55 -33.90 -41.30 13.20
C PRO A 55 -33.27 -40.55 12.03
N LYS A 56 -34.03 -40.32 10.95
CA LYS A 56 -33.59 -39.44 9.85
C LYS A 56 -33.61 -37.99 10.33
N VAL A 57 -32.62 -37.62 11.15
CA VAL A 57 -32.40 -36.25 11.62
C VAL A 57 -32.14 -35.37 10.40
N PRO A 58 -32.80 -34.19 10.29
CA PRO A 58 -32.49 -33.23 9.25
C PRO A 58 -30.99 -32.87 9.23
N ARG A 59 -30.39 -32.94 8.04
CA ARG A 59 -28.99 -32.57 7.81
C ARG A 59 -28.96 -31.24 7.08
N ASP A 60 -28.86 -30.16 7.84
CA ASP A 60 -28.90 -28.77 7.36
C ASP A 60 -27.81 -27.86 7.98
N ALA A 61 -26.87 -28.44 8.74
CA ALA A 61 -25.73 -27.72 9.32
C ALA A 61 -24.47 -27.85 8.43
N TYR A 62 -23.70 -26.76 8.31
CA TYR A 62 -22.41 -26.74 7.58
C TYR A 62 -21.20 -26.57 8.53
N VAL A 63 -21.38 -27.04 9.77
CA VAL A 63 -20.47 -26.88 10.91
C VAL A 63 -20.54 -28.10 11.82
N PHE A 64 -19.43 -28.44 12.49
CA PHE A 64 -19.37 -29.44 13.56
C PHE A 64 -18.37 -29.00 14.63
N THR A 65 -18.49 -29.54 15.84
CA THR A 65 -17.44 -29.43 16.86
C THR A 65 -16.62 -30.71 16.94
N ALA A 66 -15.36 -30.63 17.37
CA ALA A 66 -14.53 -31.81 17.64
C ALA A 66 -13.89 -31.76 19.02
N LEU A 67 -13.85 -32.91 19.69
CA LEU A 67 -13.29 -33.10 21.03
C LEU A 67 -12.09 -34.04 20.96
N ALA A 68 -11.02 -33.69 21.66
CA ALA A 68 -9.83 -34.52 21.86
C ALA A 68 -9.67 -34.88 23.34
N TYR A 69 -9.72 -36.17 23.65
CA TYR A 69 -9.33 -36.71 24.95
C TYR A 69 -7.89 -37.22 24.86
N GLY A 70 -6.96 -36.54 25.52
CA GLY A 70 -5.53 -36.92 25.55
C GLY A 70 -5.27 -38.24 26.30
N GLY A 71 -6.17 -38.58 27.23
CA GLY A 71 -6.23 -39.85 27.94
C GLY A 71 -7.50 -39.95 28.78
N ILE A 72 -7.84 -41.17 29.15
CA ILE A 72 -8.92 -41.48 30.11
C ILE A 72 -8.37 -42.56 31.03
N SER A 73 -8.31 -42.23 32.32
CA SER A 73 -7.94 -43.08 33.44
C SER A 73 -8.17 -42.27 34.72
N ASP A 74 -8.07 -42.89 35.89
CA ASP A 74 -8.20 -42.18 37.16
C ASP A 74 -6.88 -41.51 37.62
N LEU A 75 -6.02 -41.14 36.65
CA LEU A 75 -4.83 -40.31 36.86
C LEU A 75 -5.21 -38.83 36.95
N THR A 76 -4.53 -38.06 37.79
CA THR A 76 -4.86 -36.64 38.08
C THR A 76 -4.71 -35.68 36.90
N ASN A 77 -4.08 -36.11 35.81
CA ASN A 77 -3.89 -35.35 34.57
C ASN A 77 -4.72 -35.88 33.39
N GLU A 78 -5.60 -36.87 33.61
CA GLU A 78 -6.50 -37.44 32.59
C GLU A 78 -7.97 -37.33 33.02
N VAL A 79 -8.91 -37.42 32.08
CA VAL A 79 -10.34 -37.38 32.40
C VAL A 79 -10.74 -38.72 33.01
N SER A 80 -11.22 -38.72 34.25
CA SER A 80 -11.62 -39.95 34.95
C SER A 80 -12.79 -40.67 34.28
N VAL A 81 -12.92 -41.98 34.51
CA VAL A 81 -13.98 -42.78 33.88
C VAL A 81 -15.38 -42.36 34.37
N GLY A 82 -15.47 -41.77 35.57
CA GLY A 82 -16.68 -41.13 36.08
C GLY A 82 -17.00 -39.82 35.34
N LEU A 83 -16.01 -38.94 35.23
CA LEU A 83 -16.18 -37.62 34.60
C LEU A 83 -16.48 -37.73 33.09
N PHE A 84 -15.88 -38.69 32.39
CA PHE A 84 -16.24 -38.97 30.99
C PHE A 84 -17.72 -39.36 30.84
N LYS A 85 -18.30 -40.11 31.78
CA LYS A 85 -19.73 -40.48 31.74
C LYS A 85 -20.63 -39.26 31.98
N GLU A 86 -20.19 -38.32 32.81
CA GLU A 86 -20.86 -37.03 33.01
C GLU A 86 -20.81 -36.16 31.74
N HIS A 87 -19.63 -36.03 31.12
CA HIS A 87 -19.46 -35.37 29.82
C HIS A 87 -20.37 -35.98 28.77
N PHE A 88 -20.39 -37.31 28.68
CA PHE A 88 -21.21 -38.04 27.73
C PHE A 88 -22.71 -37.80 27.94
N ALA A 89 -23.19 -37.88 29.18
CA ALA A 89 -24.58 -37.59 29.53
C ALA A 89 -24.95 -36.14 29.19
N ALA A 90 -24.14 -35.17 29.62
CA ALA A 90 -24.39 -33.75 29.37
C ALA A 90 -24.44 -33.43 27.86
N LEU A 91 -23.53 -33.99 27.05
CA LEU A 91 -23.55 -33.81 25.59
C LEU A 91 -24.81 -34.42 24.95
N ARG A 92 -25.18 -35.65 25.33
CA ARG A 92 -26.39 -36.33 24.84
C ARG A 92 -27.66 -35.55 25.21
N ASP A 93 -27.76 -35.11 26.46
CA ASP A 93 -28.95 -34.46 27.01
C ASP A 93 -29.07 -33.00 26.52
N ALA A 94 -27.95 -32.35 26.21
CA ALA A 94 -27.90 -31.11 25.44
C ALA A 94 -28.17 -31.30 23.93
N GLY A 95 -28.42 -32.53 23.46
CA GLY A 95 -28.82 -32.83 22.09
C GLY A 95 -27.69 -32.80 21.04
N TYR A 96 -26.45 -33.13 21.43
CA TYR A 96 -25.36 -33.32 20.48
C TYR A 96 -25.44 -34.69 19.78
N ILE A 97 -24.94 -34.76 18.54
CA ILE A 97 -25.05 -35.94 17.66
C ILE A 97 -23.65 -36.36 17.20
N ALA A 98 -23.23 -37.58 17.54
CA ALA A 98 -21.93 -38.11 17.11
C ALA A 98 -21.85 -38.31 15.58
N ILE A 99 -20.73 -37.91 14.99
CA ILE A 99 -20.40 -38.09 13.57
C ILE A 99 -19.09 -38.89 13.39
N GLY A 100 -18.85 -39.42 12.18
CA GLY A 100 -17.58 -40.07 11.81
C GLY A 100 -16.68 -39.20 10.92
N LEU A 101 -15.49 -39.70 10.60
CA LEU A 101 -14.57 -39.08 9.63
C LEU A 101 -15.18 -39.03 8.23
N GLU A 102 -16.03 -39.99 7.87
CA GLU A 102 -16.79 -39.99 6.61
C GLU A 102 -17.74 -38.78 6.51
N ASP A 103 -18.43 -38.43 7.61
CA ASP A 103 -19.27 -37.23 7.68
C ASP A 103 -18.43 -35.95 7.56
N VAL A 104 -17.30 -35.87 8.26
CA VAL A 104 -16.38 -34.72 8.20
C VAL A 104 -15.85 -34.52 6.78
N HIS A 105 -15.38 -35.60 6.12
CA HIS A 105 -14.94 -35.58 4.73
C HIS A 105 -16.08 -35.22 3.77
N ALA A 106 -17.31 -35.70 4.01
CA ALA A 106 -18.48 -35.31 3.24
C ALA A 106 -18.79 -33.81 3.35
N LEU A 107 -18.56 -33.18 4.51
CA LEU A 107 -18.69 -31.73 4.67
C LEU A 107 -17.55 -30.97 3.98
N VAL A 108 -16.29 -31.21 4.37
CA VAL A 108 -15.17 -30.32 3.99
C VAL A 108 -14.62 -30.57 2.58
N VAL A 109 -14.89 -31.73 1.97
CA VAL A 109 -14.49 -32.04 0.59
C VAL A 109 -15.66 -32.00 -0.39
N ASN A 110 -16.87 -32.39 0.06
CA ASN A 110 -18.04 -32.52 -0.83
C ASN A 110 -19.17 -31.53 -0.52
N GLY A 111 -19.00 -30.61 0.44
CA GLY A 111 -19.99 -29.61 0.82
C GLY A 111 -21.30 -30.15 1.42
N LYS A 112 -21.37 -31.44 1.78
CA LYS A 112 -22.61 -32.09 2.21
C LYS A 112 -22.96 -31.73 3.66
N PRO A 113 -24.20 -31.34 3.97
CA PRO A 113 -24.57 -30.92 5.31
C PRO A 113 -24.57 -32.07 6.33
N LEU A 114 -24.43 -31.68 7.58
CA LEU A 114 -24.39 -32.51 8.79
C LEU A 114 -25.67 -32.33 9.62
N PRO A 115 -25.95 -33.22 10.58
CA PRO A 115 -26.95 -32.98 11.61
C PRO A 115 -26.62 -31.71 12.41
N ARG A 116 -27.63 -31.02 12.94
CA ARG A 116 -27.39 -29.93 13.92
C ARG A 116 -26.73 -30.49 15.18
N LYS A 117 -25.86 -29.69 15.81
CA LYS A 117 -25.02 -30.10 16.96
C LYS A 117 -24.17 -31.35 16.71
N ALA A 118 -23.68 -31.52 15.47
CA ALA A 118 -22.72 -32.57 15.13
C ALA A 118 -21.42 -32.45 15.94
N VAL A 119 -20.99 -33.55 16.57
CA VAL A 119 -19.75 -33.63 17.35
C VAL A 119 -18.89 -34.84 16.93
N LEU A 120 -17.61 -34.59 16.66
CA LEU A 120 -16.61 -35.63 16.43
C LEU A 120 -15.88 -35.92 17.74
N MET A 121 -16.04 -37.13 18.29
CA MET A 121 -15.33 -37.54 19.52
C MET A 121 -14.03 -38.27 19.16
N THR A 122 -12.89 -37.77 19.64
CA THR A 122 -11.56 -38.32 19.30
C THR A 122 -10.70 -38.59 20.54
N PHE A 123 -9.89 -39.64 20.46
CA PHE A 123 -9.02 -40.15 21.52
C PHE A 123 -7.62 -40.36 20.96
N ASP A 124 -6.59 -39.99 21.72
CA ASP A 124 -5.22 -39.90 21.20
C ASP A 124 -4.28 -40.99 21.73
N GLN A 125 -3.08 -41.07 21.14
CA GLN A 125 -1.93 -41.88 21.58
C GLN A 125 -2.18 -43.40 21.66
N SER A 126 -3.23 -43.93 21.03
CA SER A 126 -3.61 -45.36 21.07
C SER A 126 -3.80 -45.95 22.48
N ARG A 127 -4.15 -45.12 23.48
CA ARG A 127 -4.26 -45.54 24.89
C ARG A 127 -5.30 -46.65 25.09
N LYS A 128 -4.90 -47.69 25.84
CA LYS A 128 -5.71 -48.89 26.12
C LYS A 128 -6.94 -48.58 26.96
N SER A 129 -6.79 -47.85 28.06
CA SER A 129 -7.89 -47.42 28.94
C SER A 129 -8.94 -46.61 28.16
N SER A 130 -8.48 -45.63 27.37
CA SER A 130 -9.31 -44.79 26.48
C SER A 130 -10.11 -45.54 25.40
N TYR A 131 -9.90 -46.85 25.22
CA TYR A 131 -10.84 -47.73 24.55
C TYR A 131 -11.64 -48.59 25.54
N PHE A 132 -10.96 -49.34 26.42
CA PHE A 132 -11.59 -50.39 27.23
C PHE A 132 -12.64 -49.86 28.21
N ASP A 133 -12.48 -48.64 28.73
CA ASP A 133 -13.31 -48.08 29.80
C ASP A 133 -14.52 -47.29 29.29
N VAL A 134 -14.50 -46.86 28.02
CA VAL A 134 -15.56 -46.06 27.38
C VAL A 134 -16.36 -46.81 26.30
N ARG A 135 -15.82 -47.91 25.76
CA ARG A 135 -16.46 -48.68 24.66
C ARG A 135 -17.84 -49.23 24.96
N SER A 136 -18.19 -49.46 26.23
CA SER A 136 -19.57 -49.83 26.64
C SER A 136 -20.52 -48.65 26.45
N VAL A 137 -20.19 -47.51 27.04
CA VAL A 137 -20.96 -46.25 27.00
C VAL A 137 -21.26 -45.84 25.56
N LEU A 138 -20.23 -45.79 24.71
CA LEU A 138 -20.38 -45.39 23.30
C LEU A 138 -21.25 -46.37 22.50
N ARG A 139 -21.08 -47.68 22.72
CA ARG A 139 -21.86 -48.74 22.05
C ARG A 139 -23.33 -48.72 22.48
N GLU A 140 -23.59 -48.55 23.78
CA GLU A 140 -24.95 -48.54 24.34
C GLU A 140 -25.75 -47.31 23.89
N ALA A 141 -25.08 -46.19 23.63
CA ALA A 141 -25.68 -44.99 23.07
C ALA A 141 -25.65 -44.90 21.53
N ASN A 142 -25.03 -45.87 20.84
CA ASN A 142 -24.81 -45.85 19.39
C ASN A 142 -24.03 -44.61 18.89
N TRP A 143 -22.98 -44.20 19.61
CA TRP A 143 -22.09 -43.09 19.23
C TRP A 143 -20.84 -43.60 18.49
N LYS A 144 -20.40 -42.83 17.48
CA LYS A 144 -19.11 -43.02 16.81
C LYS A 144 -17.98 -42.32 17.57
N ALA A 145 -16.78 -42.88 17.47
CA ALA A 145 -15.54 -42.28 17.97
C ALA A 145 -14.34 -42.59 17.05
N VAL A 146 -13.30 -41.76 17.13
CA VAL A 146 -12.03 -41.93 16.41
C VAL A 146 -10.90 -42.18 17.40
N MET A 147 -10.09 -43.21 17.16
CA MET A 147 -8.82 -43.43 17.88
C MET A 147 -7.64 -43.06 16.98
N PHE A 148 -6.85 -42.07 17.38
CA PHE A 148 -5.62 -41.67 16.72
C PHE A 148 -4.45 -42.54 17.20
N LEU A 149 -3.81 -43.23 16.26
CA LEU A 149 -2.82 -44.26 16.55
C LEU A 149 -1.39 -43.71 16.46
N TRP A 150 -0.78 -43.48 17.62
CA TRP A 150 0.67 -43.32 17.73
C TRP A 150 1.32 -44.69 17.59
N THR A 151 2.00 -44.94 16.48
CA THR A 151 2.34 -46.33 16.08
C THR A 151 3.56 -46.91 16.80
N LYS A 152 4.40 -46.10 17.46
CA LYS A 152 5.63 -46.57 18.09
C LYS A 152 5.39 -47.40 19.36
N PRO A 153 4.61 -46.98 20.37
CA PRO A 153 4.29 -47.81 21.53
C PRO A 153 3.63 -49.16 21.19
N ILE A 154 2.89 -49.23 20.08
CA ILE A 154 2.25 -50.47 19.59
C ILE A 154 3.31 -51.48 19.08
N VAL A 155 4.41 -50.98 18.51
CA VAL A 155 5.56 -51.78 18.02
C VAL A 155 6.56 -52.08 19.13
N ASP A 156 6.79 -51.12 20.02
CA ASP A 156 7.64 -51.25 21.22
C ASP A 156 7.00 -52.12 22.32
N GLU A 157 5.85 -52.74 22.06
CA GLU A 157 5.13 -53.66 22.96
C GLU A 157 4.64 -53.02 24.29
N ASP A 158 4.40 -51.70 24.32
CA ASP A 158 3.99 -50.97 25.52
C ASP A 158 2.71 -51.55 26.17
N PRO A 159 2.68 -51.83 27.50
CA PRO A 159 1.49 -52.35 28.20
C PRO A 159 0.27 -51.42 28.22
N SER A 160 0.48 -50.11 28.08
CA SER A 160 -0.54 -49.06 28.05
C SER A 160 -1.13 -48.83 26.66
N ALA A 161 -0.49 -49.33 25.60
CA ALA A 161 -0.91 -49.15 24.22
C ALA A 161 -1.87 -50.25 23.72
N LEU A 162 -2.73 -49.89 22.77
CA LEU A 162 -3.63 -50.83 22.09
C LEU A 162 -2.86 -51.73 21.12
N ARG A 163 -2.86 -53.04 21.40
CA ARG A 163 -2.28 -54.04 20.49
C ARG A 163 -3.20 -54.31 19.29
N TRP A 164 -2.61 -54.62 18.13
CA TRP A 164 -3.33 -54.80 16.85
C TRP A 164 -4.56 -55.73 16.85
N PRO A 165 -4.65 -56.82 17.64
CA PRO A 165 -5.88 -57.62 17.74
C PRO A 165 -7.09 -56.79 18.20
N TYR A 166 -6.92 -55.95 19.21
CA TYR A 166 -7.98 -55.08 19.75
C TYR A 166 -8.34 -53.95 18.78
N ILE A 167 -7.36 -53.39 18.07
CA ILE A 167 -7.59 -52.38 17.02
C ILE A 167 -8.44 -52.98 15.87
N ARG A 168 -8.22 -54.25 15.52
CA ARG A 168 -9.09 -54.96 14.55
C ARG A 168 -10.49 -55.24 15.09
N GLU A 169 -10.66 -55.48 16.38
CA GLU A 169 -11.96 -55.61 17.04
C GLU A 169 -12.73 -54.27 17.03
N MET A 170 -12.05 -53.17 17.37
CA MET A 170 -12.56 -51.79 17.30
C MET A 170 -13.12 -51.47 15.91
N VAL A 171 -12.30 -51.57 14.86
CA VAL A 171 -12.72 -51.23 13.48
C VAL A 171 -13.86 -52.14 13.00
N ARG A 172 -13.85 -53.43 13.35
CA ARG A 172 -14.96 -54.35 13.05
C ARG A 172 -16.27 -53.98 13.73
N SER A 173 -16.23 -53.30 14.88
CA SER A 173 -17.44 -52.89 15.61
C SER A 173 -18.22 -51.77 14.92
N ARG A 174 -17.62 -51.03 13.98
CA ARG A 174 -18.16 -49.83 13.31
C ARG A 174 -18.47 -48.61 14.20
N PHE A 175 -18.41 -48.74 15.52
CA PHE A 175 -18.44 -47.61 16.45
C PHE A 175 -17.10 -46.85 16.51
N TRP A 176 -16.00 -47.51 16.12
CA TRP A 176 -14.66 -46.96 16.18
C TRP A 176 -14.01 -46.88 14.80
N GLU A 177 -13.57 -45.68 14.45
CA GLU A 177 -12.74 -45.38 13.29
C GLU A 177 -11.29 -45.11 13.75
N VAL A 178 -10.30 -45.22 12.86
CA VAL A 178 -8.87 -45.09 13.21
C VAL A 178 -8.14 -44.06 12.35
N GLY A 179 -7.45 -43.14 13.00
CA GLY A 179 -6.55 -42.16 12.39
C GLY A 179 -5.08 -42.45 12.72
N ALA A 180 -4.18 -41.74 12.06
CA ALA A 180 -2.74 -41.80 12.30
C ALA A 180 -2.25 -40.69 13.23
N GLN A 181 -1.29 -41.00 14.11
CA GLN A 181 -0.62 -40.01 14.98
C GLN A 181 0.90 -40.25 15.00
N SER A 182 1.49 -40.30 13.79
CA SER A 182 2.93 -40.48 13.55
C SER A 182 3.52 -41.83 14.04
N HIS A 183 4.82 -42.02 13.83
CA HIS A 183 5.64 -43.02 14.51
C HIS A 183 6.56 -42.38 15.55
N ASN A 184 7.37 -41.40 15.16
CA ASN A 184 8.36 -40.71 15.99
C ASN A 184 7.97 -39.28 16.38
N GLY A 185 6.81 -38.77 15.96
CA GLY A 185 6.44 -37.35 16.12
C GLY A 185 6.25 -36.84 17.55
N PHE A 186 6.12 -37.73 18.55
CA PHE A 186 6.18 -37.40 19.98
C PHE A 186 7.61 -37.46 20.57
N ALA A 187 8.63 -37.67 19.74
CA ALA A 187 10.02 -37.50 20.14
C ALA A 187 10.43 -36.03 20.02
N GLN A 188 11.49 -35.66 20.75
CA GLN A 188 12.17 -34.38 20.58
C GLN A 188 13.57 -34.59 19.99
N VAL A 189 14.07 -33.58 19.30
CA VAL A 189 15.38 -33.54 18.66
C VAL A 189 16.15 -32.28 19.10
N PRO A 190 17.50 -32.30 19.11
CA PRO A 190 18.29 -31.08 19.28
C PRO A 190 17.91 -30.02 18.24
N ALA A 191 17.67 -28.79 18.69
CA ALA A 191 17.12 -27.68 17.91
C ALA A 191 18.12 -26.55 17.64
N ASP A 192 19.28 -26.55 18.31
CA ASP A 192 20.40 -25.63 18.12
C ASP A 192 21.66 -26.12 18.87
N SER A 193 22.74 -25.34 18.77
CA SER A 193 24.03 -25.60 19.41
C SER A 193 24.03 -25.49 20.94
N SER A 194 23.00 -24.93 21.59
CA SER A 194 22.91 -24.93 23.06
C SER A 194 22.28 -26.21 23.61
N GLY A 195 21.88 -27.14 22.75
CA GLY A 195 21.20 -28.37 23.14
C GLY A 195 19.73 -28.19 23.51
N ARG A 196 19.10 -27.05 23.13
CA ARG A 196 17.65 -26.88 23.25
C ARG A 196 16.95 -28.00 22.48
N LEU A 197 15.83 -28.49 22.99
CA LEU A 197 15.02 -29.52 22.33
C LEU A 197 13.82 -28.90 21.60
N GLY A 198 13.44 -29.50 20.47
CA GLY A 198 12.27 -29.17 19.68
C GLY A 198 11.57 -30.41 19.13
N ASN A 199 10.32 -30.28 18.69
CA ASN A 199 9.48 -31.42 18.30
C ASN A 199 9.94 -32.04 16.96
N TYR A 200 9.94 -33.38 16.87
CA TYR A 200 10.53 -34.13 15.76
C TYR A 200 10.04 -33.70 14.37
N LEU A 201 8.74 -33.43 14.19
CA LEU A 201 8.15 -33.11 12.87
C LEU A 201 8.34 -31.64 12.45
N THR A 202 8.63 -30.74 13.39
CA THR A 202 8.57 -29.29 13.17
C THR A 202 9.90 -28.59 13.38
N THR A 203 10.90 -29.32 13.90
CA THR A 203 12.26 -28.81 14.16
C THR A 203 13.28 -29.47 13.22
N PRO A 204 14.01 -28.69 12.39
CA PRO A 204 15.22 -29.14 11.73
C PRO A 204 16.30 -29.45 12.77
N ARG A 205 16.78 -30.70 12.79
CA ARG A 205 17.71 -31.21 13.80
C ARG A 205 19.07 -30.52 13.72
N TRP A 206 19.61 -30.11 14.86
CA TRP A 206 21.01 -29.73 14.99
C TRP A 206 21.93 -30.98 15.04
N LEU A 207 22.93 -31.00 14.16
CA LEU A 207 23.93 -32.06 14.03
C LEU A 207 25.24 -31.60 14.70
N ALA A 208 25.38 -31.91 15.98
CA ALA A 208 26.53 -31.48 16.80
C ALA A 208 27.88 -32.02 16.28
N ASP A 209 27.87 -33.20 15.64
CA ASP A 209 29.03 -33.80 14.97
C ASP A 209 29.52 -33.00 13.74
N LYS A 210 28.66 -32.15 13.17
CA LYS A 210 28.93 -31.35 11.97
C LYS A 210 28.75 -29.85 12.19
N ASN A 211 28.53 -29.42 13.43
CA ASN A 211 28.28 -28.03 13.83
C ASN A 211 27.28 -27.29 12.89
N SER A 212 26.21 -27.97 12.48
CA SER A 212 25.27 -27.49 11.45
C SER A 212 23.88 -28.12 11.59
N TYR A 213 22.87 -27.54 10.94
CA TYR A 213 21.53 -28.12 10.85
C TYR A 213 21.45 -29.25 9.81
N GLU A 214 20.51 -30.19 9.99
CA GLU A 214 20.24 -31.21 8.98
C GLU A 214 19.75 -30.55 7.67
N PRO A 215 20.28 -30.94 6.50
CA PRO A 215 19.87 -30.35 5.22
C PRO A 215 18.37 -30.51 4.95
N PHE A 216 17.76 -29.56 4.25
CA PHE A 216 16.30 -29.55 4.00
C PHE A 216 15.76 -30.85 3.36
N GLU A 217 16.47 -31.43 2.39
CA GLU A 217 16.06 -32.70 1.78
C GLU A 217 16.19 -33.90 2.73
N ALA A 218 17.10 -33.85 3.72
CA ALA A 218 17.19 -34.86 4.78
C ALA A 218 16.02 -34.70 5.78
N PHE A 219 15.71 -33.47 6.20
CA PHE A 219 14.54 -33.15 7.03
C PHE A 219 13.22 -33.62 6.38
N LYS A 220 13.05 -33.31 5.09
CA LYS A 220 11.92 -33.71 4.25
C LYS A 220 11.82 -35.22 4.08
N THR A 221 12.94 -35.91 3.83
CA THR A 221 12.98 -37.38 3.77
C THR A 221 12.56 -37.99 5.10
N ARG A 222 13.11 -37.48 6.21
CA ARG A 222 12.83 -37.94 7.58
C ARG A 222 11.34 -37.84 7.96
N ILE A 223 10.63 -36.80 7.51
CA ILE A 223 9.17 -36.68 7.72
C ILE A 223 8.39 -37.59 6.77
N ALA A 224 8.80 -37.69 5.50
CA ALA A 224 8.17 -38.60 4.53
C ALA A 224 8.22 -40.07 5.00
N GLU A 225 9.36 -40.51 5.53
CA GLU A 225 9.57 -41.84 6.08
C GLU A 225 8.68 -42.13 7.28
N ASP A 226 8.51 -41.17 8.21
CA ASP A 226 7.62 -41.32 9.36
C ASP A 226 6.16 -41.57 8.94
N HIS A 227 5.62 -40.73 8.05
CA HIS A 227 4.27 -40.91 7.53
C HIS A 227 4.14 -42.25 6.79
N ALA A 228 5.10 -42.60 5.93
CA ALA A 228 5.08 -43.86 5.18
C ALA A 228 5.12 -45.09 6.11
N GLN A 229 5.95 -45.05 7.17
CA GLN A 229 6.03 -46.09 8.19
C GLN A 229 4.73 -46.19 8.99
N CYS A 230 4.18 -45.07 9.45
CA CYS A 230 2.92 -45.01 10.19
C CYS A 230 1.76 -45.62 9.39
N ILE A 231 1.62 -45.24 8.11
CA ILE A 231 0.59 -45.77 7.19
C ILE A 231 0.78 -47.27 6.94
N LYS A 232 2.02 -47.73 6.72
CA LYS A 232 2.36 -49.15 6.52
C LYS A 232 1.97 -50.00 7.74
N LEU A 233 2.27 -49.52 8.95
CA LEU A 233 1.92 -50.16 10.22
C LEU A 233 0.40 -50.21 10.44
N ILE A 234 -0.31 -49.09 10.30
CA ILE A 234 -1.77 -49.05 10.48
C ILE A 234 -2.46 -49.93 9.42
N ARG A 235 -2.05 -49.89 8.15
CA ARG A 235 -2.65 -50.67 7.06
C ARG A 235 -2.51 -52.18 7.24
N SER A 236 -1.34 -52.64 7.69
CA SER A 236 -1.10 -54.07 7.97
C SER A 236 -1.74 -54.53 9.29
N GLY A 237 -1.64 -53.71 10.34
CA GLY A 237 -2.14 -54.02 11.68
C GLY A 237 -3.67 -53.99 11.79
N SER A 238 -4.31 -52.90 11.36
CA SER A 238 -5.77 -52.71 11.46
C SER A 238 -6.57 -53.30 10.28
N ARG A 239 -5.92 -53.52 9.13
CA ARG A 239 -6.55 -53.78 7.81
C ARG A 239 -7.35 -52.60 7.22
N SER A 240 -7.16 -51.38 7.72
CA SER A 240 -7.72 -50.13 7.15
C SER A 240 -6.62 -49.16 6.71
N LYS A 241 -6.86 -48.34 5.67
CA LYS A 241 -6.04 -47.13 5.46
C LYS A 241 -6.49 -46.07 6.49
N PRO A 242 -5.58 -45.38 7.21
CA PRO A 242 -5.97 -44.16 7.92
C PRO A 242 -6.37 -43.07 6.91
N THR A 243 -7.58 -42.52 7.07
CA THR A 243 -8.08 -41.38 6.26
C THR A 243 -7.80 -40.03 6.94
N ALA A 244 -7.62 -40.04 8.26
CA ALA A 244 -7.29 -38.86 9.07
C ALA A 244 -5.92 -38.96 9.74
N TYR A 245 -5.26 -37.82 9.90
CA TYR A 245 -4.05 -37.64 10.69
C TYR A 245 -4.30 -36.65 11.84
N ALA A 246 -3.68 -36.85 13.00
CA ALA A 246 -3.62 -35.85 14.08
C ALA A 246 -2.16 -35.43 14.30
N TYR A 247 -1.91 -34.12 14.34
CA TYR A 247 -0.59 -33.60 14.66
C TYR A 247 -0.23 -33.87 16.12
N PRO A 248 0.92 -34.51 16.41
CA PRO A 248 1.49 -34.56 17.77
C PRO A 248 1.59 -33.16 18.36
N TYR A 249 1.18 -33.00 19.63
CA TYR A 249 1.06 -31.70 20.32
C TYR A 249 0.11 -30.67 19.66
N GLY A 250 -0.58 -31.02 18.57
CA GLY A 250 -1.23 -30.04 17.69
C GLY A 250 -0.27 -29.21 16.84
N ASP A 251 1.03 -29.52 16.88
CA ASP A 251 2.09 -28.75 16.25
C ASP A 251 2.36 -29.23 14.81
N PHE A 252 2.15 -28.33 13.85
CA PHE A 252 2.53 -28.51 12.44
C PHE A 252 3.61 -27.50 12.00
N GLY A 253 4.15 -26.70 12.93
CA GLY A 253 5.12 -25.64 12.66
C GLY A 253 4.54 -24.23 12.78
N GLN A 254 3.38 -24.05 13.42
CA GLN A 254 2.75 -22.74 13.64
C GLN A 254 3.45 -21.89 14.71
N PHE A 255 4.10 -22.53 15.69
CA PHE A 255 4.68 -21.84 16.86
C PHE A 255 6.07 -21.23 16.64
N ASP A 256 6.70 -21.46 15.48
CA ASP A 256 7.94 -20.79 15.08
C ASP A 256 7.68 -19.96 13.81
N GLU A 257 7.75 -18.63 13.96
CA GLU A 257 7.57 -17.65 12.90
C GLU A 257 8.56 -17.86 11.74
N ARG A 258 9.77 -18.38 12.02
CA ARG A 258 10.83 -18.58 11.02
C ARG A 258 10.65 -19.88 10.24
N ALA A 259 9.74 -20.76 10.65
CA ALA A 259 9.58 -22.12 10.14
C ALA A 259 8.54 -22.26 9.01
N ILE A 260 8.30 -21.21 8.21
CA ILE A 260 7.29 -21.17 7.12
C ILE A 260 7.38 -22.40 6.20
N ILE A 261 8.60 -22.76 5.77
CA ILE A 261 8.84 -23.91 4.89
C ILE A 261 8.44 -25.22 5.57
N THR A 262 8.79 -25.39 6.85
CA THR A 262 8.42 -26.56 7.66
C THR A 262 6.90 -26.68 7.86
N ARG A 263 6.23 -25.54 8.10
CA ARG A 263 4.78 -25.45 8.26
C ARG A 263 4.05 -25.93 7.00
N ARG A 264 4.46 -25.40 5.86
CA ARG A 264 3.94 -25.79 4.55
C ARG A 264 4.22 -27.26 4.23
N LEU A 265 5.43 -27.73 4.51
CA LEU A 265 5.84 -29.13 4.28
C LEU A 265 4.99 -30.13 5.08
N ASN A 266 4.71 -29.85 6.35
CA ASN A 266 3.87 -30.69 7.21
C ASN A 266 2.39 -30.69 6.77
N LEU A 267 1.87 -29.57 6.28
CA LEU A 267 0.52 -29.50 5.68
C LEU A 267 0.46 -30.27 4.36
N ASP A 268 1.46 -30.13 3.49
CA ASP A 268 1.50 -30.77 2.19
C ASP A 268 1.69 -32.29 2.33
N PHE A 269 2.52 -32.79 3.25
CA PHE A 269 2.59 -34.23 3.54
C PHE A 269 1.25 -34.78 4.03
N VAL A 270 0.57 -34.10 4.95
CA VAL A 270 -0.74 -34.56 5.44
C VAL A 270 -1.79 -34.52 4.33
N GLY A 271 -1.82 -33.46 3.52
CA GLY A 271 -2.74 -33.33 2.39
C GLY A 271 -2.52 -34.32 1.24
N ASN A 272 -1.30 -34.85 1.10
CA ASN A 272 -0.94 -35.87 0.10
C ASN A 272 -1.20 -37.31 0.58
N TYR A 273 -0.96 -37.61 1.86
CA TYR A 273 -1.13 -38.97 2.40
C TYR A 273 -2.53 -39.25 2.95
N TYR A 274 -3.20 -38.23 3.49
CA TYR A 274 -4.47 -38.32 4.20
C TYR A 274 -5.51 -37.38 3.61
N ASP A 275 -6.77 -37.73 3.86
CA ASP A 275 -7.93 -37.02 3.34
C ASP A 275 -8.32 -35.87 4.30
N LEU A 276 -8.06 -36.08 5.60
CA LEU A 276 -8.24 -35.13 6.70
C LEU A 276 -6.98 -35.02 7.58
N GLY A 277 -6.75 -33.86 8.17
CA GLY A 277 -5.76 -33.64 9.22
C GLY A 277 -6.34 -32.78 10.35
N PHE A 278 -5.85 -32.98 11.58
CA PHE A 278 -6.40 -32.37 12.79
C PHE A 278 -5.31 -31.82 13.71
N ILE A 279 -5.49 -30.59 14.19
CA ILE A 279 -4.73 -29.99 15.28
C ILE A 279 -5.44 -30.25 16.63
N VAL A 280 -4.93 -29.70 17.73
CA VAL A 280 -5.59 -29.76 19.04
C VAL A 280 -5.24 -28.51 19.85
N GLY A 281 -6.22 -27.94 20.56
CA GLY A 281 -6.05 -26.68 21.29
C GLY A 281 -7.33 -26.21 21.99
N ASN A 282 -7.51 -24.90 22.10
CA ASN A 282 -8.63 -24.26 22.80
C ASN A 282 -9.90 -24.08 21.94
N LEU A 283 -9.84 -24.34 20.63
CA LEU A 283 -10.93 -24.11 19.68
C LEU A 283 -11.64 -25.43 19.32
N ALA A 284 -12.98 -25.38 19.27
CA ALA A 284 -13.82 -26.56 19.09
C ALA A 284 -14.47 -26.67 17.71
N LEU A 285 -14.82 -25.53 17.09
CA LEU A 285 -15.62 -25.49 15.88
C LEU A 285 -14.80 -25.75 14.62
N ASN A 286 -15.42 -26.40 13.64
CA ASN A 286 -14.97 -26.52 12.27
C ASN A 286 -16.13 -26.17 11.33
N THR A 287 -15.82 -25.53 10.20
CA THR A 287 -16.78 -25.11 9.18
C THR A 287 -16.48 -25.79 7.86
N ARG A 288 -17.37 -25.67 6.86
CA ARG A 288 -17.08 -26.09 5.48
C ARG A 288 -15.91 -25.33 4.81
N TYR A 289 -15.44 -24.24 5.41
CA TYR A 289 -14.32 -23.43 4.93
C TYR A 289 -13.00 -23.73 5.67
N SER A 290 -13.04 -24.50 6.75
CA SER A 290 -11.84 -24.90 7.50
C SER A 290 -10.96 -25.80 6.62
N ASP A 291 -9.66 -25.50 6.54
CA ASP A 291 -8.71 -26.28 5.74
C ASP A 291 -8.68 -27.74 6.22
N ARG A 292 -9.04 -28.66 5.31
CA ARG A 292 -9.16 -30.10 5.57
C ARG A 292 -7.90 -30.72 6.18
N ARG A 293 -6.73 -30.09 6.03
CA ARG A 293 -5.43 -30.57 6.51
C ARG A 293 -5.18 -30.30 8.00
N ARG A 294 -5.97 -29.43 8.64
CA ARG A 294 -5.67 -28.84 9.98
C ARG A 294 -6.94 -28.43 10.74
N LEU A 295 -7.90 -29.33 10.80
CA LEU A 295 -9.18 -29.15 11.50
C LEU A 295 -8.98 -29.05 13.02
N ASN A 296 -9.73 -28.14 13.67
CA ASN A 296 -9.65 -27.89 15.10
C ASN A 296 -10.14 -29.10 15.91
N ARG A 297 -9.57 -29.29 17.11
CA ARG A 297 -10.12 -30.16 18.16
C ARG A 297 -9.94 -29.52 19.53
N LEU A 298 -11.00 -29.40 20.31
CA LEU A 298 -10.94 -28.91 21.68
C LEU A 298 -10.31 -29.97 22.58
N LEU A 299 -9.19 -29.65 23.22
CA LEU A 299 -8.61 -30.49 24.26
C LEU A 299 -9.52 -30.48 25.49
N VAL A 300 -10.13 -31.63 25.81
CA VAL A 300 -10.97 -31.78 27.01
C VAL A 300 -10.06 -31.92 28.22
N LYS A 301 -10.19 -30.99 29.17
CA LYS A 301 -9.38 -30.95 30.37
C LYS A 301 -9.96 -31.78 31.53
N PRO A 302 -9.13 -32.32 32.44
CA PRO A 302 -9.59 -33.15 33.57
C PRO A 302 -10.36 -32.37 34.64
N GLU A 303 -10.23 -31.03 34.71
CA GLU A 303 -10.94 -30.20 35.69
C GLU A 303 -12.35 -29.74 35.26
N TRP A 304 -12.77 -29.96 34.01
CA TRP A 304 -14.08 -29.49 33.52
C TRP A 304 -15.21 -30.44 33.91
N SER A 305 -16.37 -29.88 34.25
CA SER A 305 -17.61 -30.66 34.42
C SER A 305 -18.34 -30.89 33.09
N GLY A 306 -19.28 -31.83 33.05
CA GLY A 306 -20.15 -32.05 31.90
C GLY A 306 -20.97 -30.81 31.50
N PRO A 307 -21.62 -30.11 32.44
CA PRO A 307 -22.26 -28.82 32.19
C PRO A 307 -21.30 -27.74 31.69
N GLU A 308 -20.06 -27.67 32.20
CA GLU A 308 -19.04 -26.73 31.69
C GLU A 308 -18.63 -27.06 30.25
N LEU A 309 -18.38 -28.33 29.92
CA LEU A 309 -18.05 -28.76 28.56
C LEU A 309 -19.19 -28.38 27.59
N VAL A 310 -20.44 -28.61 27.99
CA VAL A 310 -21.62 -28.20 27.22
C VAL A 310 -21.71 -26.67 27.09
N ALA A 311 -21.42 -25.90 28.13
CA ALA A 311 -21.41 -24.44 28.09
C ALA A 311 -20.34 -23.90 27.11
N ARG A 312 -19.10 -24.40 27.21
CA ARG A 312 -17.99 -24.06 26.31
C ARG A 312 -18.34 -24.36 24.85
N LEU A 313 -18.90 -25.53 24.57
CA LEU A 313 -19.35 -25.90 23.21
C LEU A 313 -20.58 -25.10 22.76
N SER A 314 -21.49 -24.73 23.66
CA SER A 314 -22.67 -23.93 23.32
C SER A 314 -22.29 -22.54 22.78
N LYS A 315 -21.21 -21.95 23.33
CA LYS A 315 -20.62 -20.68 22.88
C LYS A 315 -19.77 -20.79 21.62
N ALA A 316 -19.37 -22.02 21.23
CA ALA A 316 -18.63 -22.26 20.00
C ALA A 316 -19.52 -22.40 18.75
N TRP A 317 -20.85 -22.46 18.89
CA TRP A 317 -21.75 -22.46 17.73
C TRP A 317 -21.95 -21.03 17.19
N PRO A 318 -21.98 -20.83 15.86
CA PRO A 318 -22.08 -19.49 15.28
C PRO A 318 -23.32 -18.69 15.73
N VAL A 319 -23.09 -17.46 16.17
CA VAL A 319 -24.15 -16.53 16.61
C VAL A 319 -24.73 -15.82 15.39
N ARG A 320 -26.04 -15.96 15.17
CA ARG A 320 -26.70 -15.47 13.94
C ARG A 320 -26.99 -13.98 13.91
N ASP A 321 -27.35 -13.41 15.05
CA ASP A 321 -27.88 -12.04 15.13
C ASP A 321 -26.80 -11.02 15.56
N GLY A 322 -25.57 -11.50 15.76
CA GLY A 322 -24.43 -10.73 16.24
C GLY A 322 -24.36 -10.60 17.76
N TYR A 323 -23.52 -9.67 18.21
CA TYR A 323 -23.25 -9.37 19.60
C TYR A 323 -23.60 -7.90 19.83
N ALA A 324 -24.69 -7.65 20.56
CA ALA A 324 -25.31 -6.32 20.61
C ALA A 324 -24.67 -5.34 21.61
N SER A 325 -23.94 -5.85 22.60
CA SER A 325 -23.33 -5.09 23.68
C SER A 325 -22.07 -5.78 24.21
N LEU A 326 -21.32 -5.07 25.04
CA LEU A 326 -20.18 -5.64 25.75
C LEU A 326 -20.59 -6.85 26.63
N GLU A 327 -21.77 -6.80 27.27
CA GLU A 327 -22.30 -7.89 28.10
C GLU A 327 -22.45 -9.22 27.34
N ALA A 328 -22.74 -9.15 26.04
CA ALA A 328 -22.86 -10.33 25.19
C ALA A 328 -21.51 -11.07 25.02
N ILE A 329 -20.38 -10.36 25.11
CA ILE A 329 -19.03 -10.93 25.00
C ILE A 329 -18.33 -11.15 26.34
N THR A 330 -18.73 -10.46 27.42
CA THR A 330 -18.21 -10.74 28.79
C THR A 330 -18.80 -12.00 29.40
N ALA A 331 -19.94 -12.50 28.88
CA ALA A 331 -20.54 -13.75 29.31
C ALA A 331 -19.54 -14.94 29.23
N PRO A 332 -19.53 -15.87 30.21
CA PRO A 332 -18.54 -16.95 30.27
C PRO A 332 -18.37 -17.74 28.97
N TYR A 333 -17.10 -18.05 28.65
CA TYR A 333 -16.65 -18.79 27.46
C TYR A 333 -16.97 -18.14 26.09
N SER A 334 -17.43 -16.87 26.06
CA SER A 334 -17.65 -16.12 24.80
C SER A 334 -16.36 -15.54 24.24
N MET A 335 -15.40 -15.16 25.09
CA MET A 335 -14.03 -14.87 24.67
C MET A 335 -13.12 -16.06 25.01
N ILE A 336 -12.28 -16.47 24.06
CA ILE A 336 -11.23 -17.48 24.25
C ILE A 336 -9.89 -16.76 24.30
N VAL A 337 -9.27 -16.71 25.48
CA VAL A 337 -7.91 -16.21 25.64
C VAL A 337 -6.96 -17.20 24.98
N ASP A 338 -6.12 -16.69 24.08
CA ASP A 338 -5.14 -17.47 23.36
C ASP A 338 -3.78 -17.40 24.06
N TRP A 339 -3.28 -16.18 24.28
CA TRP A 339 -2.09 -15.93 25.11
C TRP A 339 -2.17 -14.59 25.85
N GLY A 340 -1.28 -14.40 26.83
CA GLY A 340 -1.28 -13.23 27.72
C GLY A 340 -2.33 -13.31 28.83
N LYS A 341 -2.92 -12.17 29.21
CA LYS A 341 -3.96 -12.11 30.25
C LYS A 341 -5.13 -11.20 29.86
N THR A 342 -6.31 -11.60 30.32
CA THR A 342 -7.54 -10.80 30.28
C THR A 342 -8.16 -10.71 31.66
N LYS A 343 -8.76 -9.56 32.00
CA LYS A 343 -9.64 -9.42 33.17
C LYS A 343 -10.97 -8.86 32.71
N VAL A 344 -12.00 -9.70 32.80
CA VAL A 344 -13.38 -9.33 32.47
C VAL A 344 -14.01 -8.64 33.69
N LEU A 345 -14.61 -7.49 33.47
CA LEU A 345 -15.36 -6.70 34.45
C LEU A 345 -16.75 -6.39 33.87
N THR A 346 -17.70 -5.97 34.72
CA THR A 346 -19.10 -5.76 34.32
C THR A 346 -19.27 -4.77 33.18
N ASN A 347 -18.38 -3.78 33.06
CA ASN A 347 -18.46 -2.67 32.10
C ASN A 347 -17.20 -2.49 31.23
N ARG A 348 -16.21 -3.41 31.28
CA ARG A 348 -15.01 -3.37 30.45
C ARG A 348 -14.26 -4.72 30.42
N ILE A 349 -13.38 -4.91 29.43
CA ILE A 349 -12.42 -6.01 29.39
C ILE A 349 -11.01 -5.43 29.34
N ASP A 350 -10.21 -5.72 30.37
CA ASP A 350 -8.79 -5.33 30.41
C ASP A 350 -7.97 -6.43 29.73
N LEU A 351 -7.22 -6.10 28.67
CA LEU A 351 -6.35 -7.00 27.91
C LEU A 351 -4.90 -6.56 28.10
N PHE A 352 -4.03 -7.41 28.67
CA PHE A 352 -2.70 -6.98 29.11
C PHE A 352 -1.63 -8.07 29.12
N ALA A 353 -0.39 -7.64 28.85
CA ALA A 353 0.79 -8.48 28.93
C ALA A 353 1.08 -8.95 30.36
N SER A 354 1.53 -10.20 30.51
CA SER A 354 2.17 -10.65 31.74
C SER A 354 3.69 -10.51 31.63
N GLN A 355 4.42 -10.46 32.76
CA GLN A 355 5.87 -10.18 32.80
C GLN A 355 6.75 -11.08 31.91
N GLN A 356 6.26 -12.24 31.45
CA GLN A 356 7.02 -13.17 30.60
C GLN A 356 6.72 -13.04 29.10
N VAL A 357 5.70 -12.25 28.70
CA VAL A 357 5.20 -12.14 27.31
C VAL A 357 5.03 -10.68 26.87
N THR A 358 5.01 -10.44 25.56
CA THR A 358 4.96 -9.12 24.89
C THR A 358 3.56 -8.53 24.74
N GLY A 359 2.51 -9.19 25.26
CA GLY A 359 1.14 -8.84 24.89
C GLY A 359 0.08 -9.81 25.40
N ALA A 360 -1.11 -9.68 24.85
CA ALA A 360 -2.22 -10.62 25.04
C ALA A 360 -3.15 -10.63 23.83
N LYS A 361 -3.83 -11.76 23.61
CA LYS A 361 -4.75 -11.97 22.49
C LYS A 361 -5.93 -12.86 22.87
N MET A 362 -7.09 -12.55 22.32
CA MET A 362 -8.33 -13.30 22.54
C MET A 362 -9.24 -13.33 21.30
N TRP A 363 -9.89 -14.47 21.10
CA TRP A 363 -10.83 -14.75 20.00
C TRP A 363 -12.28 -14.65 20.48
N LEU A 364 -13.17 -14.13 19.63
CA LEU A 364 -14.61 -14.11 19.87
C LEU A 364 -15.24 -15.44 19.40
N ASN A 365 -15.65 -16.26 20.36
CA ASN A 365 -16.19 -17.60 20.15
C ASN A 365 -17.58 -17.53 19.48
N GLY A 366 -17.78 -18.25 18.37
CA GLY A 366 -19.01 -18.19 17.57
C GLY A 366 -19.03 -17.09 16.49
N SER A 367 -17.92 -16.40 16.25
CA SER A 367 -17.75 -15.46 15.13
C SER A 367 -17.31 -16.12 13.82
N ASP A 368 -17.06 -17.42 13.82
CA ASP A 368 -16.43 -18.22 12.76
C ASP A 368 -17.14 -18.19 11.39
N LEU A 369 -18.41 -17.75 11.33
CA LEU A 369 -19.17 -17.57 10.09
C LEU A 369 -19.43 -16.09 9.72
N CYS A 370 -18.81 -15.13 10.43
CA CYS A 370 -18.88 -13.71 10.12
C CYS A 370 -18.10 -13.39 8.82
N ARG A 371 -18.79 -13.52 7.69
CA ARG A 371 -18.27 -13.10 6.37
C ARG A 371 -18.34 -11.58 6.23
N ASP A 372 -19.53 -11.00 6.37
CA ASP A 372 -19.81 -9.60 6.08
C ASP A 372 -20.49 -8.95 7.28
N PHE A 373 -19.85 -7.92 7.85
CA PHE A 373 -20.20 -7.42 9.18
C PHE A 373 -19.83 -5.95 9.41
N SER A 374 -20.49 -5.36 10.40
CA SER A 374 -20.15 -4.08 11.02
C SER A 374 -19.72 -4.33 12.47
N ALA A 375 -18.48 -3.97 12.80
CA ALA A 375 -17.95 -4.02 14.16
C ALA A 375 -17.74 -2.59 14.68
N LYS A 376 -18.07 -2.34 15.95
CA LYS A 376 -17.87 -1.06 16.63
C LYS A 376 -17.27 -1.30 18.00
N ILE A 377 -16.10 -0.71 18.26
CA ILE A 377 -15.23 -1.00 19.40
C ILE A 377 -14.86 0.32 20.08
N ALA A 378 -15.26 0.50 21.33
CA ALA A 378 -14.79 1.62 22.15
C ALA A 378 -13.67 1.13 23.07
N PHE A 379 -12.50 1.76 23.01
CA PHE A 379 -11.25 1.25 23.58
C PHE A 379 -10.29 2.35 24.07
N ARG A 380 -9.31 1.95 24.87
CA ARG A 380 -8.13 2.72 25.29
C ARG A 380 -6.88 1.85 25.16
N VAL A 381 -5.74 2.42 24.76
CA VAL A 381 -4.43 1.74 24.76
C VAL A 381 -3.45 2.54 25.62
N SER A 382 -3.24 2.06 26.86
CA SER A 382 -2.34 2.69 27.82
C SER A 382 -0.86 2.47 27.46
N ALA A 383 -0.53 1.33 26.84
CA ALA A 383 0.80 0.99 26.35
C ALA A 383 0.75 -0.06 25.23
N GLY A 384 1.71 -0.03 24.31
CA GLY A 384 1.76 -0.88 23.13
C GLY A 384 0.87 -0.41 21.97
N GLN A 385 0.58 -1.34 21.04
CA GLN A 385 -0.31 -1.19 19.89
C GLN A 385 -1.55 -2.09 20.06
N LEU A 386 -2.69 -1.70 19.51
CA LEU A 386 -3.89 -2.54 19.41
C LEU A 386 -3.91 -3.23 18.02
N GLY A 387 -4.38 -4.48 17.98
CA GLY A 387 -4.62 -5.22 16.76
C GLY A 387 -5.98 -5.92 16.75
N VAL A 388 -6.73 -5.75 15.66
CA VAL A 388 -8.02 -6.39 15.41
C VAL A 388 -7.88 -7.39 14.26
N PHE A 389 -8.21 -8.65 14.52
CA PHE A 389 -8.24 -9.73 13.54
C PHE A 389 -9.64 -9.86 12.94
N LEU A 390 -9.70 -9.92 11.61
CA LEU A 390 -10.92 -9.90 10.81
C LEU A 390 -10.88 -11.08 9.82
N ARG A 391 -11.96 -11.88 9.78
CA ARG A 391 -12.05 -13.13 8.97
C ARG A 391 -10.84 -14.06 9.16
N ALA A 392 -10.30 -14.18 10.37
CA ALA A 392 -9.12 -14.99 10.63
C ALA A 392 -9.43 -16.50 10.60
N SER A 393 -8.52 -17.29 10.03
CA SER A 393 -8.51 -18.73 10.28
C SER A 393 -8.15 -18.99 11.73
N SER A 394 -8.68 -20.07 12.29
CA SER A 394 -8.50 -20.49 13.69
C SER A 394 -7.05 -20.82 14.07
N ASP A 395 -6.15 -20.88 13.08
CA ASP A 395 -4.72 -21.15 13.19
C ASP A 395 -3.82 -20.00 12.69
N GLU A 396 -4.40 -18.82 12.42
CA GLU A 396 -3.71 -17.56 12.03
C GLU A 396 -2.89 -17.63 10.74
N GLU A 397 -3.17 -18.60 9.89
CA GLU A 397 -2.51 -18.72 8.59
C GLU A 397 -3.20 -17.89 7.51
N GLU A 398 -4.49 -17.56 7.67
CA GLU A 398 -5.21 -16.60 6.83
C GLU A 398 -5.88 -15.55 7.72
N TYR A 399 -5.74 -14.26 7.42
CA TYR A 399 -6.48 -13.19 8.10
C TYR A 399 -6.40 -11.85 7.36
N MET A 400 -7.34 -10.95 7.66
CA MET A 400 -7.09 -9.51 7.64
C MET A 400 -6.78 -9.04 9.06
N TYR A 401 -5.82 -8.12 9.20
CA TYR A 401 -5.40 -7.55 10.48
C TYR A 401 -5.34 -6.02 10.37
N LEU A 402 -6.11 -5.34 11.22
CA LEU A 402 -6.02 -3.89 11.42
C LEU A 402 -5.18 -3.63 12.67
N GLY A 403 -4.00 -3.03 12.50
CA GLY A 403 -3.14 -2.58 13.59
C GLY A 403 -3.16 -1.06 13.75
N LEU A 404 -3.03 -0.57 14.98
CA LEU A 404 -2.91 0.85 15.29
C LEU A 404 -2.02 1.11 16.50
N ASP A 405 -1.11 2.06 16.37
CA ASP A 405 -0.23 2.59 17.41
C ASP A 405 -0.31 4.12 17.48
N ARG A 406 0.48 4.77 18.35
CA ARG A 406 0.49 6.23 18.51
C ARG A 406 1.09 7.02 17.32
N ARG A 407 1.46 6.37 16.21
CA ARG A 407 2.09 6.98 15.02
C ARG A 407 1.31 6.68 13.74
N ALA A 408 0.77 5.48 13.59
CA ALA A 408 0.13 5.01 12.38
C ALA A 408 -0.94 3.95 12.64
N ALA A 409 -1.88 3.85 11.69
CA ALA A 409 -2.75 2.70 11.52
C ALA A 409 -2.42 2.00 10.19
N TRP A 410 -2.60 0.68 10.15
CA TRP A 410 -2.37 -0.12 8.95
C TRP A 410 -3.34 -1.30 8.87
N VAL A 411 -3.74 -1.66 7.65
CA VAL A 411 -4.41 -2.94 7.38
C VAL A 411 -3.46 -3.83 6.60
N ARG A 412 -3.29 -5.06 7.08
CA ARG A 412 -2.56 -6.14 6.43
C ARG A 412 -3.47 -7.31 6.10
N GLN A 413 -3.10 -8.06 5.06
CA GLN A 413 -3.70 -9.35 4.73
C GLN A 413 -2.63 -10.44 4.74
N LYS A 414 -2.99 -11.63 5.19
CA LYS A 414 -2.14 -12.83 5.19
C LYS A 414 -2.88 -13.98 4.49
N TYR A 415 -2.13 -14.76 3.71
CA TYR A 415 -2.57 -16.04 3.15
C TYR A 415 -1.74 -17.19 3.72
N ALA A 416 -2.27 -18.42 3.68
CA ALA A 416 -1.63 -19.59 4.26
C ALA A 416 -0.21 -19.82 3.70
N GLY A 417 0.77 -19.94 4.60
CA GLY A 417 2.18 -20.10 4.23
C GLY A 417 2.86 -18.88 3.61
N LEU A 418 2.30 -17.67 3.74
CA LEU A 418 2.92 -16.39 3.35
C LEU A 418 3.01 -15.40 4.53
N GLU A 419 3.90 -14.41 4.39
CA GLU A 419 4.00 -13.27 5.30
C GLU A 419 2.85 -12.26 5.08
N PRO A 420 2.44 -11.49 6.11
CA PRO A 420 1.37 -10.50 6.00
C PRO A 420 1.84 -9.24 5.24
N PHE A 421 1.17 -8.92 4.13
CA PHE A 421 1.44 -7.72 3.31
C PHE A 421 0.45 -6.59 3.65
N THR A 422 0.89 -5.34 3.52
CA THR A 422 0.08 -4.15 3.84
C THR A 422 -0.81 -3.76 2.66
N LEU A 423 -2.13 -3.68 2.89
CA LEU A 423 -3.12 -3.17 1.93
C LEU A 423 -3.21 -1.65 1.98
N ALA A 424 -3.19 -1.08 3.19
CA ALA A 424 -3.28 0.36 3.41
C ALA A 424 -2.55 0.78 4.69
N SER A 425 -2.03 2.00 4.72
CA SER A 425 -1.42 2.63 5.89
C SER A 425 -1.76 4.11 5.96
N ALA A 426 -1.95 4.65 7.16
CA ALA A 426 -2.24 6.07 7.39
C ALA A 426 -1.53 6.57 8.66
N PRO A 427 -1.01 7.82 8.67
CA PRO A 427 -0.48 8.43 9.88
C PRO A 427 -1.62 8.74 10.85
N MET A 428 -1.47 8.36 12.11
CA MET A 428 -2.49 8.52 13.14
C MET A 428 -2.18 9.72 14.04
N ARG A 429 -3.22 10.44 14.49
CA ARG A 429 -3.10 11.69 15.27
C ARG A 429 -3.90 11.69 16.59
N SER A 430 -4.62 10.61 16.90
CA SER A 430 -5.47 10.52 18.10
C SER A 430 -4.68 10.07 19.33
N ASP A 431 -5.00 10.59 20.52
CA ASP A 431 -4.45 10.03 21.76
C ASP A 431 -5.20 8.75 22.17
N LEU A 432 -4.50 7.61 22.11
CA LEU A 432 -5.03 6.31 22.52
C LEU A 432 -5.21 6.17 24.06
N ASN A 433 -4.72 7.11 24.86
CA ASN A 433 -4.98 7.13 26.31
C ASN A 433 -6.44 7.55 26.63
N GLU A 434 -7.13 8.19 25.70
CA GLU A 434 -8.56 8.49 25.81
C GLU A 434 -9.43 7.35 25.25
N VAL A 435 -10.75 7.40 25.50
CA VAL A 435 -11.68 6.42 24.92
C VAL A 435 -11.88 6.77 23.45
N ASN A 436 -11.31 5.95 22.57
CA ASN A 436 -11.45 6.06 21.13
C ASN A 436 -12.48 5.05 20.62
N GLU A 437 -13.15 5.39 19.52
CA GLU A 437 -14.21 4.60 18.92
C GLU A 437 -13.81 4.18 17.50
N LEU A 438 -13.60 2.88 17.31
CA LEU A 438 -13.21 2.26 16.05
C LEU A 438 -14.41 1.55 15.42
N GLU A 439 -14.78 1.95 14.21
CA GLU A 439 -15.81 1.30 13.40
C GLU A 439 -15.17 0.60 12.21
N ILE A 440 -15.58 -0.64 11.93
CA ILE A 440 -15.04 -1.48 10.86
C ILE A 440 -16.23 -2.06 10.10
N HIS A 441 -16.34 -1.73 8.81
CA HIS A 441 -17.35 -2.28 7.92
C HIS A 441 -16.67 -3.10 6.83
N LEU A 442 -16.83 -4.43 6.90
CA LEU A 442 -16.21 -5.37 5.98
C LEU A 442 -17.31 -6.07 5.17
N ARG A 443 -17.39 -5.77 3.87
CA ARG A 443 -18.33 -6.38 2.91
C ARG A 443 -17.56 -6.93 1.72
N ASP A 444 -17.74 -8.21 1.42
CA ASP A 444 -17.17 -8.87 0.24
C ASP A 444 -15.66 -8.63 0.10
N ARG A 445 -15.24 -7.79 -0.86
CA ARG A 445 -13.84 -7.38 -1.08
C ARG A 445 -13.56 -5.91 -0.72
N VAL A 446 -14.39 -5.27 0.09
CA VAL A 446 -14.21 -3.87 0.50
C VAL A 446 -14.25 -3.75 2.02
N CYS A 447 -13.24 -3.11 2.60
CA CYS A 447 -13.16 -2.78 4.02
C CYS A 447 -13.10 -1.26 4.21
N PHE A 448 -13.99 -0.72 5.03
CA PHE A 448 -14.00 0.66 5.49
C PHE A 448 -13.67 0.69 6.99
N VAL A 449 -12.83 1.63 7.40
CA VAL A 449 -12.43 1.79 8.81
C VAL A 449 -12.56 3.25 9.19
N ASN A 450 -13.34 3.54 10.24
CA ASN A 450 -13.47 4.88 10.82
C ASN A 450 -12.89 4.90 12.23
N LEU A 451 -12.23 5.99 12.60
CA LEU A 451 -11.80 6.27 13.96
C LEU A 451 -12.45 7.59 14.42
N ASN A 452 -13.17 7.56 15.54
CA ASN A 452 -13.90 8.69 16.11
C ASN A 452 -14.83 9.40 15.09
N GLY A 453 -15.47 8.62 14.22
CA GLY A 453 -16.38 9.09 13.17
C GLY A 453 -15.72 9.63 11.89
N GLN A 454 -14.38 9.56 11.75
CA GLN A 454 -13.66 9.97 10.54
C GLN A 454 -13.02 8.76 9.84
N HIS A 455 -13.01 8.73 8.51
CA HIS A 455 -12.32 7.67 7.75
C HIS A 455 -10.82 7.65 8.07
N LEU A 456 -10.32 6.48 8.49
CA LEU A 456 -8.94 6.31 8.95
C LEU A 456 -7.93 6.21 7.79
N PHE A 457 -8.41 5.89 6.59
CA PHE A 457 -7.62 5.75 5.36
C PHE A 457 -8.25 6.61 4.25
N LYS A 458 -7.43 7.09 3.29
CA LYS A 458 -7.88 7.98 2.22
C LYS A 458 -8.80 7.33 1.19
N GLU A 459 -8.70 6.01 1.05
CA GLU A 459 -9.38 5.20 0.05
C GLU A 459 -9.95 3.95 0.75
N HIS A 460 -10.99 3.35 0.16
CA HIS A 460 -11.55 2.10 0.67
C HIS A 460 -10.59 0.94 0.42
N ILE A 461 -10.50 0.00 1.37
CA ILE A 461 -9.45 -1.02 1.34
C ILE A 461 -9.95 -2.24 0.57
N ALA A 462 -9.43 -2.42 -0.65
CA ALA A 462 -9.68 -3.61 -1.45
C ALA A 462 -9.08 -4.86 -0.80
N VAL A 463 -9.84 -5.94 -0.71
CA VAL A 463 -9.42 -7.23 -0.14
C VAL A 463 -9.22 -8.22 -1.28
N HIS A 464 -8.02 -8.78 -1.38
CA HIS A 464 -7.66 -9.69 -2.47
C HIS A 464 -8.11 -11.14 -2.16
N GLY A 465 -8.12 -12.00 -3.17
CA GLY A 465 -8.33 -13.44 -2.99
C GLY A 465 -9.78 -13.87 -2.69
N GLN A 466 -9.93 -14.99 -1.98
CA GLN A 466 -11.25 -15.61 -1.71
C GLN A 466 -11.93 -15.01 -0.47
N ILE A 467 -13.25 -14.82 -0.57
CA ILE A 467 -14.09 -14.20 0.47
C ILE A 467 -14.60 -15.28 1.45
N ASN A 468 -13.68 -15.89 2.19
CA ASN A 468 -13.99 -16.85 3.23
C ASN A 468 -14.39 -16.13 4.54
N PRO A 469 -15.40 -16.61 5.29
CA PRO A 469 -15.63 -16.16 6.65
C PRO A 469 -14.54 -16.69 7.58
N GLY A 470 -14.36 -16.03 8.72
CA GLY A 470 -13.44 -16.47 9.76
C GLY A 470 -13.66 -15.71 11.06
N MET A 471 -12.87 -16.04 12.07
CA MET A 471 -13.00 -15.50 13.43
C MET A 471 -12.71 -13.99 13.49
N PHE A 472 -13.36 -13.34 14.45
CA PHE A 472 -13.04 -12.01 14.92
C PHE A 472 -12.16 -12.12 16.19
N GLY A 473 -11.12 -11.30 16.30
CA GLY A 473 -10.18 -11.35 17.44
C GLY A 473 -9.60 -9.99 17.82
N LEU A 474 -9.14 -9.89 19.07
CA LEU A 474 -8.53 -8.69 19.64
C LEU A 474 -7.17 -9.02 20.26
N SER A 475 -6.20 -8.12 20.09
CA SER A 475 -4.84 -8.27 20.58
C SER A 475 -4.24 -6.93 21.03
N VAL A 476 -3.35 -6.97 22.01
CA VAL A 476 -2.47 -5.86 22.38
C VAL A 476 -1.03 -6.37 22.42
N TRP A 477 -0.08 -5.59 21.93
CA TRP A 477 1.32 -5.99 21.80
C TRP A 477 2.28 -4.82 22.02
N ASP A 478 3.45 -5.09 22.61
CA ASP A 478 4.55 -4.16 22.83
C ASP A 478 5.87 -4.95 22.69
N PRO A 479 6.94 -4.39 22.11
CA PRO A 479 8.21 -5.12 22.00
C PRO A 479 8.80 -5.49 23.36
N GLU A 480 8.45 -4.78 24.45
CA GLU A 480 8.90 -5.09 25.81
C GLU A 480 7.88 -5.92 26.60
N LYS A 481 8.39 -6.97 27.25
CA LYS A 481 7.57 -7.91 28.01
C LYS A 481 6.87 -7.24 29.19
N GLY A 482 5.59 -7.54 29.37
CA GLY A 482 4.76 -7.01 30.46
C GLY A 482 4.30 -5.55 30.30
N LYS A 483 4.60 -4.84 29.19
CA LYS A 483 4.15 -3.45 28.99
C LYS A 483 2.75 -3.33 28.38
N ALA A 484 2.47 -4.08 27.30
CA ALA A 484 1.26 -3.88 26.50
C ALA A 484 -0.03 -3.95 27.32
N SER A 485 -0.91 -2.97 27.19
CA SER A 485 -2.14 -2.88 27.98
C SER A 485 -3.22 -2.03 27.29
N ALA A 486 -4.40 -2.61 27.12
CA ALA A 486 -5.59 -1.97 26.54
C ALA A 486 -6.86 -2.29 27.34
N GLU A 487 -7.80 -1.35 27.38
CA GLU A 487 -9.13 -1.51 27.97
C GLU A 487 -10.18 -1.45 26.85
N ILE A 488 -11.04 -2.47 26.73
CA ILE A 488 -12.21 -2.45 25.83
C ILE A 488 -13.43 -2.09 26.67
N VAL A 489 -14.00 -0.90 26.45
CA VAL A 489 -15.11 -0.33 27.23
C VAL A 489 -16.47 -0.41 26.52
N GLY A 490 -16.47 -0.70 25.22
CA GLY A 490 -17.68 -0.95 24.44
C GLY A 490 -17.40 -1.86 23.26
N PHE A 491 -18.36 -2.71 22.92
CA PHE A 491 -18.26 -3.63 21.79
C PHE A 491 -19.64 -3.92 21.20
N SER A 492 -19.71 -3.94 19.87
CA SER A 492 -20.76 -4.65 19.14
C SER A 492 -20.23 -5.19 17.81
N LEU A 493 -20.79 -6.31 17.36
CA LEU A 493 -20.45 -6.96 16.09
C LEU A 493 -21.73 -7.52 15.48
N TYR A 494 -22.21 -6.90 14.41
CA TYR A 494 -23.44 -7.30 13.73
C TYR A 494 -23.14 -7.81 12.31
N PRO A 495 -23.76 -8.90 11.84
CA PRO A 495 -23.80 -9.23 10.42
C PRO A 495 -24.40 -8.06 9.64
N GLN A 496 -23.89 -7.80 8.43
CA GLN A 496 -24.43 -6.71 7.61
C GLN A 496 -25.85 -7.05 7.15
N LYS A 497 -26.83 -6.25 7.59
CA LYS A 497 -28.21 -6.35 7.15
C LYS A 497 -28.37 -5.76 5.73
N PRO A 498 -29.24 -6.33 4.87
CA PRO A 498 -29.57 -5.72 3.59
C PRO A 498 -30.15 -4.31 3.77
N MET A 499 -29.44 -3.32 3.25
CA MET A 499 -29.89 -1.93 3.14
C MET A 499 -29.84 -1.44 1.70
N LEU A 500 -30.85 -0.68 1.30
CA LEU A 500 -31.11 -0.20 -0.05
C LEU A 500 -31.12 1.32 -0.11
N ALA A 501 -30.37 1.91 -1.04
CA ALA A 501 -30.47 3.34 -1.35
C ALA A 501 -31.44 3.60 -2.50
N GLU A 502 -32.33 4.58 -2.33
CA GLU A 502 -33.32 5.05 -3.32
C GLU A 502 -33.43 6.58 -3.34
N TRP A 503 -34.00 7.17 -4.40
CA TRP A 503 -34.16 8.62 -4.51
C TRP A 503 -35.30 8.99 -5.47
N THR A 504 -35.71 10.26 -5.48
CA THR A 504 -36.76 10.76 -6.37
C THR A 504 -36.20 11.27 -7.72
N PRO A 505 -36.91 11.12 -8.86
CA PRO A 505 -36.32 11.25 -10.19
C PRO A 505 -36.21 12.69 -10.72
N ARG A 506 -36.59 13.70 -9.92
CA ARG A 506 -36.85 15.07 -10.41
C ARG A 506 -35.61 15.92 -10.73
N CYS A 507 -34.40 15.43 -10.44
CA CYS A 507 -33.15 16.13 -10.72
C CYS A 507 -32.10 15.14 -11.27
N ASN A 508 -31.17 15.60 -12.11
CA ASN A 508 -30.02 14.78 -12.52
C ASN A 508 -29.00 14.69 -11.37
N ARG A 509 -29.03 13.60 -10.61
CA ARG A 509 -28.25 13.47 -9.36
C ARG A 509 -26.98 12.61 -9.47
N GLY A 510 -26.56 12.21 -10.67
CA GLY A 510 -25.45 11.24 -10.85
C GLY A 510 -24.20 11.50 -10.00
N PRO A 511 -23.54 12.67 -10.12
CA PRO A 511 -22.36 13.02 -9.32
C PRO A 511 -22.61 13.11 -7.82
N TYR A 512 -23.76 13.68 -7.41
CA TYR A 512 -24.13 13.78 -6.00
C TYR A 512 -24.41 12.42 -5.35
N ILE A 513 -25.03 11.49 -6.09
CA ILE A 513 -25.22 10.11 -5.61
C ILE A 513 -23.89 9.37 -5.59
N ALA A 514 -22.96 9.61 -6.53
CA ALA A 514 -21.61 9.07 -6.44
C ALA A 514 -20.90 9.56 -5.16
N GLN A 515 -20.93 10.87 -4.87
CA GLN A 515 -20.37 11.46 -3.64
C GLN A 515 -21.05 10.95 -2.36
N TRP A 516 -22.38 10.83 -2.37
CA TRP A 516 -23.12 10.30 -1.22
C TRP A 516 -22.86 8.80 -1.02
N LEU A 517 -22.72 8.03 -2.10
CA LEU A 517 -22.31 6.63 -2.04
C LEU A 517 -20.88 6.49 -1.52
N ASP A 518 -19.94 7.34 -1.90
CA ASP A 518 -18.59 7.31 -1.32
C ASP A 518 -18.63 7.43 0.22
N GLN A 519 -19.46 8.35 0.72
CA GLN A 519 -19.69 8.59 2.15
C GLN A 519 -20.60 7.56 2.84
N ASN A 520 -21.35 6.70 2.13
CA ASN A 520 -22.40 5.87 2.74
C ASN A 520 -22.46 4.40 2.25
N ALA A 521 -21.70 4.02 1.22
CA ALA A 521 -21.74 2.67 0.65
C ALA A 521 -21.19 1.59 1.61
N TYR A 522 -20.47 1.98 2.67
CA TYR A 522 -20.07 1.07 3.73
C TYR A 522 -21.27 0.36 4.40
N ARG A 523 -22.41 1.06 4.53
CA ARG A 523 -23.63 0.55 5.18
C ARG A 523 -24.68 -0.02 4.21
N LEU A 524 -24.54 0.21 2.90
CA LEU A 524 -25.47 -0.23 1.86
C LEU A 524 -25.19 -1.65 1.36
N THR A 525 -26.13 -2.19 0.57
CA THR A 525 -26.01 -3.50 -0.12
C THR A 525 -26.68 -3.52 -1.50
N HIS A 526 -27.73 -2.71 -1.69
CA HIS A 526 -28.47 -2.58 -2.93
C HIS A 526 -28.59 -1.10 -3.33
N LEU A 527 -28.74 -0.84 -4.62
CA LEU A 527 -28.85 0.48 -5.23
C LEU A 527 -30.06 0.50 -6.18
N SER A 528 -31.10 1.29 -5.88
CA SER A 528 -32.37 1.31 -6.63
C SER A 528 -32.60 2.64 -7.35
N PRO A 529 -32.06 2.81 -8.57
CA PRO A 529 -32.39 3.95 -9.41
C PRO A 529 -33.85 3.87 -9.91
N PRO A 530 -34.62 4.96 -9.89
CA PRO A 530 -35.97 5.00 -10.46
C PRO A 530 -35.96 4.70 -11.96
N TRP A 531 -36.70 3.68 -12.39
CA TRP A 531 -36.66 3.17 -13.76
C TRP A 531 -37.94 3.43 -14.56
N ILE A 532 -39.10 3.00 -14.06
CA ILE A 532 -40.40 3.10 -14.76
C ILE A 532 -41.44 3.60 -13.75
N ASN A 533 -42.35 4.47 -14.22
CA ASN A 533 -43.53 4.88 -13.47
C ASN A 533 -44.80 4.55 -14.27
N GLY A 534 -45.68 3.71 -13.71
CA GLY A 534 -46.88 3.19 -14.37
C GLY A 534 -48.05 4.19 -14.51
N ALA A 535 -47.99 5.35 -13.87
CA ALA A 535 -49.10 6.33 -13.92
C ALA A 535 -49.08 7.23 -15.16
N ARG A 536 -47.94 7.33 -15.86
CA ARG A 536 -47.72 8.31 -16.94
C ARG A 536 -47.68 7.73 -18.35
N GLY A 537 -48.40 6.63 -18.56
CA GLY A 537 -48.72 6.08 -19.89
C GLY A 537 -47.65 5.17 -20.49
N GLY A 538 -48.00 3.88 -20.62
CA GLY A 538 -47.29 2.88 -21.44
C GLY A 538 -45.89 2.46 -20.95
N LEU A 539 -45.34 1.44 -21.62
CA LEU A 539 -44.00 0.90 -21.35
C LEU A 539 -42.84 1.87 -21.71
N ASN A 540 -43.11 2.98 -22.41
CA ASN A 540 -42.06 3.85 -22.93
C ASN A 540 -41.70 5.01 -21.98
N ASN A 541 -42.39 5.17 -20.84
CA ASN A 541 -42.07 6.21 -19.86
C ASN A 541 -40.96 5.77 -18.89
N THR A 542 -39.76 5.60 -19.43
CA THR A 542 -38.54 5.35 -18.64
C THR A 542 -38.00 6.65 -18.06
N LEU A 543 -37.73 6.65 -16.76
CA LEU A 543 -37.19 7.80 -16.03
C LEU A 543 -35.69 8.01 -16.38
N PRO A 544 -35.19 9.26 -16.38
CA PRO A 544 -33.82 9.55 -16.78
C PRO A 544 -32.80 9.16 -15.69
N TRP A 545 -32.20 7.98 -15.82
CA TRP A 545 -31.01 7.56 -15.09
C TRP A 545 -30.01 6.88 -16.05
N ASP A 546 -28.71 7.05 -15.82
CA ASP A 546 -27.68 6.42 -16.64
C ASP A 546 -27.38 5.00 -16.16
N GLY A 547 -27.89 4.00 -16.88
CA GLY A 547 -27.62 2.58 -16.63
C GLY A 547 -26.13 2.22 -16.58
N ARG A 548 -25.25 2.97 -17.26
CA ARG A 548 -23.80 2.74 -17.21
C ARG A 548 -23.18 3.28 -15.93
N LEU A 549 -23.40 4.56 -15.59
CA LEU A 549 -22.93 5.16 -14.34
C LEU A 549 -23.41 4.38 -13.12
N PHE A 550 -24.70 4.09 -13.02
CA PHE A 550 -25.24 3.40 -11.84
C PHE A 550 -24.81 1.91 -11.80
N GLY A 551 -24.63 1.26 -12.95
CA GLY A 551 -23.99 -0.06 -13.03
C GLY A 551 -22.49 -0.06 -12.71
N LEU A 552 -21.80 1.06 -12.92
CA LEU A 552 -20.40 1.23 -12.55
C LEU A 552 -20.26 1.52 -11.05
N LEU A 553 -21.03 2.45 -10.50
CA LEU A 553 -21.10 2.72 -9.06
C LEU A 553 -21.49 1.46 -8.26
N ALA A 554 -22.44 0.68 -8.77
CA ALA A 554 -22.79 -0.62 -8.21
C ALA A 554 -21.58 -1.57 -8.17
N LYS A 555 -20.75 -1.62 -9.21
CA LYS A 555 -19.53 -2.43 -9.23
C LYS A 555 -18.42 -1.88 -8.32
N THR A 556 -18.11 -0.59 -8.40
CA THR A 556 -17.07 0.09 -7.61
C THR A 556 -17.27 -0.15 -6.11
N TYR A 557 -18.51 -0.03 -5.63
CA TYR A 557 -18.83 -0.25 -4.22
C TYR A 557 -19.34 -1.67 -3.89
N ASN A 558 -19.34 -2.60 -4.86
CA ASN A 558 -19.93 -3.95 -4.75
C ASN A 558 -21.33 -3.96 -4.09
N LEU A 559 -22.27 -3.28 -4.74
CA LEU A 559 -23.70 -3.19 -4.43
C LEU A 559 -24.51 -3.83 -5.56
N LYS A 560 -25.65 -4.44 -5.24
CA LYS A 560 -26.59 -4.94 -6.27
C LYS A 560 -27.40 -3.82 -6.91
N LEU A 561 -27.44 -3.76 -8.24
CA LEU A 561 -28.29 -2.83 -8.98
C LEU A 561 -29.72 -3.38 -9.12
N MET A 562 -30.70 -2.66 -8.54
CA MET A 562 -32.10 -3.09 -8.43
C MET A 562 -33.07 -1.99 -8.90
N PRO A 563 -33.20 -1.72 -10.21
CA PRO A 563 -33.96 -0.56 -10.70
C PRO A 563 -35.45 -0.59 -10.30
N ALA A 564 -36.01 0.57 -9.96
CA ALA A 564 -37.36 0.69 -9.41
C ALA A 564 -38.47 0.90 -10.45
N LEU A 565 -39.40 -0.03 -10.52
CA LEU A 565 -40.70 0.07 -11.18
C LEU A 565 -41.76 0.53 -10.16
N THR A 566 -42.24 1.76 -10.25
CA THR A 566 -43.35 2.26 -9.42
C THR A 566 -44.68 2.07 -10.13
N ILE A 567 -45.67 1.49 -9.47
CA ILE A 567 -47.01 1.24 -10.03
C ILE A 567 -48.05 1.86 -9.09
N GLU A 568 -48.88 2.74 -9.63
CA GLU A 568 -49.85 3.55 -8.87
C GLU A 568 -51.32 3.09 -9.12
N ASN A 569 -51.58 2.32 -10.19
CA ASN A 569 -52.93 1.82 -10.49
C ASN A 569 -52.91 0.43 -11.16
N LEU A 570 -54.06 -0.25 -11.13
CA LEU A 570 -54.21 -1.61 -11.65
C LEU A 570 -54.32 -1.69 -13.18
N GLN A 571 -54.82 -0.65 -13.86
CA GLN A 571 -54.97 -0.63 -15.32
C GLN A 571 -53.63 -0.85 -16.03
N TRP A 572 -52.55 -0.24 -15.54
CA TRP A 572 -51.21 -0.43 -16.10
C TRP A 572 -50.71 -1.89 -16.03
N MET A 573 -51.09 -2.65 -15.00
CA MET A 573 -50.76 -4.09 -14.90
C MET A 573 -51.53 -4.94 -15.94
N GLU A 574 -52.69 -4.47 -16.43
CA GLU A 574 -53.45 -5.16 -17.47
C GLU A 574 -52.95 -4.83 -18.87
N GLU A 575 -52.45 -3.61 -19.08
CA GLU A 575 -51.83 -3.18 -20.35
C GLU A 575 -50.39 -3.71 -20.55
N VAL A 576 -49.69 -4.08 -19.47
CA VAL A 576 -48.27 -4.47 -19.49
C VAL A 576 -48.04 -5.90 -19.00
N ALA A 577 -47.76 -6.79 -19.97
CA ALA A 577 -47.42 -8.18 -19.72
C ALA A 577 -46.08 -8.35 -18.95
N PRO A 578 -46.02 -9.21 -17.91
CA PRO A 578 -44.81 -9.51 -17.14
C PRO A 578 -43.55 -9.82 -17.97
N SER A 579 -43.70 -10.61 -19.05
CA SER A 579 -42.60 -10.99 -19.96
C SER A 579 -41.83 -9.80 -20.51
N ASN A 580 -42.50 -8.70 -20.82
CA ASN A 580 -41.89 -7.48 -21.38
C ASN A 580 -41.04 -6.74 -20.34
N ILE A 581 -41.38 -6.85 -19.06
CA ILE A 581 -40.61 -6.28 -17.96
C ILE A 581 -39.38 -7.16 -17.67
N ILE A 582 -39.56 -8.49 -17.65
CA ILE A 582 -38.47 -9.46 -17.39
C ILE A 582 -37.34 -9.32 -18.43
N GLU A 583 -37.66 -9.32 -19.73
CA GLU A 583 -36.62 -9.22 -20.77
C GLU A 583 -35.95 -7.84 -20.79
N ARG A 584 -36.69 -6.75 -20.50
CA ARG A 584 -36.11 -5.42 -20.37
C ARG A 584 -35.21 -5.28 -19.13
N ALA A 585 -35.55 -5.90 -18.01
CA ALA A 585 -34.71 -5.93 -16.81
C ALA A 585 -33.40 -6.72 -17.07
N ALA A 586 -33.49 -7.88 -17.73
CA ALA A 586 -32.32 -8.66 -18.13
C ALA A 586 -31.40 -7.88 -19.10
N ALA A 587 -31.97 -7.12 -20.04
CA ALA A 587 -31.20 -6.31 -20.98
C ALA A 587 -30.37 -5.19 -20.32
N LEU A 588 -30.74 -4.72 -19.12
CA LEU A 588 -30.00 -3.70 -18.37
C LEU A 588 -28.71 -4.23 -17.70
N LYS A 589 -28.52 -5.55 -17.62
CA LYS A 589 -27.45 -6.19 -16.80
C LYS A 589 -27.51 -5.80 -15.31
N ALA A 590 -28.72 -5.54 -14.80
CA ALA A 590 -28.98 -5.37 -13.38
C ALA A 590 -29.00 -6.73 -12.64
N ASP A 591 -28.84 -6.72 -11.33
CA ASP A 591 -28.88 -7.93 -10.47
C ASP A 591 -30.32 -8.37 -10.16
N GLY A 592 -31.29 -7.47 -10.34
CA GLY A 592 -32.69 -7.73 -10.10
C GLY A 592 -33.59 -6.52 -10.34
N LEU A 593 -34.81 -6.58 -9.81
CA LEU A 593 -35.86 -5.57 -9.96
C LEU A 593 -36.39 -5.14 -8.60
N MET A 594 -36.65 -3.86 -8.41
CA MET A 594 -37.44 -3.33 -7.29
C MET A 594 -38.82 -2.91 -7.81
N ILE A 595 -39.90 -3.33 -7.17
CA ILE A 595 -41.27 -2.89 -7.49
C ILE A 595 -41.82 -2.10 -6.31
N ASN A 596 -42.16 -0.84 -6.53
CA ASN A 596 -42.75 0.03 -5.54
C ASN A 596 -44.27 0.10 -5.75
N LEU A 597 -45.01 -0.47 -4.79
CA LEU A 597 -46.47 -0.46 -4.73
C LEU A 597 -46.98 0.41 -3.56
N ALA A 598 -46.15 1.29 -2.98
CA ALA A 598 -46.52 2.07 -1.79
C ALA A 598 -47.79 2.93 -1.99
N GLU A 599 -47.92 3.54 -3.17
CA GLU A 599 -49.04 4.40 -3.58
C GLU A 599 -50.23 3.61 -4.18
N PHE A 600 -50.29 2.28 -4.02
CA PHE A 600 -51.28 1.43 -4.69
C PHE A 600 -52.57 1.28 -3.86
N ASP A 601 -53.59 2.08 -4.21
CA ASP A 601 -54.87 2.24 -3.49
C ASP A 601 -55.44 0.96 -2.89
N SER A 602 -55.59 -0.11 -3.68
CA SER A 602 -56.05 -1.41 -3.18
C SER A 602 -55.42 -2.58 -3.95
N LEU A 603 -54.64 -3.40 -3.24
CA LEU A 603 -54.03 -4.63 -3.76
C LEU A 603 -55.02 -5.82 -3.79
N ALA A 604 -56.32 -5.55 -3.58
CA ALA A 604 -57.41 -6.54 -3.53
C ALA A 604 -57.86 -7.07 -4.92
N GLY A 605 -57.29 -6.56 -6.02
CA GLY A 605 -57.58 -7.05 -7.37
C GLY A 605 -56.98 -8.44 -7.63
N ALA A 606 -57.81 -9.41 -8.01
CA ALA A 606 -57.44 -10.83 -8.18
C ALA A 606 -56.33 -11.13 -9.21
N LYS A 607 -55.89 -10.14 -10.01
CA LYS A 607 -54.79 -10.26 -10.99
C LYS A 607 -53.42 -9.84 -10.45
N ALA A 608 -53.34 -9.00 -9.42
CA ALA A 608 -52.08 -8.40 -8.97
C ALA A 608 -51.10 -9.46 -8.39
N VAL A 609 -51.61 -10.43 -7.62
CA VAL A 609 -50.77 -11.52 -7.09
C VAL A 609 -50.29 -12.46 -8.21
N PRO A 610 -51.14 -13.00 -9.12
CA PRO A 610 -50.68 -13.75 -10.29
C PRO A 610 -49.62 -13.02 -11.14
N TRP A 611 -49.78 -11.71 -11.36
CA TRP A 611 -48.82 -10.88 -12.10
C TRP A 611 -47.45 -10.82 -11.41
N LEU A 612 -47.41 -10.65 -10.07
CA LEU A 612 -46.18 -10.72 -9.28
C LEU A 612 -45.57 -12.14 -9.26
N GLN A 613 -46.39 -13.19 -9.25
CA GLN A 613 -45.90 -14.58 -9.34
C GLN A 613 -45.23 -14.85 -10.70
N GLU A 614 -45.79 -14.35 -11.80
CA GLU A 614 -45.21 -14.48 -13.14
C GLU A 614 -43.88 -13.71 -13.25
N ILE A 615 -43.81 -12.48 -12.73
CA ILE A 615 -42.54 -11.73 -12.65
C ILE A 615 -41.50 -12.48 -11.82
N GLY A 616 -41.84 -12.91 -10.59
CA GLY A 616 -40.90 -13.63 -9.72
C GLY A 616 -40.36 -14.92 -10.36
N ALA A 617 -41.24 -15.71 -10.99
CA ALA A 617 -40.85 -16.93 -11.67
C ALA A 617 -40.02 -16.68 -12.94
N GLY A 618 -40.27 -15.57 -13.64
CA GLY A 618 -39.51 -15.15 -14.82
C GLY A 618 -38.12 -14.61 -14.49
N LEU A 619 -38.02 -13.74 -13.47
CA LEU A 619 -36.75 -13.22 -12.96
C LEU A 619 -35.88 -14.35 -12.38
N GLN A 620 -36.46 -15.26 -11.59
CA GLN A 620 -35.73 -16.42 -11.04
C GLN A 620 -35.14 -17.31 -12.14
N LYS A 621 -35.86 -17.54 -13.25
CA LYS A 621 -35.34 -18.27 -14.44
C LYS A 621 -34.18 -17.58 -15.15
N LYS A 622 -34.06 -16.25 -15.01
CA LYS A 622 -32.96 -15.43 -15.54
C LYS A 622 -31.81 -15.25 -14.52
N GLY A 623 -31.96 -15.72 -13.28
CA GLY A 623 -31.00 -15.52 -12.19
C GLY A 623 -31.09 -14.15 -11.52
N LEU A 624 -32.24 -13.48 -11.61
CA LEU A 624 -32.47 -12.10 -11.14
C LEU A 624 -33.31 -12.06 -9.86
N ASP A 625 -32.98 -11.13 -8.95
CA ASP A 625 -33.69 -10.92 -7.68
C ASP A 625 -34.96 -10.05 -7.83
N LEU A 626 -35.93 -10.25 -6.93
CA LEU A 626 -37.15 -9.44 -6.84
C LEU A 626 -37.31 -8.81 -5.46
N LEU A 627 -37.30 -7.48 -5.41
CA LEU A 627 -37.66 -6.65 -4.26
C LEU A 627 -39.05 -6.05 -4.47
N VAL A 628 -39.90 -6.04 -3.43
CA VAL A 628 -41.19 -5.32 -3.48
C VAL A 628 -41.40 -4.48 -2.22
N ARG A 629 -41.76 -3.21 -2.38
CA ARG A 629 -42.38 -2.39 -1.33
C ARG A 629 -43.90 -2.48 -1.48
N PHE A 630 -44.59 -2.90 -0.42
CA PHE A 630 -46.05 -2.96 -0.36
C PHE A 630 -46.64 -1.66 0.23
N PRO A 631 -47.95 -1.39 0.03
CA PRO A 631 -48.66 -0.35 0.78
C PRO A 631 -48.53 -0.52 2.30
N GLN A 632 -48.42 0.58 3.03
CA GLN A 632 -48.21 0.57 4.48
C GLN A 632 -49.32 -0.16 5.27
N TYR A 633 -50.54 -0.23 4.73
CA TYR A 633 -51.65 -0.99 5.35
C TYR A 633 -51.44 -2.51 5.32
N LEU A 634 -50.62 -3.05 4.40
CA LEU A 634 -50.28 -4.48 4.35
C LEU A 634 -49.16 -4.88 5.32
N GLU A 635 -48.30 -3.95 5.74
CA GLU A 635 -47.19 -4.25 6.68
C GLU A 635 -47.67 -4.81 8.03
N LYS A 636 -48.94 -4.59 8.37
CA LYS A 636 -49.61 -5.06 9.59
C LYS A 636 -50.71 -6.11 9.32
N ALA A 637 -50.88 -6.53 8.06
CA ALA A 637 -51.95 -7.44 7.65
C ALA A 637 -51.54 -8.91 7.81
N VAL A 638 -52.42 -9.71 8.44
CA VAL A 638 -52.23 -11.16 8.65
C VAL A 638 -52.11 -11.94 7.33
N THR A 639 -52.57 -11.37 6.21
CA THR A 639 -52.48 -11.94 4.86
C THR A 639 -51.10 -11.84 4.23
N LEU A 640 -50.25 -10.89 4.64
CA LEU A 640 -48.96 -10.64 3.98
C LEU A 640 -48.04 -11.88 3.94
N PRO A 641 -47.80 -12.62 5.05
CA PRO A 641 -46.94 -13.81 5.01
C PRO A 641 -47.44 -14.90 4.06
N ALA A 642 -48.76 -15.05 3.92
CA ALA A 642 -49.37 -15.99 3.00
C ALA A 642 -49.14 -15.57 1.53
N MET A 643 -49.20 -14.27 1.22
CA MET A 643 -48.89 -13.73 -0.11
C MET A 643 -47.40 -13.91 -0.44
N LEU A 644 -46.50 -13.60 0.51
CA LEU A 644 -45.05 -13.74 0.33
C LEU A 644 -44.62 -15.19 0.06
N ALA A 645 -45.33 -16.17 0.65
CA ALA A 645 -45.02 -17.59 0.49
C ALA A 645 -45.34 -18.16 -0.92
N VAL A 646 -46.17 -17.48 -1.73
CA VAL A 646 -46.56 -17.95 -3.08
C VAL A 646 -45.80 -17.25 -4.22
N ILE A 647 -44.97 -16.24 -3.93
CA ILE A 647 -44.21 -15.49 -4.94
C ILE A 647 -42.72 -15.89 -4.84
N PRO A 648 -42.14 -16.54 -5.86
CA PRO A 648 -40.74 -16.98 -5.80
C PRO A 648 -39.75 -15.83 -5.91
N ASN A 649 -38.59 -16.02 -5.26
CA ASN A 649 -37.46 -15.06 -5.17
C ASN A 649 -37.79 -13.66 -4.60
N LEU A 650 -38.85 -13.54 -3.79
CA LEU A 650 -39.34 -12.27 -3.27
C LEU A 650 -38.72 -11.86 -1.92
N GLN A 651 -38.11 -10.67 -1.91
CA GLN A 651 -37.65 -9.92 -0.73
C GLN A 651 -38.51 -8.65 -0.52
N VAL A 652 -38.69 -8.22 0.73
CA VAL A 652 -39.60 -7.11 1.08
C VAL A 652 -38.82 -5.84 1.42
N VAL A 653 -39.15 -4.71 0.80
CA VAL A 653 -38.52 -3.41 1.08
C VAL A 653 -39.36 -2.63 2.09
N ALA A 654 -38.76 -2.25 3.22
CA ALA A 654 -39.41 -1.53 4.31
C ALA A 654 -38.66 -0.24 4.67
N LEU A 655 -39.39 0.80 5.07
CA LEU A 655 -38.81 2.09 5.51
C LEU A 655 -38.46 2.08 7.02
N PRO A 656 -37.56 2.97 7.49
CA PRO A 656 -37.19 3.05 8.90
C PRO A 656 -38.41 3.28 9.79
N GLY A 657 -38.55 2.48 10.85
CA GLY A 657 -39.73 2.48 11.73
C GLY A 657 -40.86 1.53 11.30
N SER A 658 -40.75 0.82 10.17
CA SER A 658 -41.68 -0.26 9.82
C SER A 658 -41.62 -1.42 10.84
N PRO A 659 -42.77 -2.03 11.22
CA PRO A 659 -42.80 -3.23 12.05
C PRO A 659 -42.08 -4.44 11.41
N LEU A 660 -41.88 -4.44 10.09
CA LEU A 660 -41.18 -5.50 9.36
C LEU A 660 -39.65 -5.51 9.59
N LEU A 661 -39.11 -4.51 10.28
CA LEU A 661 -37.70 -4.38 10.66
C LEU A 661 -37.43 -4.74 12.14
N ALA A 662 -38.45 -5.07 12.92
CA ALA A 662 -38.32 -5.45 14.33
C ALA A 662 -37.71 -6.85 14.51
N ALA A 663 -36.92 -7.05 15.57
CA ALA A 663 -36.10 -8.25 15.76
C ALA A 663 -36.91 -9.56 15.91
N ASP A 664 -38.14 -9.50 16.43
CA ASP A 664 -38.99 -10.68 16.65
C ASP A 664 -39.78 -11.15 15.41
N ALA A 665 -39.57 -10.53 14.24
CA ALA A 665 -40.28 -10.85 13.00
C ALA A 665 -39.88 -12.22 12.42
N ARG A 666 -40.47 -13.30 12.95
CA ARG A 666 -40.33 -14.68 12.46
C ARG A 666 -40.87 -14.86 11.04
N GLN A 667 -40.12 -14.48 10.02
CA GLN A 667 -40.45 -14.73 8.61
C GLN A 667 -39.28 -15.33 7.83
N THR A 668 -39.61 -16.06 6.76
CA THR A 668 -38.69 -16.84 5.93
C THR A 668 -37.98 -16.02 4.85
N ASN A 669 -38.31 -14.74 4.73
CA ASN A 669 -37.92 -13.87 3.63
C ASN A 669 -37.13 -12.68 4.21
N THR A 670 -36.05 -12.26 3.55
CA THR A 670 -35.24 -11.13 4.00
C THR A 670 -35.95 -9.80 3.75
N THR A 671 -36.21 -9.06 4.84
CA THR A 671 -36.56 -7.64 4.76
C THR A 671 -35.30 -6.83 4.43
N VAL A 672 -35.41 -5.92 3.46
CA VAL A 672 -34.37 -4.95 3.09
C VAL A 672 -34.82 -3.58 3.59
N SER A 673 -34.00 -2.94 4.43
CA SER A 673 -34.28 -1.57 4.90
C SER A 673 -33.97 -0.58 3.78
N ALA A 674 -34.87 0.35 3.50
CA ALA A 674 -34.64 1.40 2.51
C ALA A 674 -34.22 2.73 3.15
N GLU A 675 -33.41 3.50 2.45
CA GLU A 675 -33.00 4.85 2.81
C GLU A 675 -33.09 5.78 1.59
N SER A 676 -33.75 6.92 1.76
CA SER A 676 -33.81 7.96 0.75
C SER A 676 -32.54 8.80 0.75
N VAL A 677 -31.84 8.88 -0.39
CA VAL A 677 -30.73 9.82 -0.58
C VAL A 677 -31.25 11.26 -0.42
N PRO A 678 -30.59 12.11 0.40
CA PRO A 678 -31.01 13.49 0.63
C PRO A 678 -30.97 14.37 -0.64
N LEU A 679 -31.31 15.65 -0.48
CA LEU A 679 -31.21 16.64 -1.55
C LEU A 679 -29.85 17.35 -1.52
N PRO A 680 -29.21 17.58 -2.70
CA PRO A 680 -28.03 18.43 -2.79
C PRO A 680 -28.38 19.91 -2.54
N PRO A 681 -27.42 20.73 -2.08
CA PRO A 681 -27.42 22.17 -2.30
C PRO A 681 -27.38 22.50 -3.81
N ASP A 682 -27.84 23.69 -4.19
CA ASP A 682 -28.16 24.04 -5.59
C ASP A 682 -26.95 24.13 -6.55
N ASP A 683 -25.72 24.14 -6.03
CA ASP A 683 -24.51 24.60 -6.72
C ASP A 683 -23.87 23.59 -7.71
N LEU A 684 -24.36 22.35 -7.80
CA LEU A 684 -23.59 21.22 -8.35
C LEU A 684 -24.10 20.69 -9.73
N ASN A 685 -23.58 21.22 -10.84
CA ASN A 685 -23.87 20.70 -12.20
C ASN A 685 -22.73 20.90 -13.23
N LEU A 686 -21.98 19.83 -13.55
CA LEU A 686 -21.44 19.37 -14.88
C LEU A 686 -20.13 18.57 -14.71
N ALA A 687 -20.16 17.24 -14.91
CA ALA A 687 -18.95 16.37 -14.90
C ALA A 687 -19.13 15.04 -15.68
N LEU A 688 -19.26 15.16 -17.01
CA LEU A 688 -19.02 14.18 -18.10
C LEU A 688 -19.49 12.71 -18.08
N TYR A 689 -19.18 12.02 -19.19
CA TYR A 689 -19.79 10.77 -19.66
C TYR A 689 -18.82 10.05 -20.64
N TYR A 690 -18.68 8.72 -20.49
CA TYR A 690 -17.81 7.79 -21.27
C TYR A 690 -16.27 7.90 -21.02
N GLU A 691 -15.47 6.82 -21.15
CA GLU A 691 -15.69 5.50 -21.79
C GLU A 691 -15.30 4.28 -20.91
N ILE A 692 -15.95 3.10 -21.11
CA ILE A 692 -15.41 1.74 -20.83
C ILE A 692 -16.07 0.72 -21.80
N THR A 693 -15.29 -0.19 -22.43
CA THR A 693 -15.48 -1.67 -22.58
C THR A 693 -14.54 -2.24 -23.66
N GLY A 694 -14.01 -3.47 -23.58
CA GLY A 694 -14.15 -4.51 -22.54
C GLY A 694 -13.33 -5.80 -22.84
N LEU A 695 -13.41 -6.79 -21.94
CA LEU A 695 -12.56 -7.99 -21.84
C LEU A 695 -13.26 -9.32 -22.21
N ALA A 696 -12.46 -10.40 -22.42
CA ALA A 696 -12.72 -11.85 -22.20
C ALA A 696 -11.90 -12.72 -23.21
N ALA A 697 -11.42 -13.96 -22.98
CA ALA A 697 -11.12 -14.86 -21.83
C ALA A 697 -10.34 -16.09 -22.45
N LYS A 698 -9.82 -17.17 -21.83
CA LYS A 698 -9.65 -17.83 -20.49
C LYS A 698 -8.44 -18.83 -20.70
N ASP A 699 -8.00 -19.87 -19.96
CA ASP A 699 -8.23 -20.70 -18.75
C ASP A 699 -6.90 -21.53 -18.55
N ASP A 700 -6.52 -22.37 -17.57
CA ASP A 700 -6.97 -22.90 -16.26
C ASP A 700 -5.70 -23.51 -15.54
N ARG A 701 -5.78 -23.95 -14.27
CA ARG A 701 -4.87 -24.91 -13.55
C ARG A 701 -3.42 -24.54 -13.16
N MET A 702 -3.28 -23.57 -12.26
CA MET A 702 -2.69 -23.81 -10.93
C MET A 702 -3.39 -22.87 -9.92
N ILE A 703 -3.13 -22.92 -8.61
CA ILE A 703 -3.79 -21.98 -7.65
C ILE A 703 -3.45 -20.54 -8.07
N PRO A 704 -4.42 -19.70 -8.47
CA PRO A 704 -4.09 -18.50 -9.23
C PRO A 704 -3.26 -17.46 -8.49
N GLU A 705 -3.73 -17.06 -7.32
CA GLU A 705 -3.26 -15.89 -6.58
C GLU A 705 -1.80 -16.06 -6.13
N VAL A 706 -1.40 -17.30 -5.82
CA VAL A 706 -0.02 -17.66 -5.45
C VAL A 706 0.93 -17.59 -6.65
N ARG A 707 0.43 -17.86 -7.86
CA ARG A 707 1.21 -17.78 -9.10
C ARG A 707 1.36 -16.34 -9.58
N ALA A 708 0.32 -15.53 -9.42
CA ALA A 708 0.33 -14.10 -9.69
C ALA A 708 1.39 -13.37 -8.84
N GLU A 709 1.34 -13.50 -7.50
CA GLU A 709 2.28 -12.82 -6.61
C GLU A 709 3.74 -13.26 -6.85
N LEU A 710 3.99 -14.54 -7.13
CA LEU A 710 5.33 -15.02 -7.48
C LEU A 710 5.86 -14.34 -8.75
N LEU A 711 5.06 -14.26 -9.82
CA LEU A 711 5.44 -13.60 -11.06
C LEU A 711 5.59 -12.07 -10.89
N ARG A 712 4.79 -11.45 -10.03
CA ARG A 712 4.94 -10.04 -9.65
C ARG A 712 6.30 -9.79 -9.00
N GLN A 713 6.66 -10.58 -7.99
CA GLN A 713 7.94 -10.48 -7.27
C GLN A 713 9.15 -10.83 -8.16
N GLU A 714 9.08 -11.90 -8.96
CA GLU A 714 10.14 -12.27 -9.92
C GLU A 714 10.38 -11.16 -10.96
N GLY A 715 9.31 -10.52 -11.47
CA GLY A 715 9.42 -9.41 -12.40
C GLY A 715 10.01 -8.15 -11.75
N TYR A 716 9.64 -7.84 -10.50
CA TYR A 716 10.26 -6.74 -9.74
C TYR A 716 11.75 -7.00 -9.47
N ALA A 717 12.14 -8.23 -9.12
CA ALA A 717 13.53 -8.60 -8.94
C ALA A 717 14.33 -8.46 -10.25
N ALA A 718 13.76 -8.90 -11.38
CA ALA A 718 14.36 -8.71 -12.70
C ALA A 718 14.49 -7.22 -13.09
N PHE A 719 13.48 -6.40 -12.81
CA PHE A 719 13.47 -4.96 -13.10
C PHE A 719 14.54 -4.21 -12.28
N ASN A 720 14.63 -4.51 -10.97
CA ASN A 720 15.63 -3.93 -10.08
C ASN A 720 17.06 -4.38 -10.42
N ALA A 721 17.23 -5.58 -10.99
CA ALA A 721 18.50 -6.06 -11.54
C ALA A 721 18.82 -5.53 -12.96
N GLY A 722 18.02 -4.60 -13.50
CA GLY A 722 18.21 -4.04 -14.85
C GLY A 722 17.81 -4.96 -16.01
N ASN A 723 17.28 -6.16 -15.73
CA ASN A 723 16.82 -7.12 -16.72
C ASN A 723 15.36 -6.81 -17.13
N TYR A 724 15.15 -5.66 -17.76
CA TYR A 724 13.82 -5.19 -18.16
C TYR A 724 13.10 -6.13 -19.15
N ALA A 725 13.86 -6.81 -20.03
CA ALA A 725 13.30 -7.82 -20.93
C ALA A 725 12.79 -9.06 -20.17
N GLY A 726 13.53 -9.48 -19.13
CA GLY A 726 13.08 -10.53 -18.20
C GLY A 726 11.85 -10.09 -17.39
N ALA A 727 11.84 -8.86 -16.89
CA ALA A 727 10.70 -8.28 -16.18
C ALA A 727 9.44 -8.23 -17.07
N LEU A 728 9.55 -7.70 -18.30
CA LEU A 728 8.47 -7.67 -19.29
C LEU A 728 7.98 -9.07 -19.67
N ALA A 729 8.87 -10.05 -19.78
CA ALA A 729 8.50 -11.44 -20.07
C ALA A 729 7.85 -12.17 -18.88
N THR A 730 8.16 -11.78 -17.64
CA THR A 730 7.61 -12.40 -16.42
C THR A 730 6.31 -11.72 -15.98
N TRP A 731 6.25 -10.38 -16.00
CA TRP A 731 4.98 -9.65 -15.86
C TRP A 731 4.04 -9.91 -17.06
N GLY A 732 4.57 -10.20 -18.26
CA GLY A 732 3.76 -10.70 -19.38
C GLY A 732 3.11 -12.07 -19.10
N LYS A 733 3.77 -12.97 -18.36
CA LYS A 733 3.16 -14.21 -17.87
C LYS A 733 2.13 -13.95 -16.77
N TRP A 734 2.33 -12.91 -15.95
CA TRP A 734 1.37 -12.51 -14.91
C TRP A 734 0.11 -11.88 -15.54
N HIS A 735 0.24 -10.94 -16.47
CA HIS A 735 -0.90 -10.39 -17.20
C HIS A 735 -1.63 -11.45 -18.05
N ALA A 736 -0.91 -12.40 -18.67
CA ALA A 736 -1.52 -13.55 -19.33
C ALA A 736 -2.24 -14.52 -18.35
N PHE A 737 -2.18 -14.26 -17.04
CA PHE A 737 -2.72 -15.09 -15.97
C PHE A 737 -3.77 -14.34 -15.12
N GLU A 738 -3.60 -13.04 -14.95
CA GLU A 738 -4.60 -12.07 -14.46
C GLU A 738 -4.76 -10.94 -15.51
N PRO A 739 -5.58 -11.13 -16.56
CA PRO A 739 -5.74 -10.13 -17.63
C PRO A 739 -6.35 -8.82 -17.16
N ASP A 740 -7.15 -8.90 -16.09
CA ASP A 740 -7.93 -7.81 -15.50
C ASP A 740 -7.14 -7.04 -14.42
N ASN A 741 -5.83 -7.26 -14.29
CA ASN A 741 -4.94 -6.62 -13.32
C ASN A 741 -4.20 -5.42 -13.95
N GLU A 742 -4.42 -4.22 -13.43
CA GLU A 742 -3.84 -2.97 -13.93
C GLU A 742 -2.35 -2.79 -13.58
N GLU A 743 -1.91 -3.34 -12.44
CA GLU A 743 -0.53 -3.23 -11.92
C GLU A 743 0.44 -3.95 -12.86
N ALA A 744 0.07 -5.15 -13.32
CA ALA A 744 0.84 -5.91 -14.29
C ALA A 744 1.08 -5.13 -15.59
N LEU A 745 0.03 -4.49 -16.14
CA LEU A 745 0.12 -3.70 -17.36
C LEU A 745 0.87 -2.38 -17.16
N MET A 746 0.69 -1.70 -16.03
CA MET A 746 1.48 -0.52 -15.66
C MET A 746 2.97 -0.87 -15.61
N LEU A 747 3.33 -1.96 -14.94
CA LEU A 747 4.72 -2.40 -14.78
C LEU A 747 5.33 -2.90 -16.09
N MET A 748 4.55 -3.55 -16.97
CA MET A 748 4.98 -3.83 -18.34
C MET A 748 5.22 -2.56 -19.16
N GLY A 749 4.41 -1.51 -18.98
CA GLY A 749 4.64 -0.19 -19.57
C GLY A 749 5.92 0.48 -19.05
N ASP A 750 6.17 0.44 -17.74
CA ASP A 750 7.41 0.94 -17.13
C ASP A 750 8.64 0.14 -17.59
N ALA A 751 8.52 -1.18 -17.78
CA ALA A 751 9.57 -2.00 -18.39
C ALA A 751 9.84 -1.60 -19.84
N CYS A 752 8.79 -1.37 -20.64
CA CYS A 752 8.92 -0.86 -22.01
C CYS A 752 9.59 0.52 -22.05
N LEU A 753 9.29 1.46 -21.14
CA LEU A 753 10.03 2.73 -21.04
C LEU A 753 11.51 2.52 -20.72
N ARG A 754 11.84 1.62 -19.77
CA ARG A 754 13.25 1.29 -19.46
C ARG A 754 13.96 0.56 -20.62
N MET A 755 13.21 -0.09 -21.50
CA MET A 755 13.67 -0.66 -22.77
C MET A 755 13.64 0.33 -23.95
N TYR A 756 13.19 1.57 -23.73
CA TYR A 756 13.05 2.62 -24.75
C TYR A 756 12.04 2.29 -25.87
N ASP A 757 11.07 1.41 -25.58
CA ASP A 757 9.93 1.02 -26.44
C ASP A 757 8.69 1.87 -26.07
N THR A 758 8.81 3.19 -26.29
CA THR A 758 7.77 4.18 -25.91
C THR A 758 6.38 3.90 -26.52
N PRO A 759 6.23 3.46 -27.79
CA PRO A 759 4.91 3.15 -28.34
C PRO A 759 4.19 2.05 -27.55
N ARG A 760 4.86 0.94 -27.26
CA ARG A 760 4.26 -0.14 -26.47
C ARG A 760 4.06 0.22 -25.01
N ALA A 761 4.88 1.12 -24.45
CA ALA A 761 4.59 1.68 -23.14
C ALA A 761 3.26 2.47 -23.15
N ILE A 762 3.04 3.33 -24.15
CA ILE A 762 1.78 4.07 -24.34
C ILE A 762 0.58 3.13 -24.50
N ASP A 763 0.75 1.99 -25.19
CA ASP A 763 -0.29 0.97 -25.37
C ASP A 763 -0.57 0.19 -24.07
N TYR A 764 0.46 -0.27 -23.36
CA TYR A 764 0.29 -0.95 -22.07
C TYR A 764 -0.32 -0.03 -21.01
N TYR A 765 0.04 1.26 -21.01
CA TYR A 765 -0.63 2.27 -20.18
C TYR A 765 -2.08 2.51 -20.63
N ALA A 766 -2.40 2.48 -21.92
CA ALA A 766 -3.78 2.56 -22.39
C ALA A 766 -4.62 1.39 -21.84
N ASN A 767 -4.07 0.17 -21.89
CA ASN A 767 -4.72 -1.04 -21.39
C ASN A 767 -4.87 -1.02 -19.85
N SER A 768 -3.85 -0.59 -19.11
CA SER A 768 -3.91 -0.41 -17.65
C SER A 768 -4.97 0.61 -17.25
N LEU A 769 -5.05 1.75 -17.97
CA LEU A 769 -6.06 2.79 -17.74
C LEU A 769 -7.46 2.39 -18.20
N ALA A 770 -7.60 1.47 -19.15
CA ALA A 770 -8.89 0.89 -19.55
C ALA A 770 -9.46 -0.10 -18.51
N ILE A 771 -8.59 -0.66 -17.65
CA ILE A 771 -8.96 -1.47 -16.48
C ILE A 771 -9.26 -0.56 -15.29
N ASN A 772 -8.30 0.30 -14.91
CA ASN A 772 -8.42 1.25 -13.82
C ASN A 772 -8.09 2.68 -14.29
N PRO A 773 -9.11 3.48 -14.67
CA PRO A 773 -8.94 4.89 -15.04
C PRO A 773 -8.51 5.80 -13.88
N GLY A 774 -8.60 5.35 -12.62
CA GLY A 774 -8.28 6.12 -11.41
C GLY A 774 -6.78 6.42 -11.23
N GLN A 775 -5.91 5.80 -12.03
CA GLN A 775 -4.47 6.01 -12.00
C GLN A 775 -4.06 7.36 -12.64
N ILE A 776 -4.48 8.48 -12.04
CA ILE A 776 -4.29 9.85 -12.57
C ILE A 776 -2.82 10.14 -12.94
N ASN A 777 -1.87 9.73 -12.10
CA ASN A 777 -0.44 9.91 -12.38
C ASN A 777 0.03 9.11 -13.61
N LEU A 778 -0.56 7.95 -13.88
CA LEU A 778 -0.29 7.14 -15.06
C LEU A 778 -0.92 7.75 -16.32
N ALA A 779 -2.11 8.34 -16.20
CA ALA A 779 -2.73 9.09 -17.29
C ALA A 779 -1.95 10.35 -17.68
N ILE A 780 -1.47 11.12 -16.70
CA ILE A 780 -0.59 12.28 -16.93
C ILE A 780 0.75 11.83 -17.56
N ARG A 781 1.33 10.71 -17.09
CA ARG A 781 2.52 10.10 -17.71
C ARG A 781 2.25 9.70 -19.17
N ARG A 782 1.14 9.00 -19.45
CA ARG A 782 0.75 8.59 -20.80
C ARG A 782 0.52 9.79 -21.71
N SER A 783 -0.18 10.84 -21.27
CA SER A 783 -0.40 12.03 -22.08
C SER A 783 0.92 12.76 -22.39
N ARG A 784 1.85 12.85 -21.43
CA ARG A 784 3.18 13.46 -21.68
C ARG A 784 3.98 12.69 -22.72
N LEU A 785 3.98 11.35 -22.68
CA LEU A 785 4.67 10.52 -23.67
C LEU A 785 4.05 10.60 -25.08
N ILE A 786 2.72 10.76 -25.15
CA ILE A 786 2.00 10.99 -26.40
C ILE A 786 2.34 12.38 -26.98
N ASP A 787 2.43 13.39 -26.12
CA ASP A 787 2.86 14.75 -26.46
C ASP A 787 4.29 14.76 -27.03
N GLU A 788 5.23 14.12 -26.32
CA GLU A 788 6.63 13.93 -26.72
C GLU A 788 6.77 13.07 -28.00
N SER A 789 5.80 12.21 -28.31
CA SER A 789 5.73 11.46 -29.58
C SER A 789 5.24 12.29 -30.78
N GLY A 790 4.95 13.58 -30.57
CA GLY A 790 4.44 14.50 -31.59
C GLY A 790 2.92 14.48 -31.78
N LYS A 791 2.19 13.69 -30.99
CA LYS A 791 0.71 13.60 -31.02
C LYS A 791 0.04 14.57 -30.04
N SER A 792 0.42 15.84 -30.11
CA SER A 792 0.02 16.89 -29.16
C SER A 792 -1.51 16.98 -28.95
N ASP A 793 -2.32 16.79 -29.99
CA ASP A 793 -3.79 16.78 -29.87
C ASP A 793 -4.37 15.57 -29.13
N GLU A 794 -3.82 14.35 -29.32
CA GLU A 794 -4.26 13.16 -28.56
C GLU A 794 -3.93 13.36 -27.07
N ALA A 795 -2.75 13.93 -26.76
CA ALA A 795 -2.36 14.29 -25.39
C ALA A 795 -3.31 15.33 -24.76
N ARG A 796 -3.70 16.37 -25.52
CA ARG A 796 -4.68 17.37 -25.11
C ARG A 796 -6.05 16.76 -24.84
N GLU A 797 -6.52 15.86 -25.70
CA GLU A 797 -7.82 15.20 -25.52
C GLU A 797 -7.86 14.28 -24.30
N ILE A 798 -6.78 13.55 -24.02
CA ILE A 798 -6.61 12.76 -22.79
C ILE A 798 -6.62 13.65 -21.54
N LEU A 799 -5.83 14.72 -21.52
CA LEU A 799 -5.80 15.66 -20.39
C LEU A 799 -7.16 16.33 -20.18
N ASN A 800 -7.86 16.69 -21.25
CA ASN A 800 -9.21 17.23 -21.18
C ASN A 800 -10.22 16.18 -20.70
N LEU A 801 -10.12 14.91 -21.11
CA LEU A 801 -10.94 13.82 -20.59
C LEU A 801 -10.72 13.68 -19.08
N TYR A 802 -9.48 13.59 -18.62
CA TYR A 802 -9.15 13.45 -17.20
C TYR A 802 -9.58 14.67 -16.37
N ALA A 803 -9.48 15.89 -16.90
CA ALA A 803 -9.95 17.10 -16.20
C ALA A 803 -11.49 17.14 -16.06
N ARG A 804 -12.20 16.45 -16.96
CA ARG A 804 -13.67 16.35 -16.96
C ARG A 804 -14.18 15.14 -16.16
N VAL A 805 -13.36 14.10 -15.98
CA VAL A 805 -13.63 12.93 -15.11
C VAL A 805 -13.24 13.21 -13.64
N PHE A 806 -12.17 13.97 -13.42
CA PHE A 806 -11.68 14.36 -12.09
C PHE A 806 -11.65 15.89 -11.93
N PRO A 807 -12.82 16.58 -12.02
CA PRO A 807 -12.89 18.03 -11.88
C PRO A 807 -12.37 18.48 -10.50
N GLY A 808 -11.56 19.55 -10.50
CA GLY A 808 -10.91 20.05 -9.28
C GLY A 808 -9.66 19.28 -8.86
N ASN A 809 -9.25 18.20 -9.56
CA ASN A 809 -7.97 17.55 -9.28
C ASN A 809 -6.81 18.47 -9.71
N VAL A 810 -6.07 18.98 -8.72
CA VAL A 810 -4.95 19.91 -8.92
C VAL A 810 -3.89 19.35 -9.87
N GLN A 811 -3.52 18.07 -9.77
CA GLN A 811 -2.46 17.49 -10.60
C GLN A 811 -2.86 17.43 -12.08
N VAL A 812 -4.14 17.17 -12.38
CA VAL A 812 -4.63 17.20 -13.77
C VAL A 812 -4.67 18.64 -14.31
N ALA A 813 -5.12 19.62 -13.51
CA ALA A 813 -5.12 21.03 -13.90
C ALA A 813 -3.69 21.56 -14.14
N LEU A 814 -2.73 21.20 -13.29
CA LEU A 814 -1.31 21.54 -13.48
C LEU A 814 -0.72 20.82 -14.70
N ALA A 815 -1.12 19.60 -15.02
CA ALA A 815 -0.70 18.90 -16.24
C ALA A 815 -1.27 19.55 -17.53
N GLN A 816 -2.52 20.05 -17.50
CA GLN A 816 -3.07 20.87 -18.58
C GLN A 816 -2.28 22.19 -18.74
N ALA A 817 -1.95 22.87 -17.64
CA ALA A 817 -1.16 24.09 -17.68
C ALA A 817 0.28 23.85 -18.19
N GLU A 818 0.93 22.75 -17.78
CA GLU A 818 2.22 22.34 -18.36
C GLU A 818 2.14 22.11 -19.87
N TRP A 819 1.10 21.40 -20.34
CA TRP A 819 0.90 21.13 -21.76
C TRP A 819 0.68 22.42 -22.56
N LEU A 820 -0.17 23.33 -22.06
CA LEU A 820 -0.38 24.65 -22.65
C LEU A 820 0.91 25.46 -22.71
N ASN A 821 1.73 25.43 -21.66
CA ASN A 821 3.01 26.15 -21.60
C ASN A 821 4.02 25.61 -22.62
N ARG A 822 4.13 24.27 -22.78
CA ARG A 822 4.97 23.65 -23.84
C ARG A 822 4.54 24.07 -25.25
N HIS A 823 3.26 24.35 -25.47
CA HIS A 823 2.71 24.79 -26.76
C HIS A 823 2.57 26.32 -26.85
N SER A 824 3.38 27.07 -26.10
CA SER A 824 3.45 28.54 -26.09
C SER A 824 2.17 29.28 -25.68
N ARG A 825 1.14 28.57 -25.18
CA ARG A 825 -0.14 29.11 -24.70
C ARG A 825 -0.08 29.51 -23.22
N TRP A 826 1.00 30.20 -22.86
CA TRP A 826 1.38 30.51 -21.47
C TRP A 826 0.33 31.34 -20.71
N ARG A 827 -0.46 32.18 -21.38
CA ARG A 827 -1.54 32.95 -20.75
C ARG A 827 -2.64 32.05 -20.19
N GLU A 828 -3.10 31.10 -21.00
CA GLU A 828 -4.13 30.13 -20.61
C GLU A 828 -3.59 29.17 -19.52
N ALA A 829 -2.32 28.78 -19.61
CA ALA A 829 -1.65 28.02 -18.57
C ALA A 829 -1.63 28.78 -17.22
N MET A 830 -1.24 30.05 -17.25
CA MET A 830 -1.20 30.92 -16.08
C MET A 830 -2.59 31.14 -15.47
N ASP A 831 -3.64 31.27 -16.28
CA ASP A 831 -5.00 31.47 -15.78
C ASP A 831 -5.57 30.18 -15.14
N ILE A 832 -5.26 28.99 -15.67
CA ILE A 832 -5.56 27.72 -14.97
C ILE A 832 -4.82 27.63 -13.63
N ILE A 833 -3.53 27.99 -13.58
CA ILE A 833 -2.75 27.96 -12.33
C ILE A 833 -3.29 29.00 -11.33
N ARG A 834 -3.74 30.18 -11.78
CA ARG A 834 -4.42 31.17 -10.93
C ARG A 834 -5.75 30.65 -10.38
N GLN A 835 -6.53 29.92 -11.19
CA GLN A 835 -7.75 29.27 -10.73
C GLN A 835 -7.45 28.24 -9.63
N VAL A 836 -6.46 27.36 -9.83
CA VAL A 836 -5.96 26.44 -8.80
C VAL A 836 -5.55 27.17 -7.53
N LEU A 837 -4.77 28.25 -7.64
CA LEU A 837 -4.30 29.06 -6.51
C LEU A 837 -5.36 29.94 -5.83
N SER A 838 -6.56 30.04 -6.41
CA SER A 838 -7.74 30.66 -5.76
C SER A 838 -8.49 29.67 -4.87
N LEU A 839 -8.47 28.37 -5.22
CA LEU A 839 -9.08 27.28 -4.45
C LEU A 839 -8.11 26.69 -3.41
N HIS A 840 -6.82 26.64 -3.74
CA HIS A 840 -5.75 26.08 -2.90
C HIS A 840 -4.59 27.08 -2.76
N PRO A 841 -4.73 28.12 -1.90
CA PRO A 841 -3.76 29.23 -1.85
C PRO A 841 -2.33 28.88 -1.44
N ASN A 842 -2.12 27.70 -0.86
CA ASN A 842 -0.83 27.23 -0.34
C ASN A 842 -0.22 26.07 -1.16
N ASP A 843 -0.79 25.71 -2.32
CA ASP A 843 -0.27 24.60 -3.13
C ASP A 843 1.11 24.93 -3.72
N ILE A 844 2.16 24.27 -3.20
CA ILE A 844 3.56 24.58 -3.53
C ILE A 844 3.85 24.27 -5.00
N SER A 845 3.31 23.18 -5.52
CA SER A 845 3.44 22.76 -6.93
C SER A 845 2.84 23.76 -7.91
N ALA A 846 1.74 24.42 -7.57
CA ALA A 846 1.11 25.47 -8.35
C ALA A 846 1.83 26.81 -8.25
N ILE A 847 2.26 27.22 -7.04
CA ILE A 847 3.03 28.47 -6.85
C ILE A 847 4.39 28.38 -7.56
N ALA A 848 5.06 27.22 -7.52
CA ALA A 848 6.33 26.99 -8.23
C ALA A 848 6.15 27.04 -9.76
N ARG A 849 5.14 26.35 -10.31
CA ARG A 849 4.85 26.39 -11.76
C ARG A 849 4.45 27.78 -12.25
N LEU A 850 3.76 28.58 -11.43
CA LEU A 850 3.44 29.98 -11.78
C LEU A 850 4.70 30.84 -11.97
N HIS A 851 5.75 30.62 -11.15
CA HIS A 851 6.92 31.49 -11.10
C HIS A 851 7.60 31.68 -12.47
N GLY A 852 7.66 30.61 -13.29
CA GLY A 852 8.24 30.66 -14.64
C GLY A 852 7.41 31.41 -15.68
N MET A 853 6.18 31.80 -15.37
CA MET A 853 5.23 32.50 -16.28
C MET A 853 5.07 33.99 -15.95
N LEU A 854 5.75 34.50 -14.92
CA LEU A 854 5.60 35.88 -14.44
C LEU A 854 6.62 36.81 -15.11
N GLU A 855 6.14 37.75 -15.93
CA GLU A 855 6.97 38.69 -16.70
C GLU A 855 7.77 39.66 -15.81
N LYS A 856 7.15 40.23 -14.77
CA LYS A 856 7.75 41.31 -13.96
C LYS A 856 8.60 40.77 -12.80
N PRO A 857 9.77 41.38 -12.51
CA PRO A 857 10.58 41.02 -11.34
C PRO A 857 9.79 41.08 -10.02
N ALA A 858 9.06 42.18 -9.77
CA ALA A 858 8.26 42.34 -8.56
C ALA A 858 7.25 41.19 -8.33
N ASP A 859 6.58 40.72 -9.40
CA ASP A 859 5.64 39.61 -9.32
C ASP A 859 6.39 38.29 -8.96
N ARG A 860 7.61 38.10 -9.49
CA ARG A 860 8.45 36.92 -9.19
C ARG A 860 9.02 36.93 -7.78
N TYR A 861 9.50 38.07 -7.26
CA TYR A 861 9.92 38.19 -5.86
C TYR A 861 8.73 37.98 -4.91
N ALA A 862 7.56 38.58 -5.20
CA ALA A 862 6.34 38.35 -4.42
C ALA A 862 5.92 36.86 -4.42
N ASN A 863 6.06 36.17 -5.56
CA ASN A 863 5.76 34.73 -5.65
C ASN A 863 6.78 33.86 -4.90
N MET A 864 8.07 34.23 -4.88
CA MET A 864 9.08 33.54 -4.07
C MET A 864 8.87 33.80 -2.56
N ARG A 865 8.48 35.03 -2.18
CA ARG A 865 8.05 35.36 -0.82
C ARG A 865 6.78 34.60 -0.41
N ARG A 866 5.86 34.31 -1.35
CA ARG A 866 4.69 33.43 -1.10
C ARG A 866 5.12 31.99 -0.79
N LEU A 867 6.04 31.40 -1.55
CA LEU A 867 6.61 30.07 -1.25
C LEU A 867 7.27 30.04 0.14
N LEU A 868 8.09 31.04 0.47
CA LEU A 868 8.69 31.19 1.80
C LEU A 868 7.63 31.34 2.90
N GLY A 869 6.52 32.04 2.62
CA GLY A 869 5.38 32.15 3.53
C GLY A 869 4.72 30.80 3.83
N VAL A 870 4.58 29.93 2.82
CA VAL A 870 4.06 28.56 3.02
C VAL A 870 5.03 27.70 3.88
N ALA A 871 6.34 27.96 3.78
CA ALA A 871 7.38 27.32 4.60
C ALA A 871 7.25 27.57 6.12
N SER A 872 6.39 28.50 6.55
CA SER A 872 6.05 28.71 7.97
C SER A 872 5.36 27.50 8.62
N GLN A 873 4.80 26.58 7.83
CA GLN A 873 4.17 25.35 8.30
C GLN A 873 5.17 24.19 8.26
N PRO A 874 5.61 23.62 9.41
CA PRO A 874 6.70 22.63 9.43
C PRO A 874 6.45 21.40 8.54
N ILE A 875 5.20 20.94 8.46
CA ILE A 875 4.80 19.77 7.65
C ILE A 875 5.02 19.96 6.14
N LEU A 876 5.11 21.20 5.66
CA LEU A 876 5.27 21.53 4.24
C LEU A 876 6.75 21.80 3.85
N GLN A 877 7.66 21.84 4.81
CA GLN A 877 9.06 22.20 4.56
C GLN A 877 9.81 21.13 3.76
N TYR A 878 9.44 19.85 3.88
CA TYR A 878 10.01 18.77 3.06
C TYR A 878 9.57 18.88 1.58
N GLU A 879 8.26 19.07 1.35
CA GLU A 879 7.69 19.25 0.00
C GLU A 879 8.29 20.48 -0.70
N LEU A 880 8.51 21.57 0.03
CA LEU A 880 9.18 22.76 -0.50
C LEU A 880 10.62 22.47 -0.95
N GLY A 881 11.39 21.71 -0.16
CA GLY A 881 12.78 21.38 -0.49
C GLY A 881 12.91 20.55 -1.77
N GLU A 882 12.05 19.55 -1.93
CA GLU A 882 11.90 18.80 -3.18
C GLU A 882 11.45 19.70 -4.34
N THR A 883 10.43 20.55 -4.13
CA THR A 883 9.88 21.40 -5.19
C THR A 883 10.89 22.43 -5.71
N ILE A 884 11.73 22.99 -4.84
CA ILE A 884 12.83 23.90 -5.21
C ILE A 884 13.79 23.23 -6.20
N PHE A 885 14.19 21.99 -5.94
CA PHE A 885 15.09 21.23 -6.80
C PHE A 885 14.41 20.79 -8.10
N GLN A 886 13.19 20.24 -8.02
CA GLN A 886 12.46 19.70 -9.17
C GLN A 886 12.03 20.75 -10.21
N ASN A 887 11.98 22.04 -9.84
CA ASN A 887 11.60 23.15 -10.72
C ASN A 887 12.78 24.09 -11.06
N ASP A 888 14.03 23.68 -10.75
CA ASP A 888 15.26 24.49 -10.86
C ASP A 888 15.09 25.93 -10.29
N LEU A 889 14.38 26.09 -9.16
CA LEU A 889 14.13 27.43 -8.59
C LEU A 889 15.41 28.14 -8.17
N MET A 890 16.46 27.39 -7.80
CA MET A 890 17.80 27.91 -7.48
C MET A 890 18.44 28.68 -8.65
N ALA A 891 18.05 28.38 -9.89
CA ALA A 891 18.55 29.06 -11.09
C ALA A 891 17.91 30.45 -11.32
N ARG A 892 16.94 30.84 -10.49
CA ARG A 892 16.20 32.11 -10.57
C ARG A 892 16.84 33.13 -9.61
N PRO A 893 17.17 34.36 -10.05
CA PRO A 893 17.70 35.39 -9.15
C PRO A 893 16.81 35.63 -7.91
N GLU A 894 15.50 35.51 -8.08
CA GLU A 894 14.53 35.70 -7.01
C GLU A 894 14.66 34.68 -5.86
N PHE A 895 15.41 33.59 -6.04
CA PHE A 895 15.72 32.60 -5.00
C PHE A 895 16.55 33.18 -3.83
N CYS A 896 17.20 34.34 -3.98
CA CYS A 896 17.89 35.02 -2.87
C CYS A 896 16.97 35.31 -1.66
N VAL A 897 15.65 35.37 -1.88
CA VAL A 897 14.61 35.45 -0.84
C VAL A 897 14.65 34.26 0.14
N MET A 898 15.14 33.09 -0.29
CA MET A 898 15.13 31.85 0.49
C MET A 898 16.43 31.54 1.22
N THR A 899 17.53 32.25 0.96
CA THR A 899 18.88 31.91 1.46
C THR A 899 18.90 31.67 2.97
N ASP A 900 18.37 32.60 3.78
CA ASP A 900 18.38 32.52 5.25
C ASP A 900 17.44 31.41 5.79
N PHE A 901 16.49 30.95 4.98
CA PHE A 901 15.68 29.77 5.31
C PHE A 901 16.45 28.49 5.00
N VAL A 902 17.04 28.38 3.80
CA VAL A 902 17.86 27.23 3.40
C VAL A 902 19.03 27.03 4.37
N GLU A 903 19.75 28.09 4.74
CA GLU A 903 20.85 28.02 5.72
C GLU A 903 20.40 27.54 7.12
N ARG A 904 19.21 27.95 7.58
CA ARG A 904 18.67 27.49 8.87
C ARG A 904 18.25 26.03 8.81
N MET A 905 17.53 25.61 7.77
CA MET A 905 17.09 24.23 7.60
C MET A 905 18.28 23.27 7.42
N SER A 906 19.33 23.67 6.69
CA SER A 906 20.55 22.87 6.52
C SER A 906 21.37 22.69 7.80
N ARG A 907 21.18 23.58 8.80
CA ARG A 907 21.88 23.56 10.10
C ARG A 907 21.07 22.91 11.23
N GLN A 908 19.82 22.49 10.97
CA GLN A 908 18.98 21.84 11.96
C GLN A 908 19.54 20.46 12.36
N LYS A 909 19.49 20.14 13.66
CA LYS A 909 20.06 18.88 14.20
C LYS A 909 19.02 17.79 14.46
N ASP A 910 17.76 18.17 14.60
CA ASP A 910 16.67 17.29 15.02
C ASP A 910 16.15 16.39 13.88
N ASP A 911 16.32 16.84 12.63
CA ASP A 911 15.98 16.09 11.42
C ASP A 911 17.18 16.06 10.44
N PRO A 912 17.97 14.96 10.44
CA PRO A 912 19.08 14.79 9.52
C PRO A 912 18.69 14.66 8.04
N GLN A 913 17.44 14.26 7.71
CA GLN A 913 16.99 14.16 6.32
C GLN A 913 16.68 15.55 5.76
N MET A 914 15.99 16.39 6.54
CA MET A 914 15.79 17.81 6.21
C MET A 914 17.10 18.56 6.09
N ALA A 915 18.03 18.37 7.02
CA ALA A 915 19.36 18.97 6.96
C ALA A 915 20.13 18.54 5.70
N GLN A 916 20.05 17.26 5.30
CA GLN A 916 20.68 16.76 4.07
C GLN A 916 20.00 17.29 2.79
N LEU A 917 18.66 17.39 2.77
CA LEU A 917 17.88 17.92 1.65
C LEU A 917 18.25 19.38 1.39
N TYR A 918 18.15 20.23 2.41
CA TYR A 918 18.45 21.66 2.30
C TYR A 918 19.96 21.95 2.16
N GLY A 919 20.83 21.10 2.70
CA GLY A 919 22.28 21.20 2.50
C GLY A 919 22.74 21.07 1.04
N ARG A 920 21.93 20.44 0.16
CA ARG A 920 22.20 20.39 -1.30
C ARG A 920 21.80 21.67 -2.05
N LEU A 921 21.03 22.55 -1.40
CA LEU A 921 20.52 23.81 -1.97
C LEU A 921 21.40 25.02 -1.59
N LEU A 922 22.50 24.79 -0.86
CA LEU A 922 23.45 25.83 -0.47
C LEU A 922 24.37 26.25 -1.64
N PRO A 923 24.76 27.53 -1.73
CA PRO A 923 25.66 28.02 -2.77
C PRO A 923 27.08 27.43 -2.65
N LEU A 924 27.70 27.10 -3.78
CA LEU A 924 29.08 26.62 -3.84
C LEU A 924 30.08 27.78 -3.64
N ASN A 925 30.64 27.88 -2.42
CA ASN A 925 31.56 28.94 -2.02
C ASN A 925 33.06 28.58 -2.10
N ARG A 926 33.42 27.46 -2.74
CA ARG A 926 34.82 26.98 -2.85
C ARG A 926 35.07 26.26 -4.17
N ILE A 927 36.33 26.28 -4.61
CA ILE A 927 36.78 25.44 -5.74
C ILE A 927 36.75 23.97 -5.31
N PHE A 928 36.20 23.13 -6.18
CA PHE A 928 36.10 21.69 -6.02
C PHE A 928 36.90 20.97 -7.12
N THR A 929 37.72 19.99 -6.74
CA THR A 929 38.68 19.33 -7.64
C THR A 929 38.61 17.82 -7.48
N GLU A 930 38.19 17.12 -8.52
CA GLU A 930 38.30 15.67 -8.66
C GLU A 930 39.64 15.29 -9.31
N ASN A 931 40.28 14.24 -8.80
CA ASN A 931 41.50 13.68 -9.37
C ASN A 931 41.40 12.15 -9.46
N PHE A 932 41.01 11.68 -10.64
CA PHE A 932 40.66 10.29 -10.90
C PHE A 932 41.86 9.33 -10.94
N SER A 933 43.08 9.84 -10.74
CA SER A 933 44.26 9.00 -10.49
C SER A 933 44.27 8.32 -9.11
N ARG A 934 43.40 8.74 -8.18
CA ARG A 934 43.37 8.22 -6.79
C ARG A 934 41.99 7.99 -6.18
N SER A 935 40.90 8.49 -6.77
CA SER A 935 39.55 8.38 -6.21
C SER A 935 38.46 8.15 -7.25
N LYS A 936 37.35 7.54 -6.82
CA LYS A 936 36.06 7.57 -7.52
C LYS A 936 35.50 8.99 -7.54
N LEU A 937 34.56 9.27 -8.45
CA LEU A 937 33.76 10.50 -8.43
C LEU A 937 33.04 10.67 -7.07
N SER A 938 33.12 11.85 -6.49
CA SER A 938 32.54 12.15 -5.17
C SER A 938 31.04 12.46 -5.23
N PRO A 939 30.34 12.45 -4.07
CA PRO A 939 28.93 12.87 -3.98
C PRO A 939 28.65 14.35 -4.32
N ALA A 940 29.66 15.16 -4.67
CA ALA A 940 29.46 16.54 -5.15
C ALA A 940 28.90 16.61 -6.58
N TRP A 941 29.00 15.50 -7.34
CA TRP A 941 28.56 15.41 -8.73
C TRP A 941 27.38 14.45 -8.89
N ILE A 942 26.34 14.89 -9.60
CA ILE A 942 25.21 14.04 -10.00
C ILE A 942 25.47 13.51 -11.42
N VAL A 943 25.46 12.19 -11.58
CA VAL A 943 25.62 11.50 -12.87
C VAL A 943 24.25 11.21 -13.50
N PHE A 944 24.04 11.66 -14.73
CA PHE A 944 22.84 11.37 -15.52
C PHE A 944 23.17 10.45 -16.71
N GLY A 945 23.45 9.17 -16.42
CA GLY A 945 23.79 8.14 -17.39
C GLY A 945 24.61 7.00 -16.77
N GLU A 946 25.22 6.15 -17.60
CA GLU A 946 26.13 5.10 -17.13
C GLU A 946 27.56 5.64 -16.92
N SER A 947 28.17 5.27 -15.80
CA SER A 947 29.56 5.56 -15.47
C SER A 947 30.26 4.31 -14.97
N THR A 948 31.50 4.08 -15.41
CA THR A 948 32.33 2.97 -14.97
C THR A 948 33.65 3.49 -14.42
N ASP A 949 33.88 3.28 -13.12
CA ASP A 949 35.23 3.41 -12.56
C ASP A 949 36.10 2.30 -13.17
N ASP A 950 37.19 2.68 -13.81
CA ASP A 950 38.20 1.76 -14.32
C ASP A 950 39.49 1.93 -13.50
N TYR A 951 40.17 0.84 -13.17
CA TYR A 951 41.29 0.86 -12.21
C TYR A 951 42.60 1.46 -12.77
N ASP A 952 42.53 2.05 -13.96
CA ASP A 952 43.63 2.55 -14.78
C ASP A 952 43.84 4.09 -14.64
N GLY A 953 43.39 4.67 -13.53
CA GLY A 953 43.55 6.10 -13.21
C GLY A 953 42.71 7.07 -14.05
N GLN A 954 41.60 6.60 -14.64
CA GLN A 954 40.71 7.38 -15.50
C GLN A 954 39.25 7.17 -15.11
N TYR A 955 38.48 8.24 -14.96
CA TYR A 955 37.04 8.13 -14.83
C TYR A 955 36.40 8.06 -16.21
N ARG A 956 35.76 6.92 -16.54
CA ARG A 956 35.19 6.63 -17.87
C ARG A 956 33.67 6.77 -17.84
N ILE A 957 33.18 7.73 -18.58
CA ILE A 957 31.75 8.02 -18.78
C ILE A 957 31.37 7.52 -20.16
N LYS A 958 30.25 6.80 -20.26
CA LYS A 958 29.80 6.22 -21.52
C LYS A 958 28.29 6.29 -21.63
N ALA A 959 27.79 6.68 -22.80
CA ALA A 959 26.35 6.59 -23.02
C ALA A 959 25.88 5.13 -23.01
N HIS A 960 24.79 4.87 -22.30
CA HIS A 960 24.04 3.62 -22.47
C HIS A 960 23.60 3.49 -23.94
N LYS A 961 23.33 2.26 -24.40
CA LYS A 961 23.03 1.93 -25.82
C LYS A 961 21.89 2.74 -26.46
N THR A 962 21.05 3.38 -25.65
CA THR A 962 19.87 4.17 -26.06
C THR A 962 19.97 5.65 -25.67
N GLN A 963 21.02 6.07 -24.98
CA GLN A 963 21.28 7.48 -24.63
C GLN A 963 22.20 8.14 -25.66
N MET A 964 21.94 9.42 -25.96
CA MET A 964 22.80 10.24 -26.83
C MET A 964 23.79 11.10 -26.03
N GLU A 965 23.31 11.73 -24.94
CA GLU A 965 24.08 12.53 -23.97
C GLU A 965 24.24 11.73 -22.66
N VAL A 966 25.33 11.96 -21.92
CA VAL A 966 25.45 11.66 -20.48
C VAL A 966 26.00 12.89 -19.80
N SER A 967 25.37 13.42 -18.76
CA SER A 967 25.79 14.67 -18.13
C SER A 967 26.20 14.52 -16.66
N LEU A 968 27.21 15.29 -16.24
CA LEU A 968 27.55 15.55 -14.84
C LEU A 968 27.02 16.94 -14.44
N ARG A 969 26.33 17.05 -13.28
CA ARG A 969 25.89 18.32 -12.65
C ARG A 969 26.61 18.49 -11.31
N LEU A 970 27.19 19.67 -11.06
CA LEU A 970 27.81 20.02 -9.78
C LEU A 970 26.77 20.53 -8.78
N ILE A 971 26.67 19.92 -7.60
CA ILE A 971 25.75 20.34 -6.54
C ILE A 971 26.17 21.72 -5.99
N GLY A 972 25.19 22.59 -5.71
CA GLY A 972 25.41 23.96 -5.21
C GLY A 972 25.92 24.95 -6.26
N SER A 973 26.20 24.52 -7.49
CA SER A 973 26.65 25.41 -8.57
C SER A 973 25.55 26.28 -9.18
N ASP A 974 24.28 26.02 -8.84
CA ASP A 974 23.11 26.66 -9.44
C ASP A 974 23.04 28.18 -9.27
N THR A 975 23.62 28.74 -8.20
CA THR A 975 23.68 30.20 -7.97
C THR A 975 24.97 30.86 -8.52
N MET A 976 25.90 30.07 -9.06
CA MET A 976 27.25 30.52 -9.37
C MET A 976 27.29 31.33 -10.68
N ARG A 977 27.23 32.67 -10.57
CA ARG A 977 27.29 33.58 -11.74
C ARG A 977 28.72 33.82 -12.26
N ASN A 978 29.67 34.12 -11.37
CA ASN A 978 31.09 34.17 -11.70
C ASN A 978 31.73 32.84 -11.30
N GLY A 979 32.40 32.16 -12.22
CA GLY A 979 32.90 30.80 -11.98
C GLY A 979 33.61 30.17 -13.17
N PHE A 980 34.10 28.96 -12.96
CA PHE A 980 34.69 28.14 -14.02
C PHE A 980 34.39 26.65 -13.84
N ILE A 981 34.54 25.91 -14.94
CA ILE A 981 34.68 24.46 -14.98
C ILE A 981 35.82 24.09 -15.95
N GLU A 982 36.71 23.20 -15.52
CA GLU A 982 37.87 22.70 -16.25
C GLU A 982 37.88 21.17 -16.21
N ALA A 983 37.93 20.54 -17.37
CA ALA A 983 38.02 19.09 -17.53
C ALA A 983 39.37 18.72 -18.17
N GLY A 984 40.13 17.84 -17.50
CA GLY A 984 41.27 17.15 -18.09
C GLY A 984 40.78 15.95 -18.89
N ILE A 985 40.86 16.03 -20.21
CA ILE A 985 40.34 15.03 -21.16
C ILE A 985 41.51 14.17 -21.65
N ASN A 986 41.39 12.85 -21.49
CA ASN A 986 42.35 11.86 -21.98
C ASN A 986 41.94 11.27 -23.34
N ASP A 987 40.67 10.91 -23.47
CA ASP A 987 40.03 10.47 -24.71
C ASP A 987 38.58 10.98 -24.74
N VAL A 988 38.06 11.27 -25.93
CA VAL A 988 36.63 11.52 -26.13
C VAL A 988 36.18 11.10 -27.52
N LYS A 989 35.12 10.31 -27.55
CA LYS A 989 34.43 9.86 -28.76
C LYS A 989 33.02 10.40 -28.73
N GLY A 990 32.83 11.58 -29.33
CA GLY A 990 31.58 12.30 -29.28
C GLY A 990 31.76 13.76 -29.72
N PHE A 991 30.68 14.52 -29.63
CA PHE A 991 30.78 15.91 -29.24
C PHE A 991 31.18 15.96 -27.77
N PHE A 992 31.96 16.95 -27.37
CA PHE A 992 32.25 17.26 -25.97
C PHE A 992 31.67 18.63 -25.64
N TRP A 993 31.03 18.78 -24.48
CA TRP A 993 30.53 20.06 -23.99
C TRP A 993 30.83 20.24 -22.49
N LEU A 994 31.41 21.37 -22.14
CA LEU A 994 31.26 22.01 -20.82
C LEU A 994 30.03 22.91 -20.85
N TYR A 995 29.35 23.00 -19.71
CA TYR A 995 28.16 23.80 -19.49
C TYR A 995 28.31 24.70 -18.26
N ALA A 996 27.80 25.92 -18.39
CA ALA A 996 27.65 26.89 -17.32
C ALA A 996 26.24 27.50 -17.40
N CYS A 997 25.64 27.81 -16.25
CA CYS A 997 24.28 28.38 -16.18
C CYS A 997 23.24 27.59 -17.02
N ARG A 998 23.26 26.25 -16.99
CA ARG A 998 22.31 25.39 -17.72
C ARG A 998 21.03 25.24 -16.90
N ALA A 999 19.96 25.97 -17.25
CA ALA A 999 18.65 25.85 -16.62
C ALA A 999 17.53 26.35 -17.55
N GLY A 1000 16.38 25.66 -17.59
CA GLY A 1000 15.13 26.18 -18.18
C GLY A 1000 15.20 26.70 -19.62
N GLY A 1001 16.02 26.08 -20.48
CA GLY A 1001 16.22 26.52 -21.88
C GLY A 1001 17.36 27.55 -22.06
N ASN A 1002 17.91 28.09 -20.98
CA ASN A 1002 19.17 28.82 -20.99
C ASN A 1002 20.33 27.83 -20.81
N MET A 1003 21.44 28.06 -21.52
CA MET A 1003 22.74 27.44 -21.23
C MET A 1003 23.88 28.17 -21.95
N ILE A 1004 25.02 28.26 -21.28
CA ILE A 1004 26.29 28.63 -21.92
C ILE A 1004 27.09 27.34 -22.09
N ARG A 1005 27.62 27.07 -23.28
CA ARG A 1005 28.40 25.85 -23.53
C ARG A 1005 29.63 26.09 -24.39
N PHE A 1006 30.69 25.37 -24.06
CA PHE A 1006 31.99 25.41 -24.74
C PHE A 1006 32.48 23.98 -24.99
N GLY A 1007 33.01 23.72 -26.18
CA GLY A 1007 33.37 22.36 -26.55
C GLY A 1007 33.56 22.18 -28.04
N PHE A 1008 33.53 20.94 -28.50
CA PHE A 1008 33.93 20.58 -29.87
C PHE A 1008 33.17 19.36 -30.41
N ASP A 1009 33.15 19.20 -31.74
CA ASP A 1009 32.44 18.12 -32.43
C ASP A 1009 33.35 17.10 -33.15
N GLN A 1010 32.72 16.03 -33.64
CA GLN A 1010 33.37 14.99 -34.45
C GLN A 1010 33.71 15.44 -35.89
N LYS A 1011 33.36 16.65 -36.29
CA LYS A 1011 33.63 17.20 -37.64
C LYS A 1011 34.89 18.08 -37.67
N GLY A 1012 35.51 18.33 -36.51
CA GLY A 1012 36.69 19.18 -36.39
C GLY A 1012 36.34 20.65 -36.24
N TYR A 1013 35.32 20.98 -35.45
CA TYR A 1013 35.01 22.35 -35.04
C TYR A 1013 35.01 22.48 -33.51
N ILE A 1014 35.51 23.62 -33.02
CA ILE A 1014 35.38 24.08 -31.64
C ILE A 1014 34.38 25.24 -31.59
N TYR A 1015 33.57 25.29 -30.53
CA TYR A 1015 32.39 26.13 -30.38
C TYR A 1015 32.35 26.79 -29.00
N LEU A 1016 31.85 28.03 -28.95
CA LEU A 1016 31.47 28.74 -27.72
C LEU A 1016 30.08 29.38 -27.97
N GLN A 1017 29.07 28.89 -27.26
CA GLN A 1017 27.65 29.16 -27.54
C GLN A 1017 26.91 29.68 -26.31
N VAL A 1018 26.00 30.64 -26.53
CA VAL A 1018 24.99 31.11 -25.57
C VAL A 1018 23.62 30.75 -26.15
N TRP A 1019 22.84 30.00 -25.37
CA TRP A 1019 21.43 29.70 -25.65
C TRP A 1019 20.57 30.40 -24.61
N GLN A 1020 19.50 31.07 -25.03
CA GLN A 1020 18.55 31.76 -24.17
C GLN A 1020 17.12 31.41 -24.58
N ASN A 1021 16.27 31.01 -23.62
CA ASN A 1021 14.89 30.56 -23.84
C ASN A 1021 14.72 29.46 -24.92
N GLY A 1022 15.76 28.63 -25.13
CA GLY A 1022 15.78 27.58 -26.17
C GLY A 1022 16.33 28.03 -27.54
N GLU A 1023 16.56 29.32 -27.76
CA GLU A 1023 17.14 29.85 -29.00
C GLU A 1023 18.67 30.04 -28.89
N LEU A 1024 19.39 29.81 -29.99
CA LEU A 1024 20.84 30.00 -30.08
C LEU A 1024 21.16 31.49 -30.30
N PHE A 1025 21.45 32.20 -29.21
CA PHE A 1025 21.69 33.65 -29.22
C PHE A 1025 23.09 34.01 -29.75
N THR A 1026 24.13 33.30 -29.33
CA THR A 1026 25.52 33.50 -29.79
C THR A 1026 26.13 32.16 -30.21
N ASN A 1027 26.82 32.13 -31.35
CA ASN A 1027 27.51 30.94 -31.86
C ASN A 1027 28.89 31.29 -32.44
N GLU A 1028 29.90 31.41 -31.59
CA GLU A 1028 31.29 31.44 -32.04
C GLU A 1028 31.74 30.01 -32.41
N MET A 1029 32.27 29.84 -33.61
CA MET A 1029 32.77 28.54 -34.08
C MET A 1029 33.96 28.69 -35.02
N ARG A 1030 34.94 27.79 -34.92
CA ARG A 1030 36.09 27.73 -35.84
C ARG A 1030 36.53 26.29 -36.11
N PRO A 1031 37.15 25.99 -37.27
CA PRO A 1031 37.83 24.71 -37.48
C PRO A 1031 38.91 24.46 -36.42
N TRP A 1032 38.98 23.23 -35.91
CA TRP A 1032 39.89 22.83 -34.84
C TRP A 1032 40.10 21.32 -34.86
N GLN A 1033 41.37 20.89 -34.73
CA GLN A 1033 41.70 19.49 -34.55
C GLN A 1033 42.14 19.27 -33.08
N PRO A 1034 41.54 18.30 -32.36
CA PRO A 1034 42.00 17.95 -31.03
C PRO A 1034 43.45 17.42 -31.08
N PRO A 1035 44.34 17.85 -30.16
CA PRO A 1035 45.68 17.29 -30.08
C PRO A 1035 45.62 15.81 -29.65
N ALA A 1036 46.50 14.98 -30.19
CA ALA A 1036 46.60 13.54 -29.86
C ALA A 1036 47.27 13.27 -28.50
N ARG A 1037 47.00 14.12 -27.50
CA ARG A 1037 47.47 14.03 -26.11
C ARG A 1037 46.37 14.52 -25.18
N GLN A 1038 46.52 14.23 -23.89
CA GLN A 1038 45.74 14.84 -22.82
C GLN A 1038 45.69 16.37 -22.97
N MET A 1039 44.50 16.95 -22.81
CA MET A 1039 44.25 18.38 -22.91
C MET A 1039 43.36 18.86 -21.77
N ARG A 1040 43.46 20.15 -21.42
CA ARG A 1040 42.54 20.79 -20.47
C ARG A 1040 41.59 21.71 -21.22
N ALA A 1041 40.31 21.35 -21.24
CA ALA A 1041 39.25 22.24 -21.71
C ALA A 1041 38.65 22.98 -20.52
N ARG A 1042 38.49 24.30 -20.61
CA ARG A 1042 37.90 25.13 -19.55
C ARG A 1042 36.88 26.10 -20.12
N LEU A 1043 35.75 26.22 -19.43
CA LEU A 1043 34.72 27.24 -19.62
C LEU A 1043 34.70 28.10 -18.36
N GLU A 1044 34.81 29.40 -18.54
CA GLU A 1044 34.72 30.36 -17.44
C GLU A 1044 33.75 31.49 -17.77
N ILE A 1045 33.09 32.00 -16.74
CA ILE A 1045 32.26 33.20 -16.79
C ILE A 1045 32.84 34.20 -15.80
N ARG A 1046 33.17 35.39 -16.32
CA ARG A 1046 33.60 36.53 -15.53
C ARG A 1046 32.81 37.75 -15.98
N ALA A 1047 32.23 38.48 -15.02
CA ALA A 1047 31.46 39.70 -15.24
C ALA A 1047 30.17 39.51 -16.06
N ASP A 1048 30.19 39.84 -17.35
CA ASP A 1048 29.15 39.58 -18.37
C ASP A 1048 29.73 38.85 -19.60
N GLY A 1049 30.92 38.26 -19.46
CA GLY A 1049 31.64 37.54 -20.51
C GLY A 1049 31.80 36.05 -20.23
N ALA A 1050 31.58 35.23 -21.26
CA ALA A 1050 31.98 33.81 -21.25
C ALA A 1050 33.23 33.60 -22.11
N THR A 1051 34.20 32.87 -21.58
CA THR A 1051 35.47 32.52 -22.24
C THR A 1051 35.65 31.01 -22.25
N GLY A 1052 36.00 30.47 -23.42
CA GLY A 1052 36.52 29.11 -23.54
C GLY A 1052 38.05 29.13 -23.58
N LEU A 1053 38.70 28.13 -22.99
CA LEU A 1053 40.16 27.95 -22.98
C LEU A 1053 40.52 26.50 -23.30
N ILE A 1054 41.54 26.29 -24.13
CA ILE A 1054 42.20 24.98 -24.33
C ILE A 1054 43.66 25.12 -23.87
N ASP A 1055 44.07 24.29 -22.92
CA ASP A 1055 45.40 24.35 -22.26
C ASP A 1055 45.77 25.76 -21.78
N GLY A 1056 44.79 26.49 -21.23
CA GLY A 1056 44.94 27.86 -20.75
C GLY A 1056 44.97 28.95 -21.84
N LYS A 1057 44.76 28.61 -23.12
CA LYS A 1057 44.75 29.57 -24.24
C LYS A 1057 43.37 29.71 -24.88
N PRO A 1058 42.87 30.93 -25.13
CA PRO A 1058 41.56 31.12 -25.73
C PRO A 1058 41.55 30.75 -27.23
N PRO A 1059 40.53 30.02 -27.72
CA PRO A 1059 40.36 29.76 -29.14
C PRO A 1059 39.62 30.90 -29.87
N PHE A 1060 39.04 31.85 -29.15
CA PHE A 1060 38.32 33.02 -29.68
C PHE A 1060 38.97 34.31 -29.19
N SER A 1061 38.89 35.40 -29.95
CA SER A 1061 39.69 36.61 -29.72
C SER A 1061 39.17 37.55 -28.64
N ALA A 1062 37.95 37.33 -28.13
CA ALA A 1062 37.34 38.09 -27.04
C ALA A 1062 36.29 37.23 -26.31
N PRO A 1063 35.93 37.55 -25.05
CA PRO A 1063 34.82 36.89 -24.37
C PRO A 1063 33.48 37.19 -25.06
N ILE A 1064 32.63 36.17 -25.18
CA ILE A 1064 31.30 36.34 -25.78
C ILE A 1064 30.32 36.95 -24.77
N GLN A 1065 29.38 37.74 -25.27
CA GLN A 1065 28.46 38.50 -24.41
C GLN A 1065 27.37 37.59 -23.82
N ILE A 1066 27.21 37.69 -22.49
CA ILE A 1066 26.07 37.18 -21.75
C ILE A 1066 25.04 38.33 -21.61
N GLN A 1067 23.75 38.02 -21.71
CA GLN A 1067 22.70 39.04 -21.57
C GLN A 1067 22.45 39.44 -20.10
N ARG A 1068 21.84 40.61 -19.88
CA ARG A 1068 21.55 41.11 -18.52
C ARG A 1068 20.50 40.27 -17.80
N ASP A 1069 19.54 39.74 -18.53
CA ASP A 1069 18.44 38.89 -18.06
C ASP A 1069 18.77 37.38 -18.17
N PHE A 1070 20.02 37.05 -18.47
CA PHE A 1070 20.46 35.66 -18.51
C PHE A 1070 20.41 35.05 -17.10
N GLY A 1071 19.68 33.94 -16.96
CA GLY A 1071 19.48 33.28 -15.67
C GLY A 1071 20.74 32.66 -15.09
N LEU A 1072 20.66 32.23 -13.84
CA LEU A 1072 21.66 31.35 -13.23
C LEU A 1072 21.40 29.90 -13.70
N GLY A 1073 22.00 28.92 -13.04
CA GLY A 1073 21.81 27.51 -13.33
C GLY A 1073 23.09 26.71 -13.13
N TRP A 1074 22.96 25.39 -13.11
CA TRP A 1074 24.07 24.52 -12.77
C TRP A 1074 25.20 24.50 -13.81
N TRP A 1075 26.37 24.13 -13.31
CA TRP A 1075 27.61 23.93 -14.04
C TRP A 1075 27.92 22.44 -14.15
N GLY A 1076 28.53 22.04 -15.27
CA GLY A 1076 28.68 20.63 -15.57
C GLY A 1076 29.31 20.33 -16.92
N LEU A 1077 29.34 19.06 -17.29
CA LEU A 1077 29.81 18.61 -18.60
C LEU A 1077 28.90 17.53 -19.15
N ALA A 1078 28.89 17.37 -20.47
CA ALA A 1078 28.29 16.21 -21.11
C ALA A 1078 28.95 15.91 -22.47
N PRO A 1079 29.51 14.71 -22.69
CA PRO A 1079 29.73 14.22 -24.03
C PRO A 1079 28.39 13.79 -24.67
N TYR A 1080 28.26 14.01 -25.99
CA TYR A 1080 27.04 13.73 -26.77
C TYR A 1080 27.36 13.04 -28.09
N SER A 1081 26.45 12.21 -28.62
CA SER A 1081 26.50 11.73 -30.01
C SER A 1081 25.09 11.50 -30.56
N PRO A 1082 24.81 11.89 -31.83
CA PRO A 1082 23.54 11.55 -32.49
C PRO A 1082 23.39 10.04 -32.78
N LYS A 1083 24.40 9.22 -32.47
CA LYS A 1083 24.30 7.76 -32.45
C LYS A 1083 24.25 7.29 -30.99
N PRO A 1084 23.11 6.78 -30.50
CA PRO A 1084 22.99 6.28 -29.14
C PRO A 1084 24.06 5.25 -28.77
N GLY A 1085 24.60 5.34 -27.55
CA GLY A 1085 25.67 4.46 -27.06
C GLY A 1085 27.04 4.57 -27.75
N ALA A 1086 27.21 5.44 -28.76
CA ALA A 1086 28.49 5.65 -29.42
C ALA A 1086 29.44 6.56 -28.62
N THR A 1087 28.90 7.27 -27.62
CA THR A 1087 29.56 8.30 -26.81
C THR A 1087 30.47 7.70 -25.73
N HIS A 1088 31.73 8.13 -25.67
CA HIS A 1088 32.69 7.84 -24.59
C HIS A 1088 33.48 9.11 -24.21
N LEU A 1089 33.82 9.26 -22.93
CA LEU A 1089 34.71 10.29 -22.40
C LEU A 1089 35.55 9.70 -21.26
N ALA A 1090 36.86 9.84 -21.33
CA ALA A 1090 37.79 9.49 -20.25
C ALA A 1090 38.40 10.78 -19.66
N LEU A 1091 38.21 10.97 -18.35
CA LEU A 1091 38.71 12.13 -17.61
C LEU A 1091 39.89 11.78 -16.70
N SER A 1092 40.87 12.67 -16.61
CA SER A 1092 41.93 12.66 -15.60
C SER A 1092 41.56 13.45 -14.35
N THR A 1093 40.90 14.59 -14.56
CA THR A 1093 40.63 15.61 -13.55
C THR A 1093 39.36 16.37 -13.93
N LEU A 1094 38.63 16.85 -12.93
CA LEU A 1094 37.46 17.70 -13.13
C LEU A 1094 37.40 18.75 -12.00
N THR A 1095 37.63 20.01 -12.35
CA THR A 1095 37.74 21.13 -11.42
C THR A 1095 36.65 22.14 -11.71
N ALA A 1096 35.95 22.65 -10.69
CA ALA A 1096 34.93 23.67 -10.88
C ALA A 1096 34.70 24.49 -9.60
N GLY A 1097 34.27 25.74 -9.75
CA GLY A 1097 33.96 26.60 -8.60
C GLY A 1097 33.93 28.09 -8.94
N PRO A 1098 33.66 28.94 -7.94
CA PRO A 1098 33.60 30.38 -8.12
C PRO A 1098 34.95 30.96 -8.53
N LEU A 1099 34.94 32.07 -9.25
CA LEU A 1099 36.12 32.87 -9.55
C LEU A 1099 36.21 34.06 -8.60
N PRO A 1100 37.43 34.47 -8.19
CA PRO A 1100 37.61 35.65 -7.34
C PRO A 1100 37.10 36.91 -8.04
N VAL A 1101 36.40 37.74 -7.27
CA VAL A 1101 35.81 39.01 -7.71
C VAL A 1101 36.84 40.12 -7.53
N GLN A 1102 37.24 40.74 -8.64
CA GLN A 1102 38.21 41.85 -8.62
C GLN A 1102 37.57 43.12 -9.17
N LEU A 1103 37.69 44.22 -8.43
CA LEU A 1103 37.04 45.51 -8.72
C LEU A 1103 38.08 46.59 -9.00
N ALA A 1104 38.14 47.11 -10.23
CA ALA A 1104 39.01 48.24 -10.57
C ALA A 1104 38.32 49.57 -10.19
N ILE A 1105 38.71 50.19 -9.08
CA ILE A 1105 38.29 51.55 -8.75
C ILE A 1105 39.19 52.53 -9.51
N LEU A 1106 38.59 53.34 -10.37
CA LEU A 1106 39.30 54.40 -11.09
C LEU A 1106 39.10 55.75 -10.38
N PRO A 1107 40.16 56.58 -10.29
CA PRO A 1107 40.00 57.98 -9.94
C PRO A 1107 39.20 58.70 -11.03
N GLY A 1108 38.57 59.82 -10.68
CA GLY A 1108 37.86 60.66 -11.66
C GLY A 1108 38.82 61.64 -12.34
N GLN A 1109 38.52 62.03 -13.58
CA GLN A 1109 39.31 62.98 -14.38
C GLN A 1109 40.69 62.46 -14.82
N VAL A 1110 40.72 61.24 -15.36
CA VAL A 1110 41.88 60.69 -16.09
C VAL A 1110 41.72 60.96 -17.59
N ASP A 1111 42.82 61.00 -18.35
CA ASP A 1111 42.78 61.05 -19.81
C ASP A 1111 42.47 59.67 -20.44
N GLU A 1112 42.21 59.65 -21.75
CA GLU A 1112 41.75 58.42 -22.41
C GLU A 1112 42.85 57.34 -22.49
N ASP A 1113 44.09 57.75 -22.74
CA ASP A 1113 45.25 56.86 -22.83
C ASP A 1113 45.66 56.30 -21.46
N GLY A 1114 45.63 57.10 -20.38
CA GLY A 1114 45.92 56.65 -19.02
C GLY A 1114 44.97 55.55 -18.56
N VAL A 1115 43.67 55.69 -18.83
CA VAL A 1115 42.67 54.63 -18.53
C VAL A 1115 43.00 53.32 -19.25
N LEU A 1116 43.41 53.37 -20.52
CA LEU A 1116 43.79 52.19 -21.28
C LEU A 1116 45.09 51.57 -20.74
N MET A 1117 46.08 52.38 -20.39
CA MET A 1117 47.35 51.91 -19.82
C MET A 1117 47.14 51.20 -18.48
N MET A 1118 46.28 51.74 -17.62
CA MET A 1118 45.95 51.17 -16.31
C MET A 1118 45.14 49.86 -16.40
N LEU A 1119 44.06 49.82 -17.19
CA LEU A 1119 43.14 48.67 -17.17
C LEU A 1119 43.60 47.48 -18.03
N LYS A 1120 44.34 47.73 -19.13
CA LYS A 1120 44.66 46.71 -20.14
C LYS A 1120 45.42 45.48 -19.60
N PRO A 1121 46.43 45.61 -18.72
CA PRO A 1121 47.18 44.46 -18.21
C PRO A 1121 46.30 43.45 -17.45
N TYR A 1122 45.28 43.94 -16.74
CA TYR A 1122 44.49 43.16 -15.77
C TYR A 1122 43.15 42.65 -16.35
N THR A 1123 42.92 42.82 -17.65
CA THR A 1123 41.66 42.50 -18.36
C THR A 1123 41.09 41.09 -18.14
N SER A 1124 41.94 40.08 -17.93
CA SER A 1124 41.55 38.69 -17.66
C SER A 1124 41.14 38.41 -16.21
N LEU A 1125 41.47 39.32 -15.28
CA LEU A 1125 41.26 39.17 -13.84
C LEU A 1125 40.07 40.02 -13.36
N LEU A 1126 39.93 41.23 -13.90
CA LEU A 1126 38.89 42.19 -13.52
C LEU A 1126 37.47 41.64 -13.73
N SER A 1127 36.59 41.91 -12.75
CA SER A 1127 35.18 41.51 -12.74
C SER A 1127 34.23 42.71 -12.80
N ALA A 1128 34.67 43.89 -12.35
CA ALA A 1128 34.01 45.16 -12.65
C ALA A 1128 35.03 46.32 -12.76
N VAL A 1129 34.64 47.36 -13.49
CA VAL A 1129 35.30 48.67 -13.49
C VAL A 1129 34.35 49.69 -12.84
N CYS A 1130 34.88 50.42 -11.86
CA CYS A 1130 34.14 51.22 -10.92
C CYS A 1130 34.68 52.67 -10.93
N PRO A 1131 34.30 53.49 -11.93
CA PRO A 1131 34.79 54.85 -12.07
C PRO A 1131 34.12 55.84 -11.10
N SER A 1132 34.89 56.78 -10.57
CA SER A 1132 34.48 57.72 -9.52
C SER A 1132 33.59 58.89 -9.98
N TRP A 1133 32.54 58.60 -10.76
CA TRP A 1133 31.70 59.59 -11.45
C TRP A 1133 30.69 60.33 -10.58
N PHE A 1134 30.33 59.87 -9.38
CA PHE A 1134 29.23 60.47 -8.60
C PHE A 1134 29.61 60.81 -7.16
N THR A 1135 28.99 61.88 -6.65
CA THR A 1135 29.12 62.34 -5.25
C THR A 1135 27.77 62.88 -4.77
N GLN A 1136 27.39 62.55 -3.54
CA GLN A 1136 26.21 63.08 -2.85
C GLN A 1136 26.58 64.39 -2.13
N ASP A 1137 25.76 65.43 -2.29
CA ASP A 1137 25.89 66.67 -1.50
C ASP A 1137 25.15 66.58 -0.15
N ASP A 1138 25.36 67.55 0.74
CA ASP A 1138 24.80 67.57 2.11
C ASP A 1138 23.26 67.56 2.15
N ASN A 1139 22.60 67.94 1.04
CA ASN A 1139 21.14 67.87 0.90
C ASN A 1139 20.67 66.48 0.43
N GLY A 1140 21.60 65.53 0.27
CA GLY A 1140 21.34 64.16 -0.20
C GLY A 1140 21.27 64.02 -1.71
N LYS A 1141 21.49 65.10 -2.48
CA LYS A 1141 21.34 65.09 -3.94
C LYS A 1141 22.62 64.59 -4.59
N ILE A 1142 22.48 63.62 -5.49
CA ILE A 1142 23.61 63.04 -6.21
C ILE A 1142 23.94 63.90 -7.42
N GLN A 1143 25.21 64.29 -7.55
CA GLN A 1143 25.77 65.06 -8.66
C GLN A 1143 26.76 64.20 -9.45
N LYS A 1144 26.83 64.41 -10.77
CA LYS A 1144 27.75 63.70 -11.67
C LYS A 1144 28.95 64.58 -11.99
N LYS A 1145 30.16 64.06 -11.81
CA LYS A 1145 31.41 64.67 -12.27
C LYS A 1145 31.50 64.53 -13.79
N SER A 1146 31.86 65.61 -14.47
CA SER A 1146 32.06 65.59 -15.93
C SER A 1146 33.55 65.33 -16.24
N GLY A 1147 33.82 64.37 -17.12
CA GLY A 1147 35.17 63.96 -17.50
C GLY A 1147 35.20 63.25 -18.85
N SER A 1148 36.32 63.34 -19.55
CA SER A 1148 36.55 62.74 -20.87
C SER A 1148 36.54 61.22 -20.84
N GLU A 1149 36.93 60.61 -19.71
CA GLU A 1149 37.09 59.17 -19.55
C GLU A 1149 35.80 58.36 -19.76
N GLU A 1150 34.63 58.98 -19.66
CA GLU A 1150 33.35 58.26 -19.71
C GLU A 1150 33.15 57.48 -21.01
N VAL A 1151 33.60 58.00 -22.16
CA VAL A 1151 33.46 57.33 -23.45
C VAL A 1151 34.37 56.11 -23.52
N ILE A 1152 35.67 56.27 -23.20
CA ILE A 1152 36.63 55.17 -23.31
C ILE A 1152 36.37 54.07 -22.27
N VAL A 1153 35.99 54.41 -21.02
CA VAL A 1153 35.62 53.43 -19.99
C VAL A 1153 34.41 52.61 -20.42
N ARG A 1154 33.41 53.23 -21.05
CA ARG A 1154 32.22 52.52 -21.58
C ARG A 1154 32.54 51.64 -22.78
N MET A 1155 33.46 52.06 -23.67
CA MET A 1155 33.93 51.22 -24.76
C MET A 1155 34.75 50.02 -24.25
N PHE A 1156 35.70 50.26 -23.35
CA PHE A 1156 36.59 49.26 -22.78
C PHE A 1156 35.83 48.18 -22.00
N THR A 1157 34.90 48.58 -21.12
CA THR A 1157 34.06 47.62 -20.37
C THR A 1157 33.17 46.80 -21.30
N ARG A 1158 32.52 47.43 -22.29
CA ARG A 1158 31.66 46.75 -23.27
C ARG A 1158 32.41 45.78 -24.19
N TYR A 1159 33.65 46.10 -24.55
CA TYR A 1159 34.52 45.24 -25.36
C TYR A 1159 35.02 44.03 -24.56
N ASN A 1160 35.60 44.25 -23.38
CA ASN A 1160 36.14 43.19 -22.53
C ASN A 1160 35.09 42.43 -21.70
N ARG A 1161 33.80 42.79 -21.85
CA ARG A 1161 32.62 42.21 -21.15
C ARG A 1161 32.64 42.38 -19.62
N LEU A 1162 33.33 43.41 -19.14
CA LEU A 1162 33.41 43.77 -17.72
C LEU A 1162 32.15 44.52 -17.28
N ARG A 1163 31.70 44.34 -16.03
CA ARG A 1163 30.60 45.16 -15.49
C ARG A 1163 31.07 46.60 -15.28
N LEU A 1164 30.18 47.55 -15.51
CA LEU A 1164 30.40 48.97 -15.24
C LEU A 1164 29.50 49.38 -14.07
N LEU A 1165 30.12 49.63 -12.91
CA LEU A 1165 29.44 49.97 -11.65
C LEU A 1165 30.03 51.27 -11.09
N PRO A 1166 29.58 52.45 -11.56
CA PRO A 1166 30.17 53.72 -11.13
C PRO A 1166 30.09 53.92 -9.62
N VAL A 1167 31.10 54.57 -9.05
CA VAL A 1167 31.14 54.87 -7.62
C VAL A 1167 30.29 56.11 -7.35
N ILE A 1168 29.34 55.97 -6.43
CA ILE A 1168 28.65 57.07 -5.75
C ILE A 1168 29.31 57.22 -4.38
N ASN A 1169 29.94 58.37 -4.15
CA ASN A 1169 30.43 58.74 -2.82
C ASN A 1169 29.24 59.25 -2.00
N VAL A 1170 28.83 58.50 -0.98
CA VAL A 1170 27.64 58.75 -0.16
C VAL A 1170 28.06 59.43 1.15
N SER A 1171 27.46 60.58 1.44
CA SER A 1171 27.65 61.36 2.67
C SER A 1171 26.60 61.04 3.73
N GLU A 1172 25.38 60.67 3.34
CA GLU A 1172 24.28 60.35 4.25
C GLU A 1172 23.37 59.23 3.69
N GLU A 1173 23.51 58.03 4.27
CA GLU A 1173 22.80 56.81 3.88
C GLU A 1173 21.28 56.88 4.08
N ALA A 1174 20.81 57.73 5.01
CA ALA A 1174 19.39 57.89 5.34
C ALA A 1174 18.59 58.57 4.22
N LYS A 1175 19.25 59.46 3.46
CA LYS A 1175 18.67 60.18 2.30
C LYS A 1175 18.67 59.35 1.01
N LEU A 1176 19.27 58.15 1.01
CA LEU A 1176 19.35 57.27 -0.15
C LEU A 1176 18.24 56.20 -0.13
N ASN A 1177 17.64 55.92 -1.29
CA ASN A 1177 16.62 54.89 -1.48
C ASN A 1177 16.69 54.28 -2.90
N GLY A 1178 16.06 53.12 -3.09
CA GLY A 1178 16.08 52.36 -4.34
C GLY A 1178 15.47 53.11 -5.52
N SER A 1179 14.47 53.97 -5.32
CA SER A 1179 13.85 54.74 -6.41
C SER A 1179 14.80 55.81 -6.99
N ILE A 1180 15.64 56.43 -6.16
CA ILE A 1180 16.67 57.37 -6.57
C ILE A 1180 17.73 56.64 -7.41
N LEU A 1181 18.19 55.49 -6.92
CA LEU A 1181 19.21 54.67 -7.61
C LEU A 1181 18.68 54.12 -8.94
N ALA A 1182 17.45 53.59 -8.99
CA ALA A 1182 16.82 53.09 -10.21
C ALA A 1182 16.69 54.20 -11.28
N LYS A 1183 16.27 55.40 -10.88
CA LYS A 1183 16.18 56.56 -11.76
C LYS A 1183 17.56 57.00 -12.28
N LEU A 1184 18.57 57.07 -11.40
CA LEU A 1184 19.93 57.46 -11.75
C LEU A 1184 20.60 56.45 -12.69
N ALA A 1185 20.40 55.15 -12.44
CA ALA A 1185 20.91 54.06 -13.28
C ALA A 1185 20.30 54.09 -14.69
N ALA A 1186 18.98 54.27 -14.79
CA ALA A 1186 18.28 54.41 -16.06
C ALA A 1186 18.74 55.64 -16.84
N GLN A 1187 18.90 56.80 -16.18
CA GLN A 1187 19.39 58.04 -16.81
C GLN A 1187 20.83 57.94 -17.32
N ASN A 1188 21.67 57.09 -16.73
CA ASN A 1188 23.08 56.94 -17.09
C ASN A 1188 23.40 55.64 -17.85
N TYR A 1189 22.41 54.82 -18.19
CA TYR A 1189 22.58 53.52 -18.86
C TYR A 1189 23.64 52.64 -18.17
N VAL A 1190 23.50 52.44 -16.86
CA VAL A 1190 24.35 51.55 -16.05
C VAL A 1190 23.50 50.50 -15.33
N ARG A 1191 24.13 49.39 -14.93
CA ARG A 1191 23.42 48.23 -14.30
C ARG A 1191 23.24 48.37 -12.79
N GLY A 1192 24.00 49.27 -12.16
CA GLY A 1192 24.09 49.44 -10.72
C GLY A 1192 25.27 50.34 -10.37
N PHE A 1193 25.68 50.32 -9.10
CA PHE A 1193 26.64 51.26 -8.53
C PHE A 1193 27.47 50.62 -7.40
N VAL A 1194 28.66 51.16 -7.17
CA VAL A 1194 29.36 51.02 -5.88
C VAL A 1194 28.98 52.21 -5.02
N LEU A 1195 28.37 51.96 -3.86
CA LEU A 1195 28.10 52.98 -2.85
C LEU A 1195 29.29 53.04 -1.89
N MET A 1196 30.15 54.03 -2.09
CA MET A 1196 31.30 54.28 -1.21
C MET A 1196 30.81 55.05 0.01
N MET A 1197 31.00 54.45 1.19
CA MET A 1197 30.59 54.97 2.49
C MET A 1197 31.79 54.99 3.44
N ARG A 1198 31.65 55.69 4.57
CA ARG A 1198 32.68 55.74 5.62
C ARG A 1198 32.77 54.43 6.39
N GLU A 1199 31.62 53.85 6.73
CA GLU A 1199 31.39 52.63 7.49
C GLU A 1199 30.19 51.90 6.83
N LEU A 1200 29.98 50.60 7.09
CA LEU A 1200 28.86 49.85 6.50
C LEU A 1200 27.54 50.08 7.28
N PRO A 1201 26.39 50.24 6.59
CA PRO A 1201 25.07 50.35 7.24
C PRO A 1201 24.65 49.10 8.04
N ALA A 1202 23.66 49.26 8.91
CA ALA A 1202 23.03 48.16 9.64
C ALA A 1202 22.18 47.24 8.72
N ASP A 1203 21.95 45.99 9.14
CA ASP A 1203 21.19 44.98 8.37
C ASP A 1203 19.82 45.48 7.88
N GLU A 1204 19.08 46.21 8.71
CA GLU A 1204 17.77 46.76 8.38
C GLU A 1204 17.80 47.70 7.15
N TRP A 1205 18.91 48.43 6.95
CA TRP A 1205 19.11 49.29 5.80
C TRP A 1205 19.27 48.48 4.51
N PHE A 1206 20.03 47.38 4.56
CA PHE A 1206 20.22 46.45 3.44
C PHE A 1206 18.90 45.74 3.09
N GLU A 1207 18.16 45.26 4.08
CA GLU A 1207 16.83 44.66 3.89
C GLU A 1207 15.85 45.65 3.24
N ARG A 1208 15.79 46.89 3.75
CA ARG A 1208 14.95 47.96 3.20
C ARG A 1208 15.28 48.22 1.72
N LEU A 1209 16.56 48.43 1.42
CA LEU A 1209 17.00 48.76 0.06
C LEU A 1209 16.77 47.59 -0.91
N ALA A 1210 17.00 46.34 -0.47
CA ALA A 1210 16.69 45.15 -1.27
C ALA A 1210 15.21 45.09 -1.67
N ARG A 1211 14.29 45.29 -0.71
CA ARG A 1211 12.83 45.31 -0.94
C ARG A 1211 12.41 46.43 -1.90
N GLU A 1212 12.99 47.62 -1.78
CA GLU A 1212 12.72 48.75 -2.70
C GLU A 1212 13.16 48.45 -4.14
N LEU A 1213 14.27 47.71 -4.30
CA LEU A 1213 14.85 47.37 -5.60
C LEU A 1213 14.23 46.11 -6.27
N GLU A 1214 13.37 45.33 -5.60
CA GLU A 1214 12.61 44.21 -6.22
C GLU A 1214 11.82 44.65 -7.47
N SER A 1215 11.40 45.92 -7.50
CA SER A 1215 10.68 46.52 -8.63
C SER A 1215 11.57 46.90 -9.83
N ALA A 1216 12.86 47.14 -9.60
CA ALA A 1216 13.83 47.56 -10.61
C ALA A 1216 15.26 47.10 -10.22
N PRO A 1217 15.60 45.80 -10.40
CA PRO A 1217 16.84 45.23 -9.87
C PRO A 1217 18.12 45.91 -10.39
N LEU A 1218 19.01 46.26 -9.46
CA LEU A 1218 20.31 46.87 -9.70
C LEU A 1218 21.44 46.08 -9.01
N ASP A 1219 22.61 46.05 -9.64
CA ASP A 1219 23.85 45.54 -9.06
C ASP A 1219 24.40 46.56 -8.04
N ILE A 1220 23.98 46.50 -6.77
CA ILE A 1220 24.44 47.43 -5.72
C ILE A 1220 25.45 46.76 -4.79
N LEU A 1221 26.70 47.24 -4.87
CA LEU A 1221 27.73 46.97 -3.86
C LEU A 1221 27.78 48.16 -2.89
N VAL A 1222 27.84 47.89 -1.58
CA VAL A 1222 28.21 48.87 -0.57
C VAL A 1222 29.64 48.58 -0.13
N MET A 1223 30.46 49.62 0.00
CA MET A 1223 31.88 49.50 0.32
C MET A 1223 32.31 50.60 1.29
N ALA A 1224 33.07 50.21 2.31
CA ALA A 1224 33.86 51.12 3.15
C ALA A 1224 35.33 50.70 3.05
N ILE A 1225 36.25 51.66 2.84
CA ILE A 1225 37.68 51.39 2.66
C ILE A 1225 38.46 51.88 3.89
N ASP A 1226 39.24 50.99 4.51
CA ASP A 1226 40.25 51.33 5.51
C ASP A 1226 41.63 51.43 4.83
N ASP A 1227 41.92 52.63 4.32
CA ASP A 1227 43.19 52.98 3.67
C ASP A 1227 44.42 52.86 4.60
N TYR A 1228 44.25 52.69 5.91
CA TYR A 1228 45.36 52.41 6.85
C TYR A 1228 45.67 50.91 6.99
N ARG A 1229 44.75 50.03 6.56
CA ARG A 1229 44.89 48.57 6.67
C ARG A 1229 44.96 47.85 5.33
N ASN A 1230 44.82 48.56 4.21
CA ASN A 1230 44.66 47.99 2.87
C ASN A 1230 43.54 46.94 2.82
N ILE A 1231 42.41 47.23 3.49
CA ILE A 1231 41.22 46.35 3.54
C ILE A 1231 39.99 47.18 3.17
N ALA A 1232 39.13 46.62 2.33
CA ALA A 1232 37.78 47.12 2.12
C ALA A 1232 36.77 46.16 2.76
N GLU A 1233 35.79 46.73 3.47
CA GLU A 1233 34.61 46.01 3.93
C GLU A 1233 33.52 46.17 2.87
N ILE A 1234 33.06 45.05 2.30
CA ILE A 1234 32.10 45.00 1.19
C ILE A 1234 30.86 44.21 1.60
N ARG A 1235 29.69 44.68 1.16
CA ARG A 1235 28.46 43.89 1.16
C ARG A 1235 27.62 44.17 -0.08
N GLU A 1236 27.15 43.11 -0.72
CA GLU A 1236 26.27 43.18 -1.90
C GLU A 1236 24.80 43.13 -1.49
N VAL A 1237 23.97 44.04 -2.01
CA VAL A 1237 22.51 44.03 -1.84
C VAL A 1237 21.93 42.96 -2.76
N ASN A 1238 21.76 41.74 -2.27
CA ASN A 1238 21.61 40.58 -3.15
C ASN A 1238 20.19 40.40 -3.71
N LEU A 1239 20.03 40.73 -5.00
CA LEU A 1239 18.86 40.40 -5.82
C LEU A 1239 19.07 39.18 -6.74
N GLY A 1240 20.12 38.40 -6.52
CA GLY A 1240 20.38 37.11 -7.17
C GLY A 1240 21.09 37.18 -8.52
N VAL A 1241 21.58 38.34 -8.96
CA VAL A 1241 22.42 38.50 -10.16
C VAL A 1241 23.79 39.11 -9.84
N GLY A 1242 24.19 39.03 -8.56
CA GLY A 1242 25.37 39.66 -7.98
C GLY A 1242 26.72 39.28 -8.60
N LEU A 1243 27.78 39.86 -8.05
CA LEU A 1243 29.16 39.52 -8.36
C LEU A 1243 29.67 38.34 -7.52
N PHE A 1244 29.19 38.19 -6.29
CA PHE A 1244 29.56 37.08 -5.40
C PHE A 1244 28.55 35.91 -5.49
N ALA A 1245 29.00 34.67 -5.23
CA ALA A 1245 28.14 33.47 -5.29
C ALA A 1245 27.12 33.39 -4.12
N ASP A 1246 27.45 34.06 -3.03
CA ASP A 1246 26.78 34.09 -1.72
C ASP A 1246 26.65 35.54 -1.23
N GLY A 1247 25.94 36.37 -2.01
CA GLY A 1247 25.62 37.76 -1.67
C GLY A 1247 24.69 37.90 -0.44
N ASN A 1248 24.61 39.10 0.11
CA ASN A 1248 24.19 39.45 1.49
C ASN A 1248 25.22 39.16 2.60
N GLN A 1249 26.22 38.28 2.37
CA GLN A 1249 27.32 38.12 3.32
C GLN A 1249 28.27 39.33 3.33
N PHE A 1250 28.78 39.67 4.51
CA PHE A 1250 29.84 40.65 4.73
C PHE A 1250 31.19 40.06 4.30
N ARG A 1251 32.03 40.85 3.62
CA ARG A 1251 33.39 40.46 3.21
C ARG A 1251 34.40 41.51 3.64
N ARG A 1252 35.58 41.03 4.05
CA ARG A 1252 36.82 41.80 4.01
C ARG A 1252 37.60 41.34 2.78
N VAL A 1253 38.02 42.30 1.97
CA VAL A 1253 38.82 42.07 0.76
C VAL A 1253 40.06 42.94 0.80
N HIS A 1254 41.13 42.51 0.14
CA HIS A 1254 42.36 43.29 0.07
C HIS A 1254 42.19 44.48 -0.88
N VAL A 1255 42.74 45.63 -0.48
CA VAL A 1255 42.90 46.80 -1.35
C VAL A 1255 44.34 46.80 -1.86
N LEU A 1256 44.49 46.71 -3.17
CA LEU A 1256 45.79 46.61 -3.85
C LEU A 1256 45.99 47.80 -4.77
N THR A 1257 47.21 48.30 -4.84
CA THR A 1257 47.67 49.17 -5.93
C THR A 1257 48.15 48.31 -7.11
N PRO A 1258 48.26 48.85 -8.34
CA PRO A 1258 48.76 48.09 -9.49
C PRO A 1258 50.17 47.50 -9.26
N THR A 1259 51.00 48.20 -8.50
CA THR A 1259 52.35 47.78 -8.09
C THR A 1259 52.38 46.58 -7.12
N ASP A 1260 51.34 46.38 -6.32
CA ASP A 1260 51.26 45.23 -5.40
C ASP A 1260 51.04 43.90 -6.13
N MET A 1261 50.69 43.94 -7.42
CA MET A 1261 50.43 42.75 -8.25
C MET A 1261 51.60 42.35 -9.16
N GLU A 1262 52.78 42.97 -8.99
CA GLU A 1262 54.02 42.60 -9.73
C GLU A 1262 54.94 41.65 -8.92
N ILE A 1263 54.44 41.05 -7.83
CA ILE A 1263 55.18 40.19 -6.90
C ILE A 1263 55.21 38.72 -7.37
N GLU A 1264 56.31 38.00 -7.15
CA GLU A 1264 56.55 36.63 -7.65
C GLU A 1264 55.54 35.58 -7.12
N GLU A 1265 55.41 34.47 -7.86
CA GLU A 1265 54.31 33.47 -7.83
C GLU A 1265 54.07 32.71 -6.51
N GLY A 1266 54.80 33.03 -5.43
CA GLY A 1266 54.66 32.38 -4.12
C GLY A 1266 53.58 33.02 -3.21
N GLU A 1267 53.70 34.31 -2.94
CA GLU A 1267 52.82 35.03 -1.99
C GLU A 1267 51.58 35.64 -2.68
N ALA A 1268 51.65 35.86 -3.99
CA ALA A 1268 50.57 36.48 -4.77
C ALA A 1268 49.25 35.71 -4.74
N GLN A 1269 49.25 34.39 -4.47
CA GLN A 1269 48.05 33.56 -4.62
C GLN A 1269 46.95 33.83 -3.58
N GLU A 1270 47.31 34.33 -2.39
CA GLU A 1270 46.33 34.71 -1.35
C GLU A 1270 45.85 36.17 -1.55
N ALA A 1271 46.75 37.06 -2.00
CA ALA A 1271 46.43 38.45 -2.33
C ALA A 1271 45.52 38.59 -3.58
N LEU A 1272 45.68 37.71 -4.58
CA LEU A 1272 44.88 37.68 -5.82
C LEU A 1272 43.49 37.04 -5.66
N SER A 1273 42.99 36.94 -4.42
CA SER A 1273 41.63 36.48 -4.10
C SER A 1273 40.56 37.56 -4.38
N ASP A 1274 39.47 37.62 -3.64
CA ASP A 1274 38.49 38.73 -3.75
C ASP A 1274 39.21 40.03 -3.36
N CYS A 1275 39.31 41.02 -4.27
CA CYS A 1275 40.11 42.23 -4.05
C CYS A 1275 39.57 43.49 -4.76
N VAL A 1276 40.03 44.65 -4.29
CA VAL A 1276 39.79 45.98 -4.86
C VAL A 1276 41.11 46.54 -5.36
N ILE A 1277 41.24 46.71 -6.67
CA ILE A 1277 42.42 47.33 -7.28
C ILE A 1277 42.14 48.83 -7.40
N LYS A 1278 42.89 49.62 -6.64
CA LYS A 1278 42.75 51.08 -6.52
C LYS A 1278 43.84 51.74 -7.36
N PHE A 1279 43.42 52.40 -8.45
CA PHE A 1279 44.28 53.10 -9.40
C PHE A 1279 44.49 54.58 -9.03
#